data_AF-A0A2G8JRU0-F1
#
_entry.id   AF-A0A2G8JRU0-F1
#
_cell.length_a   1.000
_cell.length_b   1.000
_cell.length_c   1.000
_cell.angle_alpha   90.00
_cell.angle_beta   90.00
_cell.angle_gamma   90.00
#
_symmetry.space_group_name_H-M   'P 1'
#
loop_
_entity.id
_entity.type
_entity.pdbx_description
1 polymer ?
#
loop_
_entity_poly.entity_id
_entity_poly.type
_entity_poly.pdbx_seq_one_letter_code
_entity_poly.pdbx_strand_id
1 'polypeptide(L)'
;MKEATLSSVLEAFLSYKPNVNAPSVPLRRTPLIEAIKEKKHHIVDILLEAGADVNFMSPLILAAQLSELSLVTKLVKKGANVKCQDLTSKDGPLHFIASSSCDPREICATLKVLLDAGADMNGKNVQQRTPLHLAVNAHSGKADSSSQVVEFLLDHGADPFAQDNTGSIPLHIAFSKYPNFHSDNKAAVDPIEVVCALTAAMKNRKIDTPDNNGNTPLHRAAQHGATISCMHLIKRVPNINAKNILNNTPLNLAVSMKQEGTTIALLQNDNVDVTNPLKVRARKYAEWEHKIEKFNKYWHWELMKPWPPLKTFNFSLISQVVQRQWHGVLFLLMDHLERAGLSKTAVVEAESMRALPTGPEPLVKIKANKDVEAVNAQGQNLLHILMYIMPTKTTPLHLEVGNELLRRGVGLGLDKHQCSPLTYAALDQSAEFCKMLIDHRREECLQLLRSTDVKGRSPLAAVFWRLDNDMQQLEGTLKFLLECGVTLDQNMPLPRRDLILQEPEMDPDDFYLFWDGPIGQFSPLIGAILARDKSMVKLLLDLGADPNFADPDKVTPLMHAVKMNDLGIIKLLFGLHEKDEPIPAKRKETKVSPKPEMKTASGGNSANMSEDGATEKMDVDAELYDDFPQKIAVTAVDKYGRCAVHYMVNTCKYGTYENEEILAFFAKCKVPLDTKDSSGKTVLDYAKELHLEKLLKGLHKVLNISGEVPLPLVPVHQEVEPPTHRFDIKADAGKMLERLKAQEVGDSALSSASGREAEVDPDSGCTEGSEVLKDKEQNIPYSVYLTVVDVKQGTYGMNLYYKMQIILQREKGKEVFLLFTKSGRVGCVGQHQCTPYTSDASATEEFKKIFKIKTGNVWSQYKEFKPIRGKFKLLVFQVPRSKRSKLSFDISLCPPSKLSQSLKALMTEATQLEPLEAVQRSSEIDMKAMPFGRLDEDVLLKAKGKLEAIRGLLTDFKREETNGLEELRKKNAKMQDIMEKVSDLTMDYYQLIPYSEFNPSEMLPLHTMVNLQQAERVIETLLALELTGKILLGATYHCKDVNILDYTFGALECKIDSLERNSEEAQLILQQIASSGRDVYRSVNVEAIYKLTRRGEQERLNSLNLGNHKLLWHGMKAGHLLSTLKRGLVRSPSEVTSTGIMLGEGIRLSDTFSRGLQYCDAYQKTSKVKFMLLCEVSLGKEHIPEKPGDGLTEGLHHIKGEGSLYPDPRFDLRLPSGVVISMGKLIQGKSSLEFNEYVVQKDSQVRLRYLLQFNQEEH
;
A
#
# COMPACT_ATOMS: atom_id res chain seq x y z
N MET A 1 34.70 4.58 35.30
CA MET A 1 35.69 4.25 36.36
C MET A 1 37.06 4.07 35.71
N LYS A 2 38.16 4.02 36.48
CA LYS A 2 39.44 3.53 35.93
C LYS A 2 39.35 2.00 35.77
N GLU A 3 40.11 1.44 34.85
CA GLU A 3 39.98 0.03 34.44
C GLU A 3 40.20 -0.95 35.62
N ALA A 4 41.23 -0.70 36.44
CA ALA A 4 41.50 -1.46 37.67
C ALA A 4 40.37 -1.37 38.72
N THR A 5 39.63 -0.26 38.79
CA THR A 5 38.45 -0.14 39.68
C THR A 5 37.24 -0.88 39.12
N LEU A 6 37.13 -1.02 37.79
CA LEU A 6 36.05 -1.78 37.17
C LEU A 6 36.28 -3.29 37.31
N SER A 7 37.52 -3.78 37.12
CA SER A 7 37.87 -5.19 37.29
C SER A 7 37.64 -5.68 38.72
N SER A 8 38.18 -4.97 39.72
CA SER A 8 38.02 -5.33 41.14
C SER A 8 36.55 -5.27 41.62
N VAL A 9 35.75 -4.33 41.11
CA VAL A 9 34.30 -4.30 41.35
C VAL A 9 33.59 -5.47 40.68
N LEU A 10 33.99 -5.85 39.46
CA LEU A 10 33.43 -6.99 38.76
C LEU A 10 33.76 -8.32 39.46
N GLU A 11 35.00 -8.53 39.89
CA GLU A 11 35.40 -9.69 40.70
C GLU A 11 34.58 -9.79 41.99
N ALA A 12 34.38 -8.67 42.69
CA ALA A 12 33.52 -8.61 43.86
C ALA A 12 32.06 -8.96 43.54
N PHE A 13 31.50 -8.49 42.43
CA PHE A 13 30.17 -8.90 41.97
C PHE A 13 30.09 -10.38 41.58
N LEU A 14 31.10 -10.91 40.90
CA LEU A 14 31.15 -12.32 40.46
C LEU A 14 31.26 -13.29 41.64
N SER A 15 31.78 -12.85 42.79
CA SER A 15 31.76 -13.65 44.03
C SER A 15 30.35 -14.06 44.48
N TYR A 16 29.32 -13.28 44.12
CA TYR A 16 27.91 -13.57 44.40
C TYR A 16 27.26 -14.52 43.36
N LYS A 17 28.02 -15.00 42.37
CA LYS A 17 27.57 -15.88 41.27
C LYS A 17 26.32 -15.37 40.51
N PRO A 18 26.31 -14.12 40.03
CA PRO A 18 25.23 -13.61 39.17
C PRO A 18 25.19 -14.35 37.83
N ASN A 19 24.04 -14.35 37.16
CA ASN A 19 23.93 -14.88 35.80
C ASN A 19 24.69 -13.99 34.80
N VAL A 20 25.93 -14.37 34.49
CA VAL A 20 26.85 -13.69 33.55
C VAL A 20 26.34 -13.65 32.09
N ASN A 21 25.32 -14.44 31.76
CA ASN A 21 24.68 -14.49 30.44
C ASN A 21 23.33 -13.75 30.40
N ALA A 22 22.92 -13.08 31.47
CA ALA A 22 21.66 -12.33 31.51
C ALA A 22 21.69 -11.15 30.51
N PRO A 23 20.75 -11.07 29.55
CA PRO A 23 20.72 -10.00 28.56
C PRO A 23 20.03 -8.74 29.10
N SER A 24 20.65 -7.58 28.86
CA SER A 24 20.10 -6.26 29.19
C SER A 24 18.81 -5.94 28.43
N VAL A 25 17.84 -5.33 29.11
CA VAL A 25 16.63 -4.75 28.50
C VAL A 25 16.89 -3.25 28.29
N PRO A 26 16.59 -2.64 27.12
CA PRO A 26 15.89 -3.22 25.96
C PRO A 26 16.79 -3.86 24.89
N LEU A 27 18.11 -3.67 24.94
CA LEU A 27 19.01 -3.96 23.80
C LEU A 27 19.39 -5.44 23.59
N ARG A 28 18.96 -6.35 24.47
CA ARG A 28 19.30 -7.78 24.49
C ARG A 28 20.80 -8.05 24.34
N ARG A 29 21.65 -7.46 25.21
CA ARG A 29 23.11 -7.72 25.23
C ARG A 29 23.59 -8.25 26.57
N THR A 30 24.49 -9.23 26.55
CA THR A 30 25.14 -9.76 27.77
C THR A 30 26.35 -8.93 28.21
N PRO A 31 26.81 -9.07 29.46
CA PRO A 31 28.07 -8.53 29.94
C PRO A 31 29.28 -8.85 29.03
N LEU A 32 29.37 -10.07 28.49
CA LEU A 32 30.44 -10.48 27.58
C LEU A 32 30.40 -9.70 26.25
N ILE A 33 29.21 -9.54 25.68
CA ILE A 33 28.99 -8.77 24.44
C ILE A 33 29.38 -7.30 24.62
N GLU A 34 28.98 -6.65 25.72
CA GLU A 34 29.33 -5.25 25.97
C GLU A 34 30.83 -5.09 26.31
N ALA A 35 31.46 -6.05 27.00
CA ALA A 35 32.90 -6.05 27.25
C ALA A 35 33.74 -6.20 25.97
N ILE A 36 33.27 -7.00 25.00
CA ILE A 36 33.87 -7.11 23.66
C ILE A 36 33.71 -5.80 22.89
N LYS A 37 32.51 -5.20 22.89
CA LYS A 37 32.22 -3.91 22.26
C LYS A 37 33.12 -2.78 22.75
N GLU A 38 33.34 -2.70 24.07
CA GLU A 38 34.23 -1.71 24.69
C GLU A 38 35.73 -2.09 24.64
N LYS A 39 36.08 -3.16 23.90
CA LYS A 39 37.43 -3.71 23.70
C LYS A 39 38.16 -4.03 25.02
N LYS A 40 37.44 -4.47 26.05
CA LYS A 40 37.97 -4.71 27.40
C LYS A 40 38.55 -6.11 27.58
N HIS A 41 39.69 -6.36 26.92
CA HIS A 41 40.35 -7.67 26.86
C HIS A 41 40.50 -8.42 28.20
N HIS A 42 40.76 -7.71 29.31
CA HIS A 42 40.93 -8.29 30.64
C HIS A 42 39.58 -8.63 31.32
N ILE A 43 38.56 -7.81 31.12
CA ILE A 43 37.18 -8.09 31.57
C ILE A 43 36.60 -9.28 30.79
N VAL A 44 36.94 -9.40 29.51
CA VAL A 44 36.59 -10.57 28.69
C VAL A 44 37.21 -11.85 29.27
N ASP A 45 38.46 -11.83 29.75
CA ASP A 45 39.07 -13.00 30.42
C ASP A 45 38.30 -13.36 31.70
N ILE A 46 38.08 -12.38 32.59
CA ILE A 46 37.36 -12.55 33.86
C ILE A 46 35.95 -13.14 33.64
N LEU A 47 35.22 -12.67 32.63
CA LEU A 47 33.88 -13.19 32.30
C LEU A 47 33.92 -14.60 31.71
N LEU A 48 34.89 -14.92 30.85
CA LEU A 48 35.10 -16.26 30.28
C LEU A 48 35.66 -17.27 31.30
N GLU A 49 36.24 -16.81 32.40
CA GLU A 49 36.63 -17.65 33.55
C GLU A 49 35.49 -17.82 34.56
N ALA A 50 34.61 -16.82 34.69
CA ALA A 50 33.36 -16.92 35.43
C ALA A 50 32.24 -17.71 34.72
N GLY A 51 32.51 -18.31 33.55
CA GLY A 51 31.58 -19.20 32.85
C GLY A 51 30.58 -18.49 31.93
N ALA A 52 30.89 -17.29 31.41
CA ALA A 52 30.10 -16.67 30.35
C ALA A 52 30.12 -17.54 29.08
N ASP A 53 28.97 -17.72 28.43
CA ASP A 53 28.84 -18.55 27.24
C ASP A 53 29.45 -17.83 26.03
N VAL A 54 30.54 -18.42 25.53
CA VAL A 54 31.33 -17.93 24.39
C VAL A 54 30.57 -17.97 23.05
N ASN A 55 29.39 -18.61 23.01
CA ASN A 55 28.53 -18.73 21.83
C ASN A 55 27.18 -17.99 21.97
N PHE A 56 26.74 -17.64 23.18
CA PHE A 56 25.43 -16.99 23.39
C PHE A 56 25.40 -15.58 22.79
N MET A 57 24.54 -15.36 21.80
CA MET A 57 24.49 -14.15 20.96
C MET A 57 25.74 -13.95 20.08
N SER A 58 26.43 -15.04 19.71
CA SER A 58 27.58 -15.07 18.80
C SER A 58 28.70 -14.05 19.09
N PRO A 59 29.32 -14.03 20.29
CA PRO A 59 30.41 -13.11 20.64
C PRO A 59 31.56 -13.03 19.63
N LEU A 60 31.86 -14.13 18.95
CA LEU A 60 32.88 -14.22 17.89
C LEU A 60 32.55 -13.35 16.66
N ILE A 61 31.28 -13.18 16.30
CA ILE A 61 30.86 -12.31 15.19
C ILE A 61 31.14 -10.85 15.54
N LEU A 62 30.86 -10.43 16.78
CA LEU A 62 31.15 -9.06 17.22
C LEU A 62 32.66 -8.80 17.29
N ALA A 63 33.45 -9.76 17.77
CA ALA A 63 34.92 -9.66 17.75
C ALA A 63 35.49 -9.59 16.31
N ALA A 64 34.87 -10.31 15.36
CA ALA A 64 35.20 -10.25 13.94
C ALA A 64 34.83 -8.89 13.31
N GLN A 65 33.63 -8.36 13.59
CA GLN A 65 33.21 -7.02 13.15
C GLN A 65 34.15 -5.92 13.66
N LEU A 66 34.63 -6.04 14.90
CA LEU A 66 35.59 -5.11 15.51
C LEU A 66 37.04 -5.32 15.02
N SER A 67 37.28 -6.36 14.21
CA SER A 67 38.59 -6.78 13.67
C SER A 67 39.68 -7.03 14.72
N GLU A 68 39.27 -7.45 15.92
CA GLU A 68 40.16 -7.61 17.07
C GLU A 68 40.80 -9.02 17.10
N LEU A 69 41.95 -9.19 16.43
CA LEU A 69 42.74 -10.45 16.42
C LEU A 69 42.91 -11.04 17.83
N SER A 70 43.19 -10.19 18.82
CA SER A 70 43.36 -10.58 20.23
C SER A 70 42.07 -11.12 20.87
N LEU A 71 40.90 -10.59 20.52
CA LEU A 71 39.61 -11.09 21.02
C LEU A 71 39.17 -12.35 20.26
N VAL A 72 39.32 -12.37 18.93
CA VAL A 72 39.04 -13.55 18.09
C VAL A 72 39.87 -14.75 18.59
N THR A 73 41.18 -14.57 18.79
CA THR A 73 42.08 -15.63 19.29
C THR A 73 41.67 -16.13 20.68
N LYS A 74 41.22 -15.25 21.59
CA LYS A 74 40.75 -15.64 22.93
C LYS A 74 39.45 -16.46 22.88
N LEU A 75 38.47 -16.00 22.10
CA LEU A 75 37.16 -16.65 21.96
C LEU A 75 37.31 -18.02 21.29
N VAL A 76 38.10 -18.13 20.21
CA VAL A 76 38.42 -19.40 19.55
C VAL A 76 39.09 -20.39 20.51
N LYS A 77 40.09 -19.95 21.29
CA LYS A 77 40.75 -20.79 22.32
C LYS A 77 39.82 -21.24 23.47
N LYS A 78 38.70 -20.54 23.70
CA LYS A 78 37.67 -20.89 24.69
C LYS A 78 36.49 -21.67 24.09
N GLY A 79 36.56 -22.10 22.82
CA GLY A 79 35.55 -22.95 22.19
C GLY A 79 34.43 -22.22 21.44
N ALA A 80 34.68 -21.00 20.96
CA ALA A 80 33.74 -20.30 20.08
C ALA A 80 33.52 -21.05 18.76
N ASN A 81 32.25 -21.21 18.37
CA ASN A 81 31.84 -21.82 17.11
C ASN A 81 32.24 -20.92 15.93
N VAL A 82 33.34 -21.24 15.24
CA VAL A 82 33.82 -20.52 14.04
C VAL A 82 32.89 -20.63 12.83
N LYS A 83 31.85 -21.47 12.89
CA LYS A 83 30.80 -21.61 11.87
C LYS A 83 29.47 -20.97 12.31
N CYS A 84 29.49 -20.09 13.31
CA CYS A 84 28.34 -19.26 13.63
C CYS A 84 28.00 -18.32 12.46
N GLN A 85 26.74 -17.91 12.37
CA GLN A 85 26.22 -17.03 11.33
C GLN A 85 25.39 -15.92 11.97
N ASP A 86 25.41 -14.72 11.37
CA ASP A 86 24.50 -13.65 11.78
C ASP A 86 23.03 -14.01 11.48
N LEU A 87 22.12 -13.58 12.37
CA LEU A 87 20.70 -13.91 12.27
C LEU A 87 19.98 -13.22 11.09
N THR A 88 20.54 -12.14 10.55
CA THR A 88 19.95 -11.35 9.47
C THR A 88 20.61 -11.60 8.12
N SER A 89 21.95 -11.59 8.04
CA SER A 89 22.68 -11.73 6.76
C SER A 89 23.22 -13.14 6.50
N LYS A 90 23.30 -13.99 7.53
CA LYS A 90 24.05 -15.26 7.56
C LYS A 90 25.54 -15.15 7.24
N ASP A 91 26.13 -13.97 7.37
CA ASP A 91 27.59 -13.80 7.33
C ASP A 91 28.22 -14.49 8.54
N GLY A 92 29.32 -15.22 8.32
CA GLY A 92 30.13 -15.82 9.37
C GLY A 92 31.34 -14.95 9.75
N PRO A 93 32.15 -15.37 10.75
CA PRO A 93 33.35 -14.62 11.15
C PRO A 93 34.32 -14.30 10.00
N LEU A 94 34.49 -15.23 9.05
CA LEU A 94 35.31 -15.02 7.85
C LEU A 94 34.74 -13.92 6.92
N HIS A 95 33.41 -13.84 6.77
CA HIS A 95 32.76 -12.82 5.94
C HIS A 95 33.03 -11.41 6.48
N PHE A 96 32.85 -11.21 7.80
CA PHE A 96 33.11 -9.92 8.45
C PHE A 96 34.60 -9.53 8.36
N ILE A 97 35.52 -10.43 8.71
CA ILE A 97 36.97 -10.16 8.59
C ILE A 97 37.39 -9.87 7.15
N ALA A 98 36.90 -10.62 6.17
CA ALA A 98 37.19 -10.38 4.75
C ALA A 98 36.67 -9.03 4.24
N SER A 99 35.64 -8.46 4.87
CA SER A 99 35.09 -7.13 4.54
C SER A 99 35.75 -5.96 5.29
N SER A 100 36.73 -6.22 6.16
CA SER A 100 37.32 -5.21 7.04
C SER A 100 38.23 -4.20 6.32
N SER A 101 38.33 -2.99 6.88
CA SER A 101 39.23 -1.91 6.45
C SER A 101 40.47 -1.76 7.33
N CYS A 102 40.82 -2.77 8.13
CA CYS A 102 42.04 -2.82 8.95
C CYS A 102 43.31 -3.13 8.11
N ASP A 103 44.48 -3.22 8.75
CA ASP A 103 45.72 -3.64 8.07
C ASP A 103 45.52 -5.04 7.44
N PRO A 104 45.74 -5.21 6.12
CA PRO A 104 45.75 -6.50 5.45
C PRO A 104 46.52 -7.61 6.19
N ARG A 105 47.59 -7.25 6.92
CA ARG A 105 48.39 -8.19 7.73
C ARG A 105 47.61 -8.74 8.92
N GLU A 106 46.89 -7.89 9.65
CA GLU A 106 46.04 -8.28 10.78
C GLU A 106 44.80 -9.05 10.30
N ILE A 107 44.24 -8.66 9.14
CA ILE A 107 43.18 -9.41 8.47
C ILE A 107 43.68 -10.82 8.12
N CYS A 108 44.81 -10.97 7.43
CA CYS A 108 45.36 -12.29 7.08
C CYS A 108 45.72 -13.13 8.31
N ALA A 109 46.27 -12.53 9.37
CA ALA A 109 46.52 -13.22 10.63
C ALA A 109 45.22 -13.71 11.30
N THR A 110 44.15 -12.91 11.26
CA THR A 110 42.85 -13.28 11.84
C THR A 110 42.12 -14.33 11.00
N LEU A 111 42.17 -14.23 9.66
CA LEU A 111 41.71 -15.27 8.74
C LEU A 111 42.43 -16.59 9.03
N LYS A 112 43.76 -16.56 9.20
CA LYS A 112 44.53 -17.77 9.55
C LYS A 112 44.06 -18.41 10.85
N VAL A 113 43.90 -17.64 11.93
CA VAL A 113 43.40 -18.17 13.23
C VAL A 113 42.01 -18.80 13.11
N LEU A 114 41.13 -18.26 12.26
CA LEU A 114 39.81 -18.84 12.01
C LEU A 114 39.86 -20.11 11.13
N LEU A 115 40.73 -20.14 10.12
CA LEU A 115 40.93 -21.29 9.22
C LEU A 115 41.62 -22.47 9.92
N ASP A 116 42.66 -22.20 10.71
CA ASP A 116 43.35 -23.18 11.58
C ASP A 116 42.37 -23.80 12.61
N ALA A 117 41.29 -23.08 12.97
CA ALA A 117 40.20 -23.54 13.83
C ALA A 117 39.02 -24.20 13.08
N GLY A 118 39.11 -24.37 11.75
CA GLY A 118 38.12 -25.10 10.94
C GLY A 118 36.94 -24.28 10.43
N ALA A 119 37.08 -22.96 10.28
CA ALA A 119 36.10 -22.12 9.59
C ALA A 119 35.99 -22.48 8.09
N ASP A 120 34.80 -22.30 7.51
CA ASP A 120 34.54 -22.65 6.11
C ASP A 120 34.92 -21.51 5.15
N MET A 121 36.06 -21.66 4.48
CA MET A 121 36.59 -20.74 3.46
C MET A 121 35.59 -20.38 2.36
N ASN A 122 34.69 -21.31 2.00
CA ASN A 122 33.72 -21.14 0.92
C ASN A 122 32.27 -21.04 1.44
N GLY A 123 32.09 -20.82 2.74
CA GLY A 123 30.78 -20.67 3.38
C GLY A 123 29.97 -19.54 2.76
N LYS A 124 28.66 -19.76 2.59
CA LYS A 124 27.77 -18.84 1.86
C LYS A 124 26.77 -18.13 2.77
N ASN A 125 26.62 -16.82 2.58
CA ASN A 125 25.63 -15.99 3.27
C ASN A 125 24.25 -16.00 2.56
N VAL A 126 23.29 -15.18 2.99
CA VAL A 126 21.94 -15.07 2.37
C VAL A 126 21.99 -14.73 0.87
N GLN A 127 23.00 -13.98 0.43
CA GLN A 127 23.21 -13.61 -0.97
C GLN A 127 23.97 -14.68 -1.78
N GLN A 128 24.22 -15.85 -1.20
CA GLN A 128 25.10 -16.92 -1.72
C GLN A 128 26.58 -16.49 -1.89
N ARG A 129 27.00 -15.38 -1.27
CA ARG A 129 28.37 -14.84 -1.37
C ARG A 129 29.32 -15.55 -0.42
N THR A 130 30.53 -15.84 -0.90
CA THR A 130 31.66 -16.36 -0.12
C THR A 130 32.52 -15.21 0.45
N PRO A 131 33.39 -15.44 1.45
CA PRO A 131 34.33 -14.43 1.95
C PRO A 131 35.15 -13.75 0.84
N LEU A 132 35.54 -14.50 -0.20
CA LEU A 132 36.26 -13.96 -1.38
C LEU A 132 35.45 -12.89 -2.14
N HIS A 133 34.12 -13.01 -2.23
CA HIS A 133 33.28 -11.96 -2.83
C HIS A 133 33.35 -10.66 -2.03
N LEU A 134 33.41 -10.76 -0.69
CA LEU A 134 33.44 -9.60 0.19
C LEU A 134 34.81 -8.93 0.23
N ALA A 135 35.91 -9.71 0.23
CA ALA A 135 37.26 -9.17 0.08
C ALA A 135 37.44 -8.39 -1.23
N VAL A 136 36.94 -8.93 -2.34
CA VAL A 136 36.96 -8.27 -3.65
C VAL A 136 36.12 -6.98 -3.68
N ASN A 137 34.97 -6.95 -2.97
CA ASN A 137 34.13 -5.76 -2.85
C ASN A 137 34.71 -4.68 -1.91
N ALA A 138 35.42 -5.09 -0.84
CA ALA A 138 36.01 -4.19 0.15
C ALA A 138 37.33 -3.53 -0.34
N HIS A 139 38.08 -4.20 -1.23
CA HIS A 139 39.31 -3.66 -1.79
C HIS A 139 39.04 -2.36 -2.57
N SER A 140 39.68 -1.25 -2.16
CA SER A 140 39.33 0.09 -2.68
C SER A 140 39.68 0.30 -4.16
N GLY A 141 40.68 -0.41 -4.70
CA GLY A 141 41.16 -0.30 -6.09
C GLY A 141 42.11 0.87 -6.35
N LYS A 142 42.45 1.65 -5.32
CA LYS A 142 43.49 2.69 -5.40
C LYS A 142 44.86 2.02 -5.54
N ALA A 143 45.83 2.72 -6.15
CA ALA A 143 47.21 2.26 -6.27
C ALA A 143 47.90 1.95 -4.93
N ASP A 144 47.41 2.53 -3.83
CA ASP A 144 47.93 2.27 -2.47
C ASP A 144 47.20 1.12 -1.73
N SER A 145 46.15 0.53 -2.31
CA SER A 145 45.32 -0.46 -1.61
C SER A 145 45.68 -1.89 -1.99
N SER A 146 46.11 -2.66 -0.99
CA SER A 146 46.67 -4.00 -1.18
C SER A 146 45.69 -5.06 -1.69
N SER A 147 46.17 -5.92 -2.57
CA SER A 147 45.55 -7.19 -3.00
C SER A 147 45.71 -8.35 -2.00
N GLN A 148 46.57 -8.21 -0.97
CA GLN A 148 47.05 -9.32 -0.12
C GLN A 148 45.94 -10.18 0.52
N VAL A 149 44.80 -9.60 0.89
CA VAL A 149 43.67 -10.38 1.46
C VAL A 149 43.03 -11.28 0.41
N VAL A 150 42.93 -10.82 -0.84
CA VAL A 150 42.40 -11.61 -1.97
C VAL A 150 43.39 -12.71 -2.35
N GLU A 151 44.68 -12.40 -2.42
CA GLU A 151 45.75 -13.37 -2.68
C GLU A 151 45.81 -14.44 -1.59
N PHE A 152 45.80 -14.06 -0.31
CA PHE A 152 45.79 -14.98 0.83
C PHE A 152 44.61 -15.96 0.78
N LEU A 153 43.40 -15.47 0.47
CA LEU A 153 42.21 -16.32 0.35
C LEU A 153 42.34 -17.31 -0.83
N LEU A 154 42.87 -16.87 -1.97
CA LEU A 154 43.08 -17.72 -3.15
C LEU A 154 44.15 -18.80 -2.89
N ASP A 155 45.28 -18.44 -2.27
CA ASP A 155 46.36 -19.36 -1.91
C ASP A 155 45.91 -20.44 -0.91
N HIS A 156 44.95 -20.11 -0.03
CA HIS A 156 44.34 -21.02 0.94
C HIS A 156 43.05 -21.70 0.42
N GLY A 157 42.78 -21.66 -0.90
CA GLY A 157 41.75 -22.50 -1.53
C GLY A 157 40.33 -21.92 -1.57
N ALA A 158 40.15 -20.60 -1.50
CA ALA A 158 38.88 -19.97 -1.84
C ALA A 158 38.56 -20.15 -3.34
N ASP A 159 37.31 -20.50 -3.67
CA ASP A 159 36.89 -20.80 -5.05
C ASP A 159 36.64 -19.50 -5.85
N PRO A 160 37.44 -19.20 -6.90
CA PRO A 160 37.22 -18.03 -7.76
C PRO A 160 36.04 -18.20 -8.73
N PHE A 161 35.42 -19.38 -8.81
CA PHE A 161 34.26 -19.68 -9.67
C PHE A 161 32.93 -19.79 -8.90
N ALA A 162 32.94 -19.64 -7.57
CA ALA A 162 31.72 -19.67 -6.77
C ALA A 162 30.76 -18.55 -7.20
N GLN A 163 29.49 -18.87 -7.46
CA GLN A 163 28.47 -17.88 -7.87
C GLN A 163 27.61 -17.41 -6.69
N ASP A 164 27.28 -16.11 -6.67
CA ASP A 164 26.25 -15.52 -5.81
C ASP A 164 24.82 -15.67 -6.40
N ASN A 165 23.80 -15.15 -5.70
CA ASN A 165 22.38 -15.23 -6.14
C ASN A 165 22.12 -14.62 -7.54
N THR A 166 23.02 -13.78 -8.06
CA THR A 166 22.92 -13.16 -9.40
C THR A 166 23.71 -13.92 -10.46
N GLY A 167 24.26 -15.09 -10.14
CA GLY A 167 25.17 -15.83 -11.02
C GLY A 167 26.58 -15.22 -11.10
N SER A 168 26.83 -14.14 -10.36
CA SER A 168 28.11 -13.42 -10.41
C SER A 168 29.19 -14.20 -9.66
N ILE A 169 30.24 -14.60 -10.38
CA ILE A 169 31.54 -14.99 -9.78
C ILE A 169 32.31 -13.75 -9.27
N PRO A 170 33.28 -13.87 -8.33
CA PRO A 170 34.04 -12.75 -7.76
C PRO A 170 34.62 -11.76 -8.77
N LEU A 171 35.03 -12.22 -9.96
CA LEU A 171 35.57 -11.35 -11.01
C LEU A 171 34.55 -10.33 -11.59
N HIS A 172 33.24 -10.57 -11.46
CA HIS A 172 32.23 -9.54 -11.73
C HIS A 172 32.16 -8.49 -10.62
N ILE A 173 32.27 -8.94 -9.36
CA ILE A 173 32.11 -8.10 -8.15
C ILE A 173 33.20 -7.03 -8.08
N ALA A 174 34.40 -7.30 -8.59
CA ALA A 174 35.52 -6.34 -8.67
C ALA A 174 35.11 -4.99 -9.31
N PHE A 175 34.16 -5.01 -10.26
CA PHE A 175 33.68 -3.82 -10.96
C PHE A 175 32.41 -3.21 -10.34
N SER A 176 31.55 -4.01 -9.71
CA SER A 176 30.22 -3.59 -9.24
C SER A 176 30.17 -3.24 -7.74
N LYS A 177 31.10 -2.38 -7.30
CA LYS A 177 31.20 -1.92 -5.90
C LYS A 177 29.94 -1.13 -5.48
N TYR A 178 29.37 -1.46 -4.32
CA TYR A 178 28.16 -0.80 -3.81
C TYR A 178 28.47 0.55 -3.11
N PRO A 179 27.63 1.60 -3.23
CA PRO A 179 27.91 2.94 -2.68
C PRO A 179 27.87 3.08 -1.14
N ASN A 180 27.81 1.99 -0.38
CA ASN A 180 27.40 2.02 1.03
C ASN A 180 28.52 2.28 2.05
N PHE A 181 29.70 2.72 1.61
CA PHE A 181 30.77 3.21 2.47
C PHE A 181 31.17 4.64 2.05
N HIS A 182 31.34 5.52 3.03
CA HIS A 182 31.33 6.98 2.85
C HIS A 182 32.45 7.53 1.97
N SER A 183 32.18 7.70 0.67
CA SER A 183 32.86 8.68 -0.17
C SER A 183 31.99 9.12 -1.35
N ASP A 184 31.66 10.40 -1.44
CA ASP A 184 30.89 11.01 -2.54
C ASP A 184 31.67 11.09 -3.87
N ASN A 185 32.81 10.41 -3.96
CA ASN A 185 33.79 10.57 -5.02
C ASN A 185 33.60 9.51 -6.12
N LYS A 186 32.85 9.87 -7.17
CA LYS A 186 32.55 9.05 -8.36
C LYS A 186 33.76 8.84 -9.29
N ALA A 187 34.96 8.65 -8.73
CA ALA A 187 36.14 8.32 -9.51
C ALA A 187 35.99 6.93 -10.14
N ALA A 188 36.22 6.81 -11.45
CA ALA A 188 36.29 5.53 -12.14
C ALA A 188 37.61 4.82 -11.78
N VAL A 189 37.59 4.03 -10.70
CA VAL A 189 38.77 3.33 -10.18
C VAL A 189 38.89 1.95 -10.83
N ASP A 190 40.02 1.68 -11.47
CA ASP A 190 40.30 0.43 -12.18
C ASP A 190 40.92 -0.64 -11.24
N PRO A 191 40.24 -1.77 -10.96
CA PRO A 191 40.67 -2.75 -9.95
C PRO A 191 41.72 -3.74 -10.50
N ILE A 192 42.68 -3.25 -11.29
CA ILE A 192 43.58 -4.08 -12.12
C ILE A 192 44.39 -5.11 -11.32
N GLU A 193 44.79 -4.82 -10.08
CA GLU A 193 45.54 -5.76 -9.22
C GLU A 193 44.69 -6.98 -8.83
N VAL A 194 43.46 -6.76 -8.37
CA VAL A 194 42.51 -7.82 -8.02
C VAL A 194 42.08 -8.60 -9.27
N VAL A 195 41.91 -7.92 -10.41
CA VAL A 195 41.63 -8.58 -11.71
C VAL A 195 42.82 -9.44 -12.15
N CYS A 196 44.06 -9.00 -11.93
CA CYS A 196 45.26 -9.80 -12.17
C CYS A 196 45.34 -11.03 -11.25
N ALA A 197 45.14 -10.87 -9.94
CA ALA A 197 45.17 -11.97 -8.97
C ALA A 197 44.09 -13.03 -9.27
N LEU A 198 42.84 -12.62 -9.48
CA LEU A 198 41.74 -13.52 -9.83
C LEU A 198 41.98 -14.24 -11.16
N THR A 199 42.38 -13.52 -12.23
CA THR A 199 42.62 -14.15 -13.54
C THR A 199 43.88 -15.03 -13.57
N ALA A 200 44.86 -14.79 -12.69
CA ALA A 200 45.99 -15.69 -12.49
C ALA A 200 45.56 -17.00 -11.81
N ALA A 201 44.75 -16.93 -10.75
CA ALA A 201 44.20 -18.10 -10.08
C ALA A 201 43.30 -18.96 -11.01
N MET A 202 42.54 -18.30 -11.90
CA MET A 202 41.67 -18.97 -12.90
C MET A 202 42.41 -19.71 -14.02
N LYS A 203 43.72 -19.47 -14.22
CA LYS A 203 44.59 -20.20 -15.18
C LYS A 203 43.97 -20.39 -16.57
N ASN A 204 43.43 -19.31 -17.14
CA ASN A 204 42.76 -19.23 -18.46
C ASN A 204 41.51 -20.13 -18.62
N ARG A 205 40.90 -20.64 -17.55
CA ARG A 205 39.64 -21.41 -17.62
C ARG A 205 38.43 -20.53 -17.30
N LYS A 206 37.43 -20.51 -18.20
CA LYS A 206 36.09 -19.94 -17.99
C LYS A 206 36.04 -18.48 -17.45
N ILE A 207 37.01 -17.65 -17.81
CA ILE A 207 37.06 -16.21 -17.44
C ILE A 207 35.84 -15.44 -17.98
N ASP A 208 35.20 -15.97 -19.01
CA ASP A 208 34.02 -15.49 -19.72
C ASP A 208 32.68 -16.04 -19.18
N THR A 209 32.65 -16.70 -18.03
CA THR A 209 31.41 -17.19 -17.40
C THR A 209 30.40 -16.03 -17.21
N PRO A 210 29.18 -16.12 -17.76
CA PRO A 210 28.18 -15.05 -17.62
C PRO A 210 27.45 -15.06 -16.27
N ASP A 211 27.01 -13.88 -15.84
CA ASP A 211 26.00 -13.70 -14.78
C ASP A 211 24.57 -14.05 -15.27
N ASN A 212 23.57 -13.99 -14.37
CA ASN A 212 22.16 -14.29 -14.70
C ASN A 212 21.54 -13.33 -15.74
N ASN A 213 22.20 -12.21 -16.08
CA ASN A 213 21.78 -11.30 -17.15
C ASN A 213 22.54 -11.55 -18.47
N GLY A 214 23.39 -12.59 -18.52
CA GLY A 214 24.26 -12.90 -19.65
C GLY A 214 25.51 -12.02 -19.74
N ASN A 215 25.79 -11.15 -18.76
CA ASN A 215 26.98 -10.30 -18.77
C ASN A 215 28.19 -11.13 -18.35
N THR A 216 29.24 -11.13 -19.16
CA THR A 216 30.57 -11.65 -18.77
C THR A 216 31.33 -10.60 -17.93
N PRO A 217 32.47 -10.93 -17.30
CA PRO A 217 33.24 -9.91 -16.57
C PRO A 217 33.72 -8.74 -17.43
N LEU A 218 33.94 -8.95 -18.74
CA LEU A 218 34.25 -7.89 -19.69
C LEU A 218 33.07 -6.91 -19.90
N HIS A 219 31.81 -7.40 -19.86
CA HIS A 219 30.64 -6.53 -19.87
C HIS A 219 30.59 -5.63 -18.63
N ARG A 220 30.90 -6.17 -17.44
CA ARG A 220 30.94 -5.39 -16.19
C ARG A 220 32.10 -4.38 -16.18
N ALA A 221 33.28 -4.78 -16.65
CA ALA A 221 34.42 -3.86 -16.79
C ALA A 221 34.08 -2.68 -17.74
N ALA A 222 33.43 -2.97 -18.87
CA ALA A 222 32.99 -1.97 -19.83
C ALA A 222 31.85 -1.07 -19.30
N GLN A 223 30.92 -1.64 -18.52
CA GLN A 223 29.84 -0.90 -17.84
C GLN A 223 30.38 0.14 -16.83
N HIS A 224 31.42 -0.22 -16.09
CA HIS A 224 31.96 0.57 -14.98
C HIS A 224 33.17 1.45 -15.33
N GLY A 225 33.66 1.41 -16.58
CA GLY A 225 34.74 2.30 -17.06
C GLY A 225 36.16 1.84 -16.77
N ALA A 226 36.33 0.57 -16.35
CA ALA A 226 37.62 -0.01 -15.97
C ALA A 226 38.45 -0.33 -17.23
N THR A 227 39.06 0.72 -17.79
CA THR A 227 39.72 0.74 -19.11
C THR A 227 40.98 -0.14 -19.17
N ILE A 228 41.79 -0.16 -18.11
CA ILE A 228 43.00 -0.99 -18.00
C ILE A 228 42.61 -2.44 -17.79
N SER A 229 41.63 -2.71 -16.91
CA SER A 229 41.05 -4.04 -16.75
C SER A 229 40.41 -4.56 -18.04
N CYS A 230 39.75 -3.71 -18.83
CA CYS A 230 39.26 -4.08 -20.17
C CYS A 230 40.42 -4.48 -21.08
N MET A 231 41.47 -3.66 -21.22
CA MET A 231 42.66 -4.00 -22.03
C MET A 231 43.36 -5.29 -21.59
N HIS A 232 43.31 -5.63 -20.30
CA HIS A 232 43.84 -6.88 -19.76
C HIS A 232 42.93 -8.09 -20.05
N LEU A 233 41.62 -7.93 -19.85
CA LEU A 233 40.62 -8.97 -20.14
C LEU A 233 40.51 -9.27 -21.64
N ILE A 234 40.58 -8.26 -22.51
CA ILE A 234 40.57 -8.42 -23.98
C ILE A 234 41.70 -9.35 -24.47
N LYS A 235 42.84 -9.41 -23.76
CA LYS A 235 43.96 -10.30 -24.07
C LYS A 235 43.79 -11.75 -23.54
N ARG A 236 42.73 -12.03 -22.78
CA ARG A 236 42.48 -13.31 -22.08
C ARG A 236 41.07 -13.90 -22.31
N VAL A 237 40.13 -13.09 -22.80
CA VAL A 237 38.74 -13.49 -23.09
C VAL A 237 38.63 -13.97 -24.55
N PRO A 238 38.07 -15.17 -24.82
CA PRO A 238 38.03 -15.74 -26.17
C PRO A 238 37.01 -15.09 -27.11
N ASN A 239 36.01 -14.37 -26.57
CA ASN A 239 35.00 -13.65 -27.37
C ASN A 239 34.74 -12.25 -26.82
N ILE A 240 35.34 -11.24 -27.46
CA ILE A 240 35.18 -9.81 -27.12
C ILE A 240 33.74 -9.35 -27.44
N ASN A 241 33.11 -9.92 -28.48
CA ASN A 241 31.77 -9.60 -28.95
C ASN A 241 30.69 -10.54 -28.37
N ALA A 242 30.95 -11.16 -27.22
CA ALA A 242 29.94 -11.91 -26.48
C ALA A 242 28.71 -11.02 -26.24
N LYS A 243 27.51 -11.59 -26.38
CA LYS A 243 26.25 -10.83 -26.30
C LYS A 243 25.46 -11.27 -25.06
N ASN A 244 25.05 -10.33 -24.22
CA ASN A 244 24.24 -10.62 -23.02
C ASN A 244 22.77 -10.94 -23.37
N ILE A 245 21.89 -11.14 -22.38
CA ILE A 245 20.47 -11.46 -22.62
C ILE A 245 19.74 -10.37 -23.43
N LEU A 246 20.23 -9.13 -23.40
CA LEU A 246 19.72 -8.03 -24.23
C LEU A 246 20.39 -7.93 -25.60
N ASN A 247 21.19 -8.92 -26.00
CA ASN A 247 21.96 -8.91 -27.24
C ASN A 247 22.90 -7.69 -27.36
N ASN A 248 23.37 -7.14 -26.23
CA ASN A 248 24.39 -6.09 -26.19
C ASN A 248 25.78 -6.71 -26.06
N THR A 249 26.76 -6.11 -26.75
CA THR A 249 28.20 -6.36 -26.54
C THR A 249 28.73 -5.50 -25.38
N PRO A 250 29.97 -5.75 -24.90
CA PRO A 250 30.66 -4.85 -23.98
C PRO A 250 30.79 -3.41 -24.50
N LEU A 251 31.03 -3.22 -25.81
CA LEU A 251 31.09 -1.90 -26.45
C LEU A 251 29.78 -1.12 -26.29
N ASN A 252 28.65 -1.81 -26.50
CA ASN A 252 27.32 -1.21 -26.34
C ASN A 252 27.09 -0.74 -24.90
N LEU A 253 27.55 -1.52 -23.90
CA LEU A 253 27.48 -1.11 -22.49
C LEU A 253 28.39 0.08 -22.15
N ALA A 254 29.61 0.15 -22.69
CA ALA A 254 30.51 1.29 -22.48
C ALA A 254 29.91 2.61 -22.98
N VAL A 255 29.36 2.62 -24.20
CA VAL A 255 28.64 3.79 -24.75
C VAL A 255 27.40 4.12 -23.93
N SER A 256 26.59 3.11 -23.59
CA SER A 256 25.39 3.29 -22.75
C SER A 256 25.73 3.98 -21.42
N MET A 257 26.79 3.54 -20.74
CA MET A 257 27.18 4.02 -19.41
C MET A 257 28.10 5.25 -19.40
N LYS A 258 28.32 5.90 -20.55
CA LYS A 258 29.16 7.10 -20.71
C LYS A 258 30.67 6.88 -20.42
N GLN A 259 31.19 5.69 -20.72
CA GLN A 259 32.60 5.34 -20.52
C GLN A 259 33.46 5.61 -21.78
N GLU A 260 33.80 6.88 -22.04
CA GLU A 260 34.49 7.28 -23.28
C GLU A 260 35.84 6.57 -23.47
N GLY A 261 36.75 6.64 -22.49
CA GLY A 261 38.07 6.02 -22.57
C GLY A 261 38.02 4.49 -22.75
N THR A 262 37.04 3.82 -22.15
CA THR A 262 36.83 2.38 -22.34
C THR A 262 36.25 2.05 -23.71
N THR A 263 35.40 2.94 -24.25
CA THR A 263 34.89 2.84 -25.62
C THR A 263 36.04 2.95 -26.63
N ILE A 264 36.96 3.91 -26.43
CA ILE A 264 38.17 4.05 -27.26
C ILE A 264 39.06 2.80 -27.15
N ALA A 265 39.32 2.29 -25.95
CA ALA A 265 40.16 1.10 -25.74
C ALA A 265 39.56 -0.20 -26.32
N LEU A 266 38.23 -0.27 -26.48
CA LEU A 266 37.56 -1.35 -27.22
C LEU A 266 37.69 -1.15 -28.74
N LEU A 267 37.46 0.07 -29.23
CA LEU A 267 37.60 0.43 -30.66
C LEU A 267 39.04 0.42 -31.19
N GLN A 268 40.04 0.25 -30.33
CA GLN A 268 41.44 0.02 -30.73
C GLN A 268 41.74 -1.44 -31.13
N ASN A 269 40.75 -2.33 -31.13
CA ASN A 269 40.90 -3.72 -31.58
C ASN A 269 40.01 -3.96 -32.81
N ASP A 270 40.63 -4.22 -33.97
CA ASP A 270 39.95 -4.38 -35.26
C ASP A 270 38.88 -5.49 -35.31
N ASN A 271 38.83 -6.38 -34.30
CA ASN A 271 37.87 -7.48 -34.22
C ASN A 271 36.55 -7.11 -33.54
N VAL A 272 36.30 -5.84 -33.20
CA VAL A 272 35.11 -5.41 -32.43
C VAL A 272 33.89 -5.10 -33.32
N ASP A 273 32.75 -5.68 -32.98
CA ASP A 273 31.46 -5.51 -33.68
C ASP A 273 30.82 -4.15 -33.35
N VAL A 274 31.09 -3.15 -34.19
CA VAL A 274 30.47 -1.81 -34.15
C VAL A 274 29.05 -1.76 -34.77
N THR A 275 28.60 -2.86 -35.39
CA THR A 275 27.36 -2.90 -36.17
C THR A 275 26.14 -3.31 -35.33
N ASN A 276 26.38 -4.02 -34.23
CA ASN A 276 25.33 -4.51 -33.34
C ASN A 276 24.62 -3.36 -32.61
N PRO A 277 23.31 -3.11 -32.85
CA PRO A 277 22.61 -1.98 -32.25
C PRO A 277 22.56 -2.08 -30.72
N LEU A 278 22.64 -0.94 -30.05
CA LEU A 278 22.46 -0.85 -28.61
C LEU A 278 20.99 -1.11 -28.27
N LYS A 279 20.70 -2.21 -27.58
CA LYS A 279 19.35 -2.52 -27.09
C LYS A 279 19.19 -2.03 -25.66
N VAL A 280 18.50 -0.92 -25.48
CA VAL A 280 18.13 -0.43 -24.14
C VAL A 280 16.75 -0.98 -23.79
N ARG A 281 16.64 -1.69 -22.65
CA ARG A 281 15.35 -1.77 -21.93
C ARG A 281 15.03 -0.34 -21.49
N ALA A 282 13.89 0.20 -21.92
CA ALA A 282 13.44 1.52 -21.47
C ALA A 282 13.52 1.58 -19.93
N ARG A 283 14.18 2.61 -19.37
CA ARG A 283 14.77 2.54 -18.01
C ARG A 283 13.81 1.99 -16.94
N LYS A 284 12.58 2.49 -16.91
CA LYS A 284 11.53 2.03 -16.00
C LYS A 284 11.29 0.52 -16.08
N TYR A 285 11.32 -0.09 -17.27
CA TYR A 285 11.05 -1.52 -17.48
C TYR A 285 12.08 -2.46 -16.83
N ALA A 286 13.33 -2.05 -16.58
CA ALA A 286 14.27 -2.91 -15.84
C ALA A 286 13.95 -2.96 -14.34
N GLU A 287 13.50 -1.84 -13.78
CA GLU A 287 12.95 -1.74 -12.42
C GLU A 287 11.57 -2.42 -12.35
N TRP A 288 10.79 -2.34 -13.44
CA TRP A 288 9.48 -2.98 -13.59
C TRP A 288 9.57 -4.49 -13.74
N GLU A 289 10.49 -5.08 -14.51
CA GLU A 289 10.68 -6.54 -14.63
C GLU A 289 10.96 -7.18 -13.27
N HIS A 290 11.87 -6.58 -12.48
CA HIS A 290 12.20 -7.05 -11.14
C HIS A 290 11.03 -6.92 -10.14
N LYS A 291 10.00 -6.15 -10.51
CA LYS A 291 8.67 -6.12 -9.89
C LYS A 291 7.70 -7.15 -10.52
N ILE A 292 7.57 -7.25 -11.85
CA ILE A 292 6.61 -8.11 -12.58
C ILE A 292 6.73 -9.59 -12.20
N GLU A 293 7.95 -10.13 -12.11
CA GLU A 293 8.17 -11.53 -11.70
C GLU A 293 7.66 -11.81 -10.26
N LYS A 294 7.44 -10.75 -9.47
CA LYS A 294 6.83 -10.74 -8.15
C LYS A 294 5.30 -10.44 -8.14
N PHE A 295 4.73 -9.88 -9.22
CA PHE A 295 3.38 -9.29 -9.23
C PHE A 295 2.34 -9.92 -10.18
N ASN A 296 2.68 -10.94 -10.97
CA ASN A 296 1.77 -11.56 -11.96
C ASN A 296 0.59 -12.39 -11.34
N LYS A 297 -0.21 -11.79 -10.44
CA LYS A 297 -1.43 -12.37 -9.83
C LYS A 297 -2.56 -11.38 -9.50
N TYR A 298 -2.41 -10.07 -9.75
CA TYR A 298 -3.23 -9.01 -9.11
C TYR A 298 -3.90 -8.04 -10.12
N TRP A 299 -4.86 -7.20 -9.72
CA TRP A 299 -5.70 -6.38 -10.62
C TRP A 299 -5.18 -4.94 -10.83
N HIS A 300 -4.42 -4.77 -11.92
CA HIS A 300 -3.83 -3.53 -12.45
C HIS A 300 -4.49 -2.14 -12.25
N TRP A 301 -5.83 -2.05 -12.37
CA TRP A 301 -6.53 -1.13 -13.32
C TRP A 301 -6.10 -1.40 -14.77
N GLU A 302 -7.01 -1.45 -15.75
CA GLU A 302 -6.67 -1.65 -17.18
C GLU A 302 -7.58 -0.77 -18.04
N LEU A 303 -6.99 0.18 -18.78
CA LEU A 303 -7.57 0.55 -20.06
C LEU A 303 -7.41 -0.67 -20.99
N MET A 304 -8.42 -0.93 -21.83
CA MET A 304 -8.51 -2.21 -22.51
C MET A 304 -7.36 -2.50 -23.50
N LYS A 305 -6.90 -3.76 -23.42
CA LYS A 305 -6.08 -4.56 -24.37
C LYS A 305 -4.57 -4.65 -24.07
N PRO A 306 -3.96 -5.81 -24.39
CA PRO A 306 -2.63 -6.17 -23.87
C PRO A 306 -1.52 -5.38 -24.55
N TRP A 307 -0.48 -5.07 -23.76
CA TRP A 307 0.73 -4.45 -24.26
C TRP A 307 1.44 -5.33 -25.31
N PRO A 308 2.05 -4.73 -26.35
CA PRO A 308 2.90 -5.45 -27.28
C PRO A 308 4.12 -6.04 -26.54
N PRO A 309 4.72 -7.13 -27.07
CA PRO A 309 5.90 -7.74 -26.46
C PRO A 309 7.03 -6.73 -26.28
N LEU A 310 7.81 -6.89 -25.19
CA LEU A 310 8.90 -6.03 -24.72
C LEU A 310 9.57 -5.22 -25.87
N LYS A 311 9.21 -3.93 -25.99
CA LYS A 311 9.87 -3.01 -26.92
C LYS A 311 11.34 -2.80 -26.50
N THR A 312 12.24 -3.66 -26.97
CA THR A 312 13.68 -3.39 -26.91
C THR A 312 13.99 -2.30 -27.92
N PHE A 313 14.30 -1.09 -27.44
CA PHE A 313 14.64 0.02 -28.32
C PHE A 313 16.05 -0.21 -28.88
N ASN A 314 16.13 -0.45 -30.19
CA ASN A 314 17.39 -0.61 -30.93
C ASN A 314 17.92 0.78 -31.29
N PHE A 315 18.80 1.33 -30.46
CA PHE A 315 19.52 2.56 -30.78
C PHE A 315 20.74 2.26 -31.66
N SER A 316 21.01 3.12 -32.64
CA SER A 316 22.32 3.14 -33.30
C SER A 316 23.40 3.46 -32.27
N LEU A 317 24.52 2.75 -32.32
CA LEU A 317 25.68 3.06 -31.47
C LEU A 317 26.18 4.49 -31.74
N ILE A 318 26.09 4.92 -33.01
CA ILE A 318 26.51 6.25 -33.49
C ILE A 318 25.65 7.36 -32.86
N SER A 319 24.31 7.20 -32.82
CA SER A 319 23.43 8.27 -32.32
C SER A 319 23.59 8.50 -30.81
N GLN A 320 23.92 7.46 -30.04
CA GLN A 320 24.28 7.60 -28.62
C GLN A 320 25.62 8.29 -28.40
N VAL A 321 26.59 8.12 -29.31
CA VAL A 321 27.90 8.78 -29.31
C VAL A 321 27.77 10.27 -29.67
N VAL A 322 26.93 10.63 -30.66
CA VAL A 322 26.64 12.06 -30.96
C VAL A 322 25.87 12.73 -29.83
N GLN A 323 24.86 12.06 -29.24
CA GLN A 323 24.15 12.56 -28.05
C GLN A 323 25.10 12.83 -26.86
N ARG A 324 26.31 12.27 -26.85
CA ARG A 324 27.36 12.46 -25.83
C ARG A 324 28.48 13.42 -26.24
N GLN A 325 28.45 13.97 -27.46
CA GLN A 325 29.48 14.86 -28.01
C GLN A 325 30.90 14.25 -28.04
N TRP A 326 31.00 12.92 -28.18
CA TRP A 326 32.29 12.21 -28.20
C TRP A 326 32.91 12.21 -29.61
N HIS A 327 33.39 13.38 -30.04
CA HIS A 327 33.95 13.61 -31.38
C HIS A 327 35.06 12.61 -31.77
N GLY A 328 35.93 12.22 -30.83
CA GLY A 328 37.00 11.23 -31.08
C GLY A 328 36.48 9.80 -31.26
N VAL A 329 35.47 9.40 -30.47
CA VAL A 329 34.80 8.09 -30.62
C VAL A 329 34.01 8.03 -31.93
N LEU A 330 33.34 9.12 -32.30
CA LEU A 330 32.62 9.23 -33.57
C LEU A 330 33.55 9.00 -34.77
N PHE A 331 34.73 9.63 -34.77
CA PHE A 331 35.73 9.46 -35.83
C PHE A 331 36.22 7.99 -35.94
N LEU A 332 36.53 7.35 -34.80
CA LEU A 332 36.94 5.94 -34.77
C LEU A 332 35.82 4.99 -35.23
N LEU A 333 34.56 5.30 -34.91
CA LEU A 333 33.41 4.54 -35.41
C LEU A 333 33.21 4.71 -36.92
N MET A 334 33.39 5.92 -37.46
CA MET A 334 33.27 6.18 -38.90
C MET A 334 34.32 5.38 -39.69
N ASP A 335 35.57 5.38 -39.26
CA ASP A 335 36.65 4.56 -39.85
C ASP A 335 36.30 3.06 -39.85
N HIS A 336 35.79 2.51 -38.74
CA HIS A 336 35.32 1.12 -38.69
C HIS A 336 34.12 0.85 -39.61
N LEU A 337 33.18 1.79 -39.74
CA LEU A 337 31.98 1.64 -40.57
C LEU A 337 32.27 1.78 -42.07
N GLU A 338 33.25 2.62 -42.46
CA GLU A 338 33.74 2.71 -43.83
C GLU A 338 34.46 1.40 -44.23
N ARG A 339 35.30 0.83 -43.35
CA ARG A 339 35.90 -0.50 -43.55
C ARG A 339 34.85 -1.61 -43.64
N ALA A 340 33.72 -1.47 -42.93
CA ALA A 340 32.59 -2.41 -42.99
C ALA A 340 31.65 -2.19 -44.20
N GLY A 341 31.87 -1.16 -45.02
CA GLY A 341 31.11 -0.91 -46.25
C GLY A 341 29.66 -0.47 -46.06
N LEU A 342 29.30 0.09 -44.90
CA LEU A 342 27.91 0.45 -44.57
C LEU A 342 27.50 1.86 -45.06
N SER A 343 26.18 2.04 -45.26
CA SER A 343 25.62 3.23 -45.93
C SER A 343 25.75 4.54 -45.13
N LYS A 344 26.06 5.62 -45.84
CA LYS A 344 26.19 7.00 -45.34
C LYS A 344 24.93 7.57 -44.69
N THR A 345 23.77 6.96 -44.92
CA THR A 345 22.49 7.35 -44.29
C THR A 345 22.55 7.34 -42.76
N ALA A 346 23.30 6.43 -42.15
CA ALA A 346 23.48 6.38 -40.69
C ALA A 346 24.33 7.53 -40.13
N VAL A 347 25.12 8.21 -40.96
CA VAL A 347 25.88 9.42 -40.59
C VAL A 347 24.94 10.62 -40.53
N VAL A 348 24.00 10.70 -41.46
CA VAL A 348 22.98 11.76 -41.56
C VAL A 348 21.96 11.71 -40.41
N GLU A 349 21.55 10.51 -40.00
CA GLU A 349 20.78 10.30 -38.76
C GLU A 349 21.58 10.69 -37.50
N ALA A 350 22.91 10.55 -37.51
CA ALA A 350 23.75 10.85 -36.36
C ALA A 350 23.97 12.36 -36.17
N GLU A 351 24.37 13.09 -37.22
CA GLU A 351 24.61 14.56 -37.17
C GLU A 351 23.37 15.35 -36.73
N SER A 352 22.18 14.85 -37.05
CA SER A 352 20.89 15.48 -36.73
C SER A 352 20.48 15.34 -35.26
N MET A 353 21.10 14.44 -34.50
CA MET A 353 20.68 14.06 -33.15
C MET A 353 21.26 14.95 -32.03
N ARG A 354 20.79 16.20 -32.02
CA ARG A 354 20.61 17.03 -30.81
C ARG A 354 21.86 17.66 -30.15
N ALA A 355 22.99 17.82 -30.85
CA ALA A 355 24.13 18.60 -30.35
C ALA A 355 25.07 19.18 -31.43
N LEU A 356 24.77 20.39 -31.92
CA LEU A 356 25.73 21.20 -32.69
C LEU A 356 25.92 22.59 -32.05
N PRO A 357 27.05 22.82 -31.34
CA PRO A 357 27.59 24.16 -31.12
C PRO A 357 28.19 24.77 -32.40
N THR A 358 28.35 23.97 -33.46
CA THR A 358 29.15 24.23 -34.66
C THR A 358 28.31 24.32 -35.94
N GLY A 359 27.23 25.11 -35.90
CA GLY A 359 26.49 25.60 -37.07
C GLY A 359 26.00 24.55 -38.08
N PRO A 360 25.76 24.95 -39.34
CA PRO A 360 25.40 24.04 -40.44
C PRO A 360 26.62 23.36 -41.11
N GLU A 361 27.83 23.52 -40.55
CA GLU A 361 29.10 23.10 -41.16
C GLU A 361 29.21 21.62 -41.55
N PRO A 362 28.62 20.64 -40.82
CA PRO A 362 28.64 19.23 -41.22
C PRO A 362 27.81 18.97 -42.48
N LEU A 363 26.61 19.57 -42.56
CA LEU A 363 25.69 19.44 -43.70
C LEU A 363 26.34 19.92 -45.02
N VAL A 364 27.21 20.94 -44.94
CA VAL A 364 27.98 21.47 -46.08
C VAL A 364 28.96 20.43 -46.66
N LYS A 365 29.39 19.43 -45.87
CA LYS A 365 30.23 18.31 -46.36
C LYS A 365 29.43 17.23 -47.10
N ILE A 366 28.10 17.19 -46.97
CA ILE A 366 27.24 16.25 -47.70
C ILE A 366 27.09 16.74 -49.14
N LYS A 367 28.00 16.29 -50.03
CA LYS A 367 28.15 16.80 -51.41
C LYS A 367 27.00 16.47 -52.37
N ALA A 368 26.08 15.57 -52.01
CA ALA A 368 24.97 15.16 -52.87
C ALA A 368 23.63 15.41 -52.17
N ASN A 369 22.74 16.22 -52.78
CA ASN A 369 21.43 16.54 -52.19
C ASN A 369 20.53 15.30 -52.03
N LYS A 370 20.68 14.30 -52.90
CA LYS A 370 19.97 13.01 -52.81
C LYS A 370 20.22 12.28 -51.49
N ASP A 371 21.36 12.50 -50.84
CA ASP A 371 21.70 11.90 -49.54
C ASP A 371 21.04 12.65 -48.36
N VAL A 372 20.54 13.87 -48.59
CA VAL A 372 19.85 14.74 -47.61
C VAL A 372 18.33 14.54 -47.67
N GLU A 373 17.79 14.17 -48.84
CA GLU A 373 16.41 13.74 -49.04
C GLU A 373 16.15 12.28 -48.59
N ALA A 374 17.17 11.59 -48.07
CA ALA A 374 17.05 10.22 -47.59
C ALA A 374 16.05 10.11 -46.44
N VAL A 375 15.25 9.03 -46.45
CA VAL A 375 14.28 8.70 -45.40
C VAL A 375 14.74 7.50 -44.58
N ASN A 376 14.42 7.52 -43.28
CA ASN A 376 14.70 6.41 -42.36
C ASN A 376 13.72 5.23 -42.55
N ALA A 377 13.84 4.20 -41.71
CA ALA A 377 12.96 3.03 -41.75
C ALA A 377 11.46 3.33 -41.48
N GLN A 378 11.16 4.51 -40.93
CA GLN A 378 9.82 5.03 -40.63
C GLN A 378 9.28 5.92 -41.77
N GLY A 379 10.07 6.18 -42.83
CA GLY A 379 9.70 7.09 -43.92
C GLY A 379 9.94 8.57 -43.62
N GLN A 380 10.56 8.88 -42.48
CA GLN A 380 10.82 10.24 -42.00
C GLN A 380 12.11 10.77 -42.62
N ASN A 381 12.07 12.00 -43.14
CA ASN A 381 13.26 12.74 -43.58
C ASN A 381 13.81 13.64 -42.45
N LEU A 382 14.87 14.40 -42.73
CA LEU A 382 15.52 15.26 -41.74
C LEU A 382 14.61 16.33 -41.11
N LEU A 383 13.64 16.87 -41.84
CA LEU A 383 12.68 17.84 -41.28
C LEU A 383 11.70 17.18 -40.30
N HIS A 384 11.30 15.93 -40.54
CA HIS A 384 10.52 15.17 -39.58
C HIS A 384 11.33 14.93 -38.31
N ILE A 385 12.57 14.45 -38.44
CA ILE A 385 13.44 14.13 -37.29
C ILE A 385 13.71 15.39 -36.45
N LEU A 386 14.01 16.52 -37.08
CA LEU A 386 14.24 17.82 -36.43
C LEU A 386 13.06 18.25 -35.52
N MET A 387 11.82 17.97 -35.94
CA MET A 387 10.59 18.39 -35.25
C MET A 387 10.04 17.30 -34.31
N TYR A 388 10.22 16.03 -34.65
CA TYR A 388 9.88 14.87 -33.81
C TYR A 388 10.73 14.80 -32.52
N ILE A 389 11.95 15.35 -32.53
CA ILE A 389 12.82 15.42 -31.34
C ILE A 389 12.22 16.29 -30.22
N MET A 390 11.13 17.04 -30.47
CA MET A 390 10.33 17.83 -29.50
C MET A 390 11.19 18.56 -28.46
N PRO A 391 12.01 19.54 -28.91
CA PRO A 391 12.89 20.29 -28.02
C PRO A 391 12.06 21.19 -27.09
N THR A 392 12.21 21.01 -25.77
CA THR A 392 11.49 21.77 -24.74
C THR A 392 11.59 23.30 -24.86
N LYS A 393 12.55 23.82 -25.66
CA LYS A 393 12.46 25.13 -26.33
C LYS A 393 13.09 25.05 -27.72
N THR A 394 12.41 25.61 -28.73
CA THR A 394 13.02 25.91 -30.04
C THR A 394 14.26 26.80 -29.84
N THR A 395 15.36 26.54 -30.55
CA THR A 395 16.55 27.41 -30.50
C THR A 395 16.91 27.94 -31.90
N PRO A 396 17.61 29.09 -32.01
CA PRO A 396 17.96 29.66 -33.32
C PRO A 396 18.72 28.70 -34.25
N LEU A 397 19.56 27.83 -33.70
CA LEU A 397 20.31 26.82 -34.46
C LEU A 397 19.40 25.74 -35.08
N HIS A 398 18.31 25.36 -34.41
CA HIS A 398 17.33 24.43 -35.00
C HIS A 398 16.60 25.07 -36.18
N LEU A 399 16.29 26.37 -36.08
CA LEU A 399 15.69 27.13 -37.18
C LEU A 399 16.70 27.34 -38.33
N GLU A 400 17.97 27.61 -38.05
CA GLU A 400 19.02 27.71 -39.07
C GLU A 400 19.18 26.40 -39.85
N VAL A 401 19.26 25.26 -39.15
CA VAL A 401 19.30 23.92 -39.77
C VAL A 401 18.03 23.65 -40.58
N GLY A 402 16.84 23.93 -40.04
CA GLY A 402 15.57 23.73 -40.74
C GLY A 402 15.45 24.57 -42.01
N ASN A 403 15.85 25.84 -41.97
CA ASN A 403 15.93 26.73 -43.13
C ASN A 403 16.87 26.18 -44.20
N GLU A 404 18.05 25.66 -43.83
CA GLU A 404 19.01 25.12 -44.80
C GLU A 404 18.53 23.82 -45.44
N LEU A 405 17.86 22.94 -44.68
CA LEU A 405 17.20 21.74 -45.22
C LEU A 405 16.10 22.11 -46.25
N LEU A 406 15.28 23.12 -45.95
CA LEU A 406 14.24 23.64 -46.85
C LEU A 406 14.84 24.23 -48.14
N ARG A 407 15.92 25.02 -48.03
CA ARG A 407 16.67 25.56 -49.19
C ARG A 407 17.25 24.46 -50.07
N ARG A 408 17.77 23.38 -49.48
CA ARG A 408 18.37 22.25 -50.21
C ARG A 408 17.35 21.34 -50.91
N GLY A 409 16.06 21.54 -50.67
CA GLY A 409 14.97 20.91 -51.42
C GLY A 409 14.05 20.00 -50.61
N VAL A 410 14.43 19.64 -49.37
CA VAL A 410 13.73 18.63 -48.56
C VAL A 410 12.24 18.96 -48.42
N GLY A 411 11.39 18.07 -48.93
CA GLY A 411 9.92 18.26 -48.98
C GLY A 411 9.20 17.90 -47.68
N LEU A 412 7.93 18.28 -47.59
CA LEU A 412 7.07 18.09 -46.41
C LEU A 412 6.14 16.88 -46.54
N GLY A 413 6.58 15.86 -47.29
CA GLY A 413 5.85 14.61 -47.52
C GLY A 413 5.52 13.86 -46.22
N LEU A 414 4.71 12.80 -46.34
CA LEU A 414 4.17 12.07 -45.20
C LEU A 414 5.00 10.83 -44.85
N ASP A 415 5.20 10.58 -43.55
CA ASP A 415 5.84 9.37 -43.05
C ASP A 415 4.87 8.16 -42.97
N LYS A 416 5.34 7.01 -42.42
CA LYS A 416 4.50 5.80 -42.27
C LYS A 416 3.32 5.97 -41.30
N HIS A 417 3.30 7.00 -40.47
CA HIS A 417 2.18 7.35 -39.59
C HIS A 417 1.21 8.36 -40.24
N GLN A 418 1.47 8.74 -41.50
CA GLN A 418 0.81 9.85 -42.20
C GLN A 418 1.02 11.20 -41.48
N CYS A 419 2.09 11.32 -40.70
CA CYS A 419 2.52 12.59 -40.10
C CYS A 419 3.40 13.35 -41.10
N SER A 420 3.22 14.67 -41.16
CA SER A 420 4.12 15.60 -41.85
C SER A 420 5.02 16.31 -40.84
N PRO A 421 6.08 17.04 -41.26
CA PRO A 421 6.85 17.91 -40.37
C PRO A 421 5.95 18.95 -39.66
N LEU A 422 4.93 19.47 -40.36
CA LEU A 422 3.94 20.39 -39.78
C LEU A 422 3.09 19.73 -38.69
N THR A 423 2.76 18.44 -38.84
CA THR A 423 2.06 17.65 -37.81
C THR A 423 2.92 17.52 -36.56
N TYR A 424 4.24 17.29 -36.71
CA TYR A 424 5.19 17.23 -35.59
C TYR A 424 5.39 18.58 -34.90
N ALA A 425 5.56 19.67 -35.67
CA ALA A 425 5.65 21.02 -35.11
C ALA A 425 4.40 21.43 -34.31
N ALA A 426 3.21 20.98 -34.75
CA ALA A 426 1.96 21.19 -34.04
C ALA A 426 1.80 20.32 -32.78
N LEU A 427 2.28 19.07 -32.79
CA LEU A 427 2.39 18.22 -31.58
C LEU A 427 3.31 18.83 -30.53
N ASP A 428 4.42 19.45 -30.95
CA ASP A 428 5.34 20.13 -30.04
C ASP A 428 4.83 21.50 -29.55
N GLN A 429 3.85 22.06 -30.28
CA GLN A 429 3.31 23.42 -30.10
C GLN A 429 4.37 24.51 -30.34
N SER A 430 5.26 24.27 -31.31
CA SER A 430 6.34 25.20 -31.71
C SER A 430 5.85 26.17 -32.79
N ALA A 431 5.51 27.39 -32.37
CA ALA A 431 5.10 28.47 -33.26
C ALA A 431 6.21 28.82 -34.27
N GLU A 432 7.48 28.76 -33.87
CA GLU A 432 8.60 29.12 -34.75
C GLU A 432 8.82 28.09 -35.87
N PHE A 433 8.70 26.78 -35.59
CA PHE A 433 8.78 25.76 -36.63
C PHE A 433 7.59 25.81 -37.58
N CYS A 434 6.36 25.97 -37.07
CA CYS A 434 5.17 26.17 -37.90
C CYS A 434 5.35 27.35 -38.86
N LYS A 435 5.88 28.48 -38.37
CA LYS A 435 6.18 29.66 -39.19
C LYS A 435 7.27 29.38 -40.23
N MET A 436 8.40 28.81 -39.83
CA MET A 436 9.52 28.48 -40.71
C MET A 436 9.10 27.64 -41.93
N LEU A 437 8.22 26.65 -41.71
CA LEU A 437 7.65 25.82 -42.78
C LEU A 437 6.80 26.64 -43.75
N ILE A 438 5.87 27.45 -43.26
CA ILE A 438 4.95 28.23 -44.09
C ILE A 438 5.68 29.34 -44.87
N ASP A 439 6.66 30.01 -44.26
CA ASP A 439 7.48 31.03 -44.92
C ASP A 439 8.25 30.48 -46.15
N HIS A 440 8.54 29.18 -46.21
CA HIS A 440 9.23 28.51 -47.33
C HIS A 440 8.31 27.70 -48.27
N ARG A 441 7.21 27.15 -47.75
CA ARG A 441 6.38 26.12 -48.42
C ARG A 441 4.86 26.34 -48.23
N ARG A 442 4.41 27.61 -48.20
CA ARG A 442 3.00 28.00 -47.92
C ARG A 442 1.93 27.10 -48.56
N GLU A 443 1.96 26.88 -49.87
CA GLU A 443 0.94 26.06 -50.58
C GLU A 443 0.94 24.59 -50.15
N GLU A 444 2.11 24.00 -49.90
CA GLU A 444 2.28 22.63 -49.41
C GLU A 444 1.71 22.52 -47.98
N CYS A 445 2.03 23.49 -47.11
CA CYS A 445 1.49 23.57 -45.76
C CYS A 445 -0.04 23.76 -45.73
N LEU A 446 -0.61 24.62 -46.58
CA LEU A 446 -2.06 24.85 -46.66
C LEU A 446 -2.83 23.59 -47.08
N GLN A 447 -2.22 22.71 -47.88
CA GLN A 447 -2.76 21.39 -48.19
C GLN A 447 -2.62 20.44 -46.98
N LEU A 448 -1.45 20.41 -46.35
CA LEU A 448 -1.16 19.57 -45.17
C LEU A 448 -2.01 19.90 -43.94
N LEU A 449 -2.46 21.16 -43.74
CA LEU A 449 -3.41 21.53 -42.68
C LEU A 449 -4.74 20.78 -42.76
N ARG A 450 -5.10 20.26 -43.94
CA ARG A 450 -6.31 19.44 -44.16
C ARG A 450 -6.02 17.93 -44.22
N SER A 451 -4.74 17.54 -44.20
CA SER A 451 -4.35 16.12 -44.10
C SER A 451 -4.57 15.60 -42.68
N THR A 452 -4.76 14.29 -42.54
CA THR A 452 -4.93 13.62 -41.24
C THR A 452 -3.98 12.45 -41.10
N ASP A 453 -3.42 12.28 -39.91
CA ASP A 453 -2.56 11.13 -39.60
C ASP A 453 -3.37 9.81 -39.49
N VAL A 454 -2.69 8.70 -39.21
CA VAL A 454 -3.31 7.36 -38.99
C VAL A 454 -4.32 7.34 -37.82
N LYS A 455 -4.30 8.33 -36.92
CA LYS A 455 -5.27 8.51 -35.82
C LYS A 455 -6.41 9.48 -36.18
N GLY A 456 -6.44 9.99 -37.41
CA GLY A 456 -7.44 10.95 -37.90
C GLY A 456 -7.18 12.40 -37.50
N ARG A 457 -6.01 12.72 -36.97
CA ARG A 457 -5.67 14.06 -36.45
C ARG A 457 -5.18 14.97 -37.56
N SER A 458 -5.83 16.11 -37.74
CA SER A 458 -5.23 17.26 -38.42
C SER A 458 -4.13 17.89 -37.54
N PRO A 459 -3.26 18.75 -38.08
CA PRO A 459 -2.30 19.50 -37.27
C PRO A 459 -2.94 20.29 -36.12
N LEU A 460 -4.14 20.86 -36.30
CA LEU A 460 -4.87 21.53 -35.20
C LEU A 460 -5.33 20.53 -34.13
N ALA A 461 -5.85 19.37 -34.52
CA ALA A 461 -6.25 18.34 -33.54
C ALA A 461 -5.04 17.83 -32.74
N ALA A 462 -3.88 17.74 -33.38
CA ALA A 462 -2.63 17.32 -32.75
C ALA A 462 -2.19 18.24 -31.61
N VAL A 463 -2.39 19.57 -31.72
CA VAL A 463 -2.08 20.55 -30.66
C VAL A 463 -2.71 20.14 -29.32
N PHE A 464 -4.00 19.79 -29.31
CA PHE A 464 -4.76 19.51 -28.08
C PHE A 464 -4.52 18.12 -27.47
N TRP A 465 -3.65 17.31 -28.08
CA TRP A 465 -3.23 16.03 -27.47
C TRP A 465 -2.18 16.25 -26.36
N ARG A 466 -1.43 17.36 -26.37
CA ARG A 466 -0.48 17.78 -25.32
C ARG A 466 -1.04 18.98 -24.54
N LEU A 467 -0.92 18.99 -23.20
CA LEU A 467 -1.39 20.09 -22.34
C LEU A 467 -0.33 20.63 -21.38
N ASP A 468 0.79 19.93 -21.20
CA ASP A 468 1.83 20.19 -20.18
C ASP A 468 2.80 21.33 -20.54
N ASN A 469 2.43 22.17 -21.51
CA ASN A 469 3.30 23.11 -22.21
C ASN A 469 3.11 24.57 -21.76
N ASP A 470 4.02 25.44 -22.20
CA ASP A 470 3.90 26.88 -21.99
C ASP A 470 2.71 27.46 -22.76
N MET A 471 1.73 27.98 -22.03
CA MET A 471 0.52 28.61 -22.57
C MET A 471 0.85 29.74 -23.57
N GLN A 472 2.00 30.41 -23.48
CA GLN A 472 2.42 31.44 -24.44
C GLN A 472 2.81 30.85 -25.80
N GLN A 473 3.49 29.69 -25.81
CA GLN A 473 3.85 28.98 -27.05
C GLN A 473 2.62 28.38 -27.73
N LEU A 474 1.69 27.87 -26.92
CA LEU A 474 0.39 27.41 -27.38
C LEU A 474 -0.45 28.55 -27.97
N GLU A 475 -0.58 29.69 -27.29
CA GLU A 475 -1.30 30.86 -27.77
C GLU A 475 -0.72 31.37 -29.11
N GLY A 476 0.60 31.44 -29.22
CA GLY A 476 1.28 31.79 -30.47
C GLY A 476 1.00 30.80 -31.60
N THR A 477 1.05 29.49 -31.32
CA THR A 477 0.78 28.44 -32.30
C THR A 477 -0.68 28.45 -32.77
N LEU A 478 -1.64 28.61 -31.86
CA LEU A 478 -3.06 28.68 -32.20
C LEU A 478 -3.40 29.91 -33.02
N LYS A 479 -2.90 31.11 -32.67
CA LYS A 479 -3.09 32.32 -33.48
C LYS A 479 -2.54 32.14 -34.89
N PHE A 480 -1.36 31.54 -35.03
CA PHE A 480 -0.76 31.30 -36.34
C PHE A 480 -1.53 30.28 -37.19
N LEU A 481 -2.11 29.23 -36.58
CA LEU A 481 -2.99 28.28 -37.28
C LEU A 481 -4.34 28.91 -37.67
N LEU A 482 -4.89 29.81 -36.84
CA LEU A 482 -6.08 30.61 -37.17
C LEU A 482 -5.82 31.57 -38.35
N GLU A 483 -4.67 32.26 -38.37
CA GLU A 483 -4.23 33.11 -39.51
C GLU A 483 -4.09 32.31 -40.83
N CYS A 484 -3.86 31.00 -40.75
CA CYS A 484 -3.83 30.10 -41.91
C CYS A 484 -5.22 29.61 -42.37
N GLY A 485 -6.31 30.07 -41.74
CA GLY A 485 -7.68 29.77 -42.14
C GLY A 485 -8.25 28.46 -41.59
N VAL A 486 -7.70 27.93 -40.49
CA VAL A 486 -8.31 26.83 -39.74
C VAL A 486 -9.28 27.41 -38.70
N THR A 487 -10.36 26.69 -38.37
CA THR A 487 -11.30 27.08 -37.29
C THR A 487 -11.15 26.21 -36.05
N LEU A 488 -11.42 26.78 -34.86
CA LEU A 488 -11.59 26.01 -33.62
C LEU A 488 -12.95 25.30 -33.56
N ASP A 489 -13.94 25.79 -34.32
CA ASP A 489 -15.32 25.28 -34.34
C ASP A 489 -15.45 24.07 -35.28
N GLN A 490 -14.68 23.02 -34.97
CA GLN A 490 -14.67 21.75 -35.68
C GLN A 490 -14.63 20.60 -34.67
N ASN A 491 -15.54 19.63 -34.83
CA ASN A 491 -15.44 18.37 -34.09
C ASN A 491 -14.27 17.54 -34.65
N MET A 492 -13.33 17.18 -33.78
CA MET A 492 -12.06 16.53 -34.10
C MET A 492 -11.75 15.41 -33.07
N PRO A 493 -10.90 14.41 -33.42
CA PRO A 493 -10.56 13.32 -32.51
C PRO A 493 -9.70 13.80 -31.34
N LEU A 494 -10.28 13.86 -30.15
CA LEU A 494 -9.61 14.25 -28.90
C LEU A 494 -9.72 13.14 -27.82
N PRO A 495 -8.71 12.93 -26.96
CA PRO A 495 -8.77 11.94 -25.88
C PRO A 495 -9.88 12.25 -24.86
N ARG A 496 -10.61 11.22 -24.41
CA ARG A 496 -11.61 11.31 -23.33
C ARG A 496 -10.95 11.45 -21.95
N ARG A 497 -10.34 12.61 -21.67
CA ARG A 497 -9.63 12.88 -20.39
C ARG A 497 -10.55 12.79 -19.17
N ASP A 498 -11.86 12.96 -19.34
CA ASP A 498 -12.87 12.71 -18.31
C ASP A 498 -12.92 11.24 -17.82
N LEU A 499 -12.35 10.31 -18.59
CA LEU A 499 -12.23 8.88 -18.26
C LEU A 499 -10.80 8.46 -17.90
N ILE A 500 -9.83 9.40 -17.86
CA ILE A 500 -8.41 9.12 -17.63
C ILE A 500 -8.04 9.52 -16.19
N LEU A 501 -7.81 8.53 -15.32
CA LEU A 501 -7.40 8.76 -13.92
C LEU A 501 -5.88 8.87 -13.74
N GLN A 502 -5.10 8.43 -14.74
CA GLN A 502 -3.64 8.54 -14.79
C GLN A 502 -3.21 8.74 -16.25
N GLU A 503 -2.31 9.68 -16.50
CA GLU A 503 -1.57 9.70 -17.75
C GLU A 503 -0.51 8.58 -17.70
N PRO A 504 -0.34 7.77 -18.77
CA PRO A 504 0.56 6.62 -18.73
C PRO A 504 2.02 7.02 -18.46
N GLU A 505 2.75 6.17 -17.73
CA GLU A 505 4.19 6.33 -17.47
C GLU A 505 5.10 6.08 -18.71
N MET A 506 4.54 6.23 -19.91
CA MET A 506 5.25 6.30 -21.18
C MET A 506 6.14 7.56 -21.25
N ASP A 507 7.05 7.59 -22.21
CA ASP A 507 7.67 8.85 -22.64
C ASP A 507 6.57 9.72 -23.30
N PRO A 508 6.42 11.02 -22.99
CA PRO A 508 5.40 11.87 -23.63
C PRO A 508 5.44 11.80 -25.16
N ASP A 509 6.66 11.74 -25.73
CA ASP A 509 6.88 11.63 -27.17
C ASP A 509 6.27 10.33 -27.77
N ASP A 510 6.32 9.22 -27.02
CA ASP A 510 5.69 7.94 -27.38
C ASP A 510 4.17 7.96 -27.08
N PHE A 511 3.74 8.63 -26.00
CA PHE A 511 2.33 8.72 -25.59
C PHE A 511 1.48 9.43 -26.66
N TYR A 512 1.88 10.61 -27.12
CA TYR A 512 1.08 11.37 -28.07
C TYR A 512 1.01 10.71 -29.46
N LEU A 513 1.95 9.84 -29.83
CA LEU A 513 1.94 9.14 -31.13
C LEU A 513 1.26 7.75 -31.07
N PHE A 514 1.37 7.05 -29.94
CA PHE A 514 0.92 5.65 -29.81
C PHE A 514 -0.27 5.45 -28.85
N TRP A 515 -0.96 6.51 -28.43
CA TRP A 515 -2.19 6.42 -27.62
C TRP A 515 -3.30 5.61 -28.32
N ASP A 516 -3.70 4.50 -27.69
CA ASP A 516 -4.79 3.59 -28.12
C ASP A 516 -6.04 3.67 -27.23
N GLY A 517 -6.09 4.60 -26.27
CA GLY A 517 -7.23 4.79 -25.36
C GLY A 517 -8.43 5.53 -25.99
N PRO A 518 -9.50 5.79 -25.22
CA PRO A 518 -10.76 6.31 -25.76
C PRO A 518 -10.61 7.71 -26.37
N ILE A 519 -11.01 7.84 -27.63
CA ILE A 519 -11.08 9.09 -28.40
C ILE A 519 -12.56 9.43 -28.63
N GLY A 520 -12.93 10.70 -28.47
CA GLY A 520 -14.24 11.23 -28.86
C GLY A 520 -14.11 12.31 -29.93
N GLN A 521 -15.22 12.67 -30.56
CA GLN A 521 -15.30 13.72 -31.58
C GLN A 521 -15.86 14.99 -30.93
N PHE A 522 -15.00 15.98 -30.69
CA PHE A 522 -15.30 17.18 -29.91
C PHE A 522 -14.60 18.40 -30.49
N SER A 523 -15.11 19.60 -30.21
CA SER A 523 -14.32 20.83 -30.36
C SER A 523 -13.20 20.89 -29.32
N PRO A 524 -12.13 21.68 -29.56
CA PRO A 524 -11.09 21.95 -28.55
C PRO A 524 -11.65 22.45 -27.23
N LEU A 525 -12.71 23.28 -27.28
CA LEU A 525 -13.38 23.84 -26.10
C LEU A 525 -14.04 22.73 -25.26
N ILE A 526 -14.76 21.79 -25.89
CA ILE A 526 -15.32 20.63 -25.18
C ILE A 526 -14.20 19.73 -24.64
N GLY A 527 -13.11 19.52 -25.41
CA GLY A 527 -11.93 18.79 -24.95
C GLY A 527 -11.30 19.38 -23.67
N ALA A 528 -11.15 20.71 -23.62
CA ALA A 528 -10.64 21.44 -22.46
C ALA A 528 -11.57 21.34 -21.24
N ILE A 529 -12.89 21.39 -21.45
CA ILE A 529 -13.92 21.18 -20.41
C ILE A 529 -13.83 19.77 -19.82
N LEU A 530 -13.70 18.73 -20.67
CA LEU A 530 -13.53 17.35 -20.23
C LEU A 530 -12.19 17.12 -19.49
N ALA A 531 -11.14 17.85 -19.86
CA ALA A 531 -9.87 17.89 -19.14
C ALA A 531 -9.92 18.68 -17.80
N ARG A 532 -11.00 19.44 -17.55
CA ARG A 532 -11.16 20.41 -16.45
C ARG A 532 -10.13 21.56 -16.46
N ASP A 533 -9.54 21.87 -17.61
CA ASP A 533 -8.52 22.91 -17.73
C ASP A 533 -9.16 24.29 -17.95
N LYS A 534 -9.27 25.05 -16.84
CA LYS A 534 -9.80 26.42 -16.82
C LYS A 534 -8.93 27.42 -17.59
N SER A 535 -7.62 27.19 -17.69
CA SER A 535 -6.70 28.07 -18.42
C SER A 535 -6.89 27.89 -19.93
N MET A 536 -7.00 26.64 -20.37
CA MET A 536 -7.29 26.28 -21.76
C MET A 536 -8.68 26.73 -22.21
N VAL A 537 -9.71 26.51 -21.38
CA VAL A 537 -11.08 27.01 -21.65
C VAL A 537 -11.06 28.52 -21.82
N LYS A 538 -10.37 29.27 -20.96
CA LYS A 538 -10.26 30.73 -21.11
C LYS A 538 -9.53 31.11 -22.40
N LEU A 539 -8.37 30.51 -22.69
CA LEU A 539 -7.59 30.81 -23.90
C LEU A 539 -8.41 30.59 -25.18
N LEU A 540 -9.16 29.48 -25.27
CA LEU A 540 -9.96 29.17 -26.45
C LEU A 540 -11.12 30.15 -26.66
N LEU A 541 -11.73 30.63 -25.58
CA LEU A 541 -12.76 31.68 -25.64
C LEU A 541 -12.17 33.05 -25.98
N ASP A 542 -11.01 33.41 -25.41
CA ASP A 542 -10.26 34.63 -25.76
C ASP A 542 -9.78 34.63 -27.22
N LEU A 543 -9.58 33.44 -27.82
CA LEU A 543 -9.27 33.22 -29.25
C LEU A 543 -10.52 33.12 -30.14
N GLY A 544 -11.73 33.20 -29.58
CA GLY A 544 -12.98 33.30 -30.34
C GLY A 544 -13.66 31.98 -30.73
N ALA A 545 -13.39 30.86 -30.04
CA ALA A 545 -14.18 29.64 -30.19
C ALA A 545 -15.64 29.84 -29.73
N ASP A 546 -16.61 29.27 -30.45
CA ASP A 546 -18.03 29.41 -30.13
C ASP A 546 -18.43 28.59 -28.88
N PRO A 547 -18.88 29.21 -27.77
CA PRO A 547 -19.36 28.50 -26.58
C PRO A 547 -20.63 27.65 -26.81
N ASN A 548 -21.21 27.71 -28.02
CA ASN A 548 -22.39 26.96 -28.43
C ASN A 548 -22.08 25.78 -29.35
N PHE A 549 -20.88 25.69 -29.92
CA PHE A 549 -20.55 24.67 -30.91
C PHE A 549 -20.60 23.26 -30.32
N ALA A 550 -21.61 22.50 -30.72
CA ALA A 550 -21.97 21.23 -30.10
C ALA A 550 -21.21 20.02 -30.69
N ASP A 551 -21.13 18.95 -29.89
CA ASP A 551 -20.65 17.65 -30.36
C ASP A 551 -21.67 16.96 -31.31
N PRO A 552 -21.32 15.82 -31.95
CA PRO A 552 -22.21 15.13 -32.88
C PRO A 552 -23.54 14.63 -32.27
N ASP A 553 -23.66 14.55 -30.94
CA ASP A 553 -24.89 14.22 -30.22
C ASP A 553 -25.74 15.47 -29.88
N LYS A 554 -25.30 16.65 -30.35
CA LYS A 554 -25.82 17.99 -30.07
C LYS A 554 -25.64 18.44 -28.61
N VAL A 555 -24.67 17.87 -27.90
CA VAL A 555 -24.35 18.29 -26.53
C VAL A 555 -23.41 19.50 -26.58
N THR A 556 -23.84 20.64 -26.04
CA THR A 556 -23.08 21.91 -26.09
C THR A 556 -21.97 21.97 -25.03
N PRO A 557 -20.98 22.87 -25.16
CA PRO A 557 -19.97 23.12 -24.12
C PRO A 557 -20.56 23.35 -22.73
N LEU A 558 -21.67 24.11 -22.64
CA LEU A 558 -22.38 24.33 -21.36
C LEU A 558 -22.95 23.03 -20.77
N MET A 559 -23.54 22.15 -21.59
CA MET A 559 -24.05 20.86 -21.11
C MET A 559 -22.93 19.97 -20.57
N HIS A 560 -21.78 19.91 -21.25
CA HIS A 560 -20.60 19.20 -20.76
C HIS A 560 -20.05 19.80 -19.47
N ALA A 561 -20.02 21.13 -19.33
CA ALA A 561 -19.57 21.81 -18.11
C ALA A 561 -20.49 21.53 -16.90
N VAL A 562 -21.81 21.55 -17.09
CA VAL A 562 -22.80 21.13 -16.07
C VAL A 562 -22.59 19.67 -15.68
N LYS A 563 -22.46 18.78 -16.67
CA LYS A 563 -22.25 17.34 -16.46
C LYS A 563 -20.97 17.05 -15.66
N MET A 564 -19.91 17.81 -15.88
CA MET A 564 -18.63 17.72 -15.15
C MET A 564 -18.68 18.34 -13.73
N ASN A 565 -19.76 19.04 -13.39
CA ASN A 565 -20.01 19.66 -12.09
C ASN A 565 -18.95 20.70 -11.67
N ASP A 566 -18.51 21.56 -12.60
CA ASP A 566 -17.56 22.64 -12.33
C ASP A 566 -18.17 24.03 -12.62
N LEU A 567 -18.61 24.70 -11.56
CA LEU A 567 -19.18 26.06 -11.62
C LEU A 567 -18.17 27.10 -12.14
N GLY A 568 -16.86 26.90 -11.96
CA GLY A 568 -15.85 27.83 -12.48
C GLY A 568 -15.78 27.79 -14.00
N ILE A 569 -15.87 26.60 -14.60
CA ILE A 569 -15.96 26.43 -16.06
C ILE A 569 -17.28 27.00 -16.60
N ILE A 570 -18.39 26.77 -15.90
CA ILE A 570 -19.69 27.36 -16.26
C ILE A 570 -19.60 28.90 -16.25
N LYS A 571 -19.03 29.52 -15.21
CA LYS A 571 -18.83 30.99 -15.17
C LYS A 571 -17.99 31.51 -16.34
N LEU A 572 -16.90 30.82 -16.70
CA LEU A 572 -16.05 31.21 -17.83
C LEU A 572 -16.81 31.24 -19.16
N LEU A 573 -17.70 30.27 -19.41
CA LEU A 573 -18.56 30.25 -20.61
C LEU A 573 -19.57 31.41 -20.66
N PHE A 574 -19.95 31.98 -19.51
CA PHE A 574 -20.77 33.21 -19.42
C PHE A 574 -19.92 34.49 -19.48
N GLY A 575 -18.60 34.39 -19.70
CA GLY A 575 -17.67 35.52 -19.71
C GLY A 575 -17.36 36.10 -18.32
N LEU A 576 -17.56 35.33 -17.24
CA LEU A 576 -17.36 35.74 -15.85
C LEU A 576 -16.12 35.09 -15.22
N HIS A 577 -15.42 35.78 -14.32
CA HIS A 577 -14.37 35.18 -13.49
C HIS A 577 -14.96 34.41 -12.29
N GLU A 578 -14.19 33.49 -11.71
CA GLU A 578 -14.68 32.61 -10.62
C GLU A 578 -15.28 33.36 -9.42
N LYS A 579 -14.80 34.57 -9.12
CA LYS A 579 -15.26 35.40 -7.99
C LYS A 579 -16.44 36.31 -8.32
N ASP A 580 -16.80 36.45 -9.59
CA ASP A 580 -17.83 37.40 -10.00
C ASP A 580 -19.23 36.86 -9.70
N GLU A 581 -20.16 37.75 -9.36
CA GLU A 581 -21.59 37.44 -9.31
C GLU A 581 -22.33 38.12 -10.47
N PRO A 582 -23.32 37.46 -11.11
CA PRO A 582 -24.15 38.10 -12.13
C PRO A 582 -24.93 39.28 -11.53
N ILE A 583 -24.89 40.41 -12.23
CA ILE A 583 -25.41 41.69 -11.73
C ILE A 583 -26.95 41.69 -11.76
N PRO A 584 -27.65 41.98 -10.65
CA PRO A 584 -29.10 42.13 -10.67
C PRO A 584 -29.49 43.40 -11.43
N ALA A 585 -30.21 43.23 -12.54
CA ALA A 585 -30.60 44.33 -13.43
C ALA A 585 -31.38 45.44 -12.70
N LYS A 586 -30.87 46.68 -12.78
CA LYS A 586 -31.57 47.86 -12.25
C LYS A 586 -32.80 48.15 -13.10
N ARG A 587 -33.98 48.23 -12.46
CA ARG A 587 -35.18 48.79 -13.10
C ARG A 587 -34.87 50.18 -13.66
N LYS A 588 -35.10 50.38 -14.97
CA LYS A 588 -35.06 51.72 -15.59
C LYS A 588 -36.27 52.51 -15.09
N GLU A 589 -36.06 53.47 -14.20
CA GLU A 589 -37.09 54.45 -13.84
C GLU A 589 -37.37 55.36 -15.04
N THR A 590 -38.55 55.22 -15.64
CA THR A 590 -39.00 56.07 -16.74
C THR A 590 -39.30 57.48 -16.21
N LYS A 591 -38.44 58.45 -16.56
CA LYS A 591 -38.65 59.86 -16.19
C LYS A 591 -39.97 60.38 -16.78
N VAL A 592 -40.75 61.02 -15.92
CA VAL A 592 -42.04 61.64 -16.28
C VAL A 592 -41.82 62.93 -17.08
N SER A 593 -42.64 63.14 -18.10
CA SER A 593 -42.95 64.45 -18.71
C SER A 593 -44.40 64.43 -19.24
N PRO A 594 -45.09 65.59 -19.35
CA PRO A 594 -46.56 65.63 -19.19
C PRO A 594 -47.39 65.37 -20.46
N LYS A 595 -48.69 65.12 -20.22
CA LYS A 595 -49.78 64.93 -21.21
C LYS A 595 -50.01 66.18 -22.09
N PRO A 596 -50.80 66.05 -23.18
CA PRO A 596 -52.22 66.44 -23.04
C PRO A 596 -53.29 65.43 -23.50
N GLU A 597 -54.47 65.62 -22.90
CA GLU A 597 -55.83 65.43 -23.48
C GLU A 597 -56.51 64.06 -23.63
N MET A 598 -57.84 64.15 -23.79
CA MET A 598 -58.87 63.13 -23.62
C MET A 598 -59.80 63.06 -24.84
N LYS A 599 -60.43 61.91 -25.06
CA LYS A 599 -61.87 61.74 -25.43
C LYS A 599 -62.24 60.25 -25.23
N THR A 600 -63.16 59.91 -24.31
CA THR A 600 -64.63 59.75 -24.47
C THR A 600 -65.04 58.72 -25.52
N ALA A 601 -66.02 57.83 -25.31
CA ALA A 601 -66.83 57.49 -24.11
C ALA A 601 -67.65 56.21 -24.40
N SER A 602 -68.45 55.74 -23.41
CA SER A 602 -69.33 54.55 -23.46
C SER A 602 -68.57 53.21 -23.66
N GLY A 603 -69.06 52.04 -23.22
CA GLY A 603 -70.33 51.65 -22.61
C GLY A 603 -70.74 50.31 -23.25
N GLY A 604 -71.09 49.24 -22.53
CA GLY A 604 -71.55 49.15 -21.16
C GLY A 604 -72.84 48.33 -21.14
N ASN A 605 -72.72 47.00 -21.10
CA ASN A 605 -73.79 46.10 -20.67
C ASN A 605 -73.26 44.69 -20.40
N SER A 606 -73.96 43.95 -19.54
CA SER A 606 -73.62 42.58 -19.12
C SER A 606 -74.54 41.54 -19.74
N ALA A 607 -73.98 40.37 -20.04
CA ALA A 607 -74.67 39.09 -20.20
C ALA A 607 -73.69 37.99 -19.76
N ASN A 608 -74.19 36.82 -19.37
CA ASN A 608 -73.45 35.90 -18.48
C ASN A 608 -73.32 34.47 -19.04
N MET A 609 -72.22 33.81 -18.68
CA MET A 609 -71.96 32.36 -18.75
C MET A 609 -72.09 31.63 -20.10
N SER A 610 -70.96 31.12 -20.62
CA SER A 610 -70.63 29.67 -20.52
C SER A 610 -69.17 29.42 -20.95
N GLU A 611 -68.75 28.17 -20.79
CA GLU A 611 -67.39 27.62 -20.97
C GLU A 611 -66.74 27.94 -22.33
N ASP A 612 -65.44 28.25 -22.34
CA ASP A 612 -64.49 27.49 -23.16
C ASP A 612 -63.05 27.58 -22.62
N GLY A 613 -62.19 26.62 -22.99
CA GLY A 613 -60.85 26.44 -22.43
C GLY A 613 -59.72 27.02 -23.30
N ALA A 614 -59.10 28.11 -22.84
CA ALA A 614 -57.85 28.62 -23.40
C ALA A 614 -56.89 29.07 -22.30
N THR A 615 -55.90 28.24 -21.95
CA THR A 615 -54.71 28.71 -21.23
C THR A 615 -53.86 29.54 -22.19
N GLU A 616 -53.81 30.84 -21.96
CA GLU A 616 -52.94 31.75 -22.70
C GLU A 616 -51.48 31.28 -22.65
N LYS A 617 -50.81 31.29 -23.80
CA LYS A 617 -49.36 31.19 -23.82
C LYS A 617 -48.80 32.48 -23.25
N MET A 618 -48.11 32.40 -22.12
CA MET A 618 -47.15 33.43 -21.77
C MET A 618 -45.97 33.33 -22.73
N ASP A 619 -45.99 34.12 -23.80
CA ASP A 619 -44.75 34.52 -24.45
C ASP A 619 -43.94 35.32 -23.42
N VAL A 620 -42.74 34.83 -23.09
CA VAL A 620 -41.84 35.46 -22.11
C VAL A 620 -40.67 36.06 -22.88
N ASP A 621 -40.67 37.38 -23.03
CA ASP A 621 -39.73 38.11 -23.86
C ASP A 621 -38.25 37.88 -23.49
N ALA A 622 -37.40 37.84 -24.52
CA ALA A 622 -35.99 37.45 -24.43
C ALA A 622 -35.03 38.51 -23.84
N GLU A 623 -35.57 39.59 -23.24
CA GLU A 623 -34.84 40.83 -22.91
C GLU A 623 -33.95 40.76 -21.64
N LEU A 624 -33.13 39.71 -21.49
CA LEU A 624 -31.98 39.77 -20.55
C LEU A 624 -30.75 38.95 -20.96
N TYR A 625 -30.71 38.36 -22.16
CA TYR A 625 -29.56 37.59 -22.64
C TYR A 625 -28.44 38.45 -23.27
N ASP A 626 -28.66 39.76 -23.42
CA ASP A 626 -27.71 40.71 -24.03
C ASP A 626 -26.76 41.38 -23.02
N ASP A 627 -26.95 41.20 -21.71
CA ASP A 627 -26.11 41.82 -20.66
C ASP A 627 -24.82 41.02 -20.34
N PHE A 628 -24.62 39.83 -20.94
CA PHE A 628 -23.43 38.98 -20.72
C PHE A 628 -22.39 39.12 -21.84
N PRO A 629 -21.07 39.08 -21.54
CA PRO A 629 -20.01 39.22 -22.56
C PRO A 629 -20.00 38.13 -23.64
N GLN A 630 -20.55 36.95 -23.36
CA GLN A 630 -20.66 35.83 -24.29
C GLN A 630 -22.11 35.38 -24.39
N LYS A 631 -22.62 35.21 -25.62
CA LYS A 631 -23.99 34.76 -25.86
C LYS A 631 -24.07 33.24 -25.86
N ILE A 632 -24.64 32.66 -24.81
CA ILE A 632 -24.89 31.21 -24.73
C ILE A 632 -26.35 30.87 -25.04
N ALA A 633 -26.55 29.91 -25.92
CA ALA A 633 -27.82 29.22 -26.19
C ALA A 633 -28.17 28.25 -25.05
N VAL A 634 -28.54 28.79 -23.89
CA VAL A 634 -28.94 27.98 -22.70
C VAL A 634 -30.16 27.08 -22.96
N THR A 635 -30.96 27.43 -23.98
CA THR A 635 -32.14 26.68 -24.46
C THR A 635 -31.81 25.66 -25.56
N ALA A 636 -30.54 25.50 -25.96
CA ALA A 636 -30.14 24.42 -26.87
C ALA A 636 -30.47 23.05 -26.27
N VAL A 637 -30.75 22.07 -27.13
CA VAL A 637 -31.15 20.71 -26.75
C VAL A 637 -30.33 19.64 -27.49
N ASP A 638 -30.00 18.57 -26.77
CA ASP A 638 -29.34 17.39 -27.32
C ASP A 638 -30.27 16.57 -28.24
N LYS A 639 -29.75 15.46 -28.79
CA LYS A 639 -30.55 14.52 -29.62
C LYS A 639 -31.74 13.84 -28.90
N TYR A 640 -31.91 14.04 -27.59
CA TYR A 640 -33.03 13.54 -26.78
C TYR A 640 -33.93 14.70 -26.25
N GLY A 641 -33.73 15.92 -26.73
CA GLY A 641 -34.49 17.11 -26.31
C GLY A 641 -34.06 17.70 -24.97
N ARG A 642 -32.92 17.27 -24.40
CA ARG A 642 -32.46 17.70 -23.08
C ARG A 642 -31.58 18.94 -23.19
N CYS A 643 -31.92 19.99 -22.45
CA CYS A 643 -31.10 21.21 -22.34
C CYS A 643 -30.09 21.12 -21.18
N ALA A 644 -29.24 22.15 -21.01
CA ALA A 644 -28.23 22.21 -19.94
C ALA A 644 -28.78 21.99 -18.53
N VAL A 645 -30.03 22.37 -18.24
CA VAL A 645 -30.64 22.17 -16.92
C VAL A 645 -30.95 20.70 -16.64
N HIS A 646 -31.31 19.90 -17.66
CA HIS A 646 -31.56 18.46 -17.51
C HIS A 646 -30.27 17.69 -17.17
N TYR A 647 -29.10 18.20 -17.59
CA TYR A 647 -27.82 17.60 -17.22
C TYR A 647 -27.46 17.77 -15.74
N MET A 648 -28.13 18.65 -14.99
CA MET A 648 -27.94 18.78 -13.53
C MET A 648 -28.47 17.58 -12.73
N VAL A 649 -29.44 16.85 -13.30
CA VAL A 649 -30.11 15.69 -12.67
C VAL A 649 -29.72 14.36 -13.35
N ASN A 650 -28.87 14.41 -14.37
CA ASN A 650 -28.46 13.27 -15.19
C ASN A 650 -26.98 13.40 -15.57
N THR A 651 -26.12 13.66 -14.57
CA THR A 651 -24.68 13.89 -14.80
C THR A 651 -23.96 12.58 -15.18
N CYS A 652 -24.30 11.48 -14.50
CA CYS A 652 -23.74 10.15 -14.74
C CYS A 652 -24.84 9.10 -15.01
N LYS A 653 -24.51 8.06 -15.79
CA LYS A 653 -25.43 6.99 -16.18
C LYS A 653 -26.06 6.21 -15.01
N TYR A 654 -25.43 6.26 -13.82
CA TYR A 654 -25.84 5.56 -12.60
C TYR A 654 -26.00 6.47 -11.37
N GLY A 655 -26.06 7.80 -11.53
CA GLY A 655 -26.22 8.73 -10.41
C GLY A 655 -26.07 10.21 -10.80
N THR A 656 -26.36 11.11 -9.88
CA THR A 656 -26.23 12.56 -10.12
C THR A 656 -25.68 13.32 -8.91
N TYR A 657 -25.21 14.55 -9.15
CA TYR A 657 -24.73 15.46 -8.10
C TYR A 657 -25.85 16.42 -7.66
N GLU A 658 -25.90 16.78 -6.38
CA GLU A 658 -26.85 17.76 -5.84
C GLU A 658 -26.19 19.13 -5.64
N ASN A 659 -25.79 19.79 -6.73
CA ASN A 659 -25.11 21.07 -6.67
C ASN A 659 -26.09 22.27 -6.66
N GLU A 660 -26.39 22.78 -5.47
CA GLU A 660 -27.20 23.99 -5.28
C GLU A 660 -26.52 25.27 -5.82
N GLU A 661 -25.18 25.33 -5.93
CA GLU A 661 -24.47 26.51 -6.43
C GLU A 661 -24.74 26.73 -7.93
N ILE A 662 -24.74 25.65 -8.72
CA ILE A 662 -25.09 25.70 -10.16
C ILE A 662 -26.57 26.09 -10.33
N LEU A 663 -27.47 25.54 -9.50
CA LEU A 663 -28.88 25.91 -9.52
C LEU A 663 -29.09 27.39 -9.20
N ALA A 664 -28.44 27.90 -8.15
CA ALA A 664 -28.50 29.31 -7.76
C ALA A 664 -27.90 30.23 -8.84
N PHE A 665 -26.84 29.79 -9.53
CA PHE A 665 -26.25 30.52 -10.65
C PHE A 665 -27.20 30.58 -11.86
N PHE A 666 -27.78 29.46 -12.28
CA PHE A 666 -28.77 29.40 -13.36
C PHE A 666 -30.04 30.21 -13.04
N ALA A 667 -30.49 30.18 -11.78
CA ALA A 667 -31.59 31.01 -11.30
C ALA A 667 -31.27 32.52 -11.39
N LYS A 668 -30.08 32.95 -10.93
CA LYS A 668 -29.62 34.34 -11.08
C LYS A 668 -29.51 34.77 -12.55
N CYS A 669 -29.11 33.86 -13.43
CA CYS A 669 -29.00 34.09 -14.88
C CYS A 669 -30.32 33.88 -15.65
N LYS A 670 -31.46 33.66 -14.96
CA LYS A 670 -32.80 33.44 -15.55
C LYS A 670 -32.89 32.29 -16.58
N VAL A 671 -32.09 31.24 -16.43
CA VAL A 671 -32.18 30.06 -17.31
C VAL A 671 -33.53 29.35 -17.11
N PRO A 672 -34.27 28.92 -18.16
CA PRO A 672 -35.59 28.29 -18.02
C PRO A 672 -35.55 26.89 -17.37
N LEU A 673 -35.78 26.83 -16.05
CA LEU A 673 -35.67 25.62 -15.23
C LEU A 673 -36.86 24.65 -15.34
N ASP A 674 -37.98 25.12 -15.89
CA ASP A 674 -39.25 24.42 -16.10
C ASP A 674 -39.36 23.75 -17.48
N THR A 675 -38.30 23.82 -18.28
CA THR A 675 -38.23 23.20 -19.61
C THR A 675 -38.43 21.69 -19.55
N LYS A 676 -39.08 21.15 -20.59
CA LYS A 676 -39.36 19.72 -20.76
C LYS A 676 -38.51 19.12 -21.87
N ASP A 677 -38.05 17.89 -21.66
CA ASP A 677 -37.36 17.10 -22.68
C ASP A 677 -38.34 16.39 -23.63
N SER A 678 -37.81 15.57 -24.57
CA SER A 678 -38.66 14.79 -25.49
C SER A 678 -39.47 13.66 -24.82
N SER A 679 -39.27 13.39 -23.53
CA SER A 679 -40.15 12.51 -22.72
C SER A 679 -41.25 13.28 -21.99
N GLY A 680 -41.25 14.61 -22.08
CA GLY A 680 -42.21 15.51 -21.42
C GLY A 680 -41.89 15.82 -19.96
N LYS A 681 -40.72 15.40 -19.46
CA LYS A 681 -40.28 15.55 -18.06
C LYS A 681 -39.50 16.84 -17.86
N THR A 682 -39.73 17.48 -16.72
CA THR A 682 -38.90 18.62 -16.26
C THR A 682 -37.77 18.17 -15.34
N VAL A 683 -36.83 19.06 -15.07
CA VAL A 683 -35.77 18.89 -14.06
C VAL A 683 -36.36 18.63 -12.66
N LEU A 684 -37.50 19.24 -12.35
CA LEU A 684 -38.23 19.02 -11.09
C LEU A 684 -38.81 17.60 -11.00
N ASP A 685 -39.27 17.03 -12.12
CA ASP A 685 -39.81 15.67 -12.15
C ASP A 685 -38.69 14.63 -12.00
N TYR A 686 -37.58 14.80 -12.71
CA TYR A 686 -36.37 13.99 -12.51
C TYR A 686 -35.82 14.10 -11.08
N ALA A 687 -35.82 15.29 -10.47
CA ALA A 687 -35.40 15.47 -9.09
C ALA A 687 -36.32 14.76 -8.07
N LYS A 688 -37.63 14.64 -8.38
CA LYS A 688 -38.58 13.84 -7.59
C LYS A 688 -38.33 12.34 -7.75
N GLU A 689 -38.18 11.87 -8.99
CA GLU A 689 -37.91 10.46 -9.30
C GLU A 689 -36.58 9.95 -8.71
N LEU A 690 -35.57 10.82 -8.61
CA LEU A 690 -34.26 10.51 -8.02
C LEU A 690 -34.14 10.89 -6.53
N HIS A 691 -35.23 11.35 -5.90
CA HIS A 691 -35.29 11.76 -4.48
C HIS A 691 -34.19 12.75 -4.05
N LEU A 692 -33.87 13.74 -4.90
CA LEU A 692 -32.78 14.70 -4.71
C LEU A 692 -33.17 15.82 -3.73
N GLU A 693 -33.20 15.51 -2.43
CA GLU A 693 -33.72 16.39 -1.38
C GLU A 693 -33.18 17.83 -1.40
N LYS A 694 -31.86 18.03 -1.61
CA LYS A 694 -31.24 19.36 -1.65
C LYS A 694 -31.68 20.12 -2.90
N LEU A 695 -31.53 19.46 -4.06
CA LEU A 695 -31.89 20.07 -5.34
C LEU A 695 -33.40 20.35 -5.44
N LEU A 696 -34.25 19.49 -4.87
CA LEU A 696 -35.68 19.70 -4.71
C LEU A 696 -35.97 20.94 -3.85
N LYS A 697 -35.35 21.08 -2.67
CA LYS A 697 -35.50 22.26 -1.82
C LYS A 697 -35.07 23.54 -2.54
N GLY A 698 -33.96 23.49 -3.28
CA GLY A 698 -33.52 24.57 -4.16
C GLY A 698 -34.54 24.90 -5.25
N LEU A 699 -35.05 23.90 -5.98
CA LEU A 699 -36.00 24.08 -7.08
C LEU A 699 -37.34 24.65 -6.60
N HIS A 700 -37.91 24.13 -5.50
CA HIS A 700 -39.15 24.69 -4.93
C HIS A 700 -38.96 26.14 -4.48
N LYS A 701 -37.79 26.48 -3.90
CA LYS A 701 -37.44 27.85 -3.49
C LYS A 701 -37.25 28.81 -4.66
N VAL A 702 -36.69 28.35 -5.79
CA VAL A 702 -36.46 29.18 -6.98
C VAL A 702 -37.73 29.33 -7.82
N LEU A 703 -38.48 28.23 -8.03
CA LEU A 703 -39.73 28.22 -8.80
C LEU A 703 -40.94 28.71 -7.97
N ASN A 704 -40.75 29.00 -6.68
CA ASN A 704 -41.77 29.45 -5.73
C ASN A 704 -42.97 28.48 -5.61
N ILE A 705 -42.70 27.17 -5.68
CA ILE A 705 -43.70 26.10 -5.64
C ILE A 705 -43.92 25.63 -4.20
N SER A 706 -45.16 25.68 -3.73
CA SER A 706 -45.56 25.07 -2.45
C SER A 706 -45.93 23.59 -2.63
N GLY A 707 -45.20 22.71 -1.96
CA GLY A 707 -45.46 21.27 -1.95
C GLY A 707 -44.60 20.55 -0.91
N GLU A 708 -45.07 19.40 -0.44
CA GLU A 708 -44.27 18.54 0.42
C GLU A 708 -43.16 17.85 -0.40
N VAL A 709 -41.93 17.85 0.12
CA VAL A 709 -40.84 17.05 -0.45
C VAL A 709 -41.11 15.58 -0.08
N PRO A 710 -41.30 14.67 -1.06
CA PRO A 710 -41.59 13.27 -0.75
C PRO A 710 -40.47 12.65 0.07
N LEU A 711 -40.84 11.93 1.14
CA LEU A 711 -39.88 11.10 1.88
C LEU A 711 -39.21 10.11 0.91
N PRO A 712 -37.89 9.89 1.01
CA PRO A 712 -37.18 8.99 0.12
C PRO A 712 -37.72 7.57 0.31
N LEU A 713 -38.22 6.97 -0.78
CA LEU A 713 -38.65 5.57 -0.76
C LEU A 713 -37.43 4.68 -0.58
N VAL A 714 -37.45 3.84 0.46
CA VAL A 714 -36.34 2.93 0.74
C VAL A 714 -36.22 1.91 -0.42
N PRO A 715 -35.04 1.75 -1.04
CA PRO A 715 -34.93 0.97 -2.27
C PRO A 715 -35.31 -0.51 -2.09
N VAL A 716 -36.27 -0.96 -2.90
CA VAL A 716 -36.50 -2.39 -3.13
C VAL A 716 -35.55 -2.86 -4.23
N HIS A 717 -34.31 -3.17 -3.85
CA HIS A 717 -33.38 -3.83 -4.75
C HIS A 717 -33.92 -5.24 -5.09
N GLN A 718 -34.22 -5.50 -6.37
CA GLN A 718 -34.52 -6.85 -6.87
C GLN A 718 -33.21 -7.67 -6.99
N GLU A 719 -32.58 -7.94 -5.85
CA GLU A 719 -31.45 -8.85 -5.75
C GLU A 719 -31.96 -10.30 -5.57
N VAL A 720 -31.35 -11.24 -6.30
CA VAL A 720 -31.71 -12.67 -6.23
C VAL A 720 -31.37 -13.21 -4.85
N GLU A 721 -32.31 -13.91 -4.21
CA GLU A 721 -32.13 -14.47 -2.87
C GLU A 721 -30.84 -15.33 -2.75
N PRO A 722 -30.17 -15.28 -1.59
CA PRO A 722 -29.03 -16.15 -1.32
C PRO A 722 -29.45 -17.64 -1.32
N PRO A 723 -28.52 -18.58 -1.61
CA PRO A 723 -28.83 -19.97 -1.88
C PRO A 723 -29.67 -20.64 -0.78
N THR A 724 -30.67 -21.42 -1.22
CA THR A 724 -31.72 -21.99 -0.35
C THR A 724 -31.23 -23.09 0.58
N HIS A 725 -30.12 -23.77 0.25
CA HIS A 725 -29.57 -24.89 1.01
C HIS A 725 -28.86 -24.42 2.29
N ARG A 726 -29.46 -24.66 3.45
CA ARG A 726 -28.86 -24.38 4.77
C ARG A 726 -27.95 -25.52 5.24
N PHE A 727 -26.78 -25.18 5.75
CA PHE A 727 -25.90 -26.10 6.48
C PHE A 727 -26.00 -25.81 7.99
N ASP A 728 -26.17 -26.83 8.83
CA ASP A 728 -26.13 -26.67 10.29
C ASP A 728 -24.69 -26.74 10.78
N ILE A 729 -24.03 -25.58 10.71
CA ILE A 729 -22.65 -25.36 11.14
C ILE A 729 -22.42 -25.84 12.59
N LYS A 730 -23.40 -25.71 13.50
CA LYS A 730 -23.22 -26.10 14.90
C LYS A 730 -23.33 -27.63 15.06
N ALA A 731 -24.30 -28.26 14.42
CA ALA A 731 -24.44 -29.72 14.46
C ALA A 731 -23.28 -30.44 13.74
N ASP A 732 -22.86 -29.96 12.56
CA ASP A 732 -21.81 -30.60 11.77
C ASP A 732 -20.42 -30.43 12.39
N ALA A 733 -20.14 -29.26 12.99
CA ALA A 733 -18.94 -29.08 13.80
C ALA A 733 -18.93 -30.00 15.05
N GLY A 734 -20.09 -30.20 15.68
CA GLY A 734 -20.26 -31.13 16.81
C GLY A 734 -19.86 -32.56 16.44
N LYS A 735 -20.42 -33.10 15.34
CA LYS A 735 -20.10 -34.45 14.84
C LYS A 735 -18.62 -34.61 14.51
N MET A 736 -17.97 -33.58 13.94
CA MET A 736 -16.52 -33.60 13.67
C MET A 736 -15.70 -33.64 14.97
N LEU A 737 -16.09 -32.86 15.98
CA LEU A 737 -15.44 -32.87 17.30
C LEU A 737 -15.62 -34.20 18.03
N GLU A 738 -16.77 -34.86 17.90
CA GLU A 738 -16.99 -36.22 18.41
C GLU A 738 -16.10 -37.25 17.72
N ARG A 739 -16.00 -37.20 16.38
CA ARG A 739 -15.11 -38.06 15.60
C ARG A 739 -13.64 -37.88 15.99
N LEU A 740 -13.19 -36.63 16.17
CA LEU A 740 -11.83 -36.32 16.64
C LEU A 740 -11.58 -36.86 18.06
N LYS A 741 -12.52 -36.69 18.99
CA LYS A 741 -12.43 -37.27 20.34
C LYS A 741 -12.34 -38.80 20.30
N ALA A 742 -13.11 -39.46 19.43
CA ALA A 742 -13.07 -40.92 19.28
C ALA A 742 -11.72 -41.42 18.74
N GLN A 743 -11.09 -40.68 17.81
CA GLN A 743 -9.74 -40.97 17.33
C GLN A 743 -8.69 -40.74 18.43
N GLU A 744 -8.79 -39.63 19.18
CA GLU A 744 -7.91 -39.35 20.33
C GLU A 744 -8.02 -40.42 21.43
N VAL A 745 -9.19 -41.03 21.64
CA VAL A 745 -9.37 -42.17 22.57
C VAL A 745 -8.68 -43.45 22.05
N GLY A 746 -8.60 -43.66 20.73
CA GLY A 746 -7.89 -44.77 20.12
C GLY A 746 -6.39 -44.74 20.42
N ASP A 747 -5.73 -43.62 20.11
CA ASP A 747 -4.29 -43.44 20.40
C ASP A 747 -4.02 -43.35 21.93
N SER A 748 -4.98 -42.84 22.71
CA SER A 748 -4.90 -42.77 24.17
C SER A 748 -4.80 -44.13 24.85
N ALA A 749 -5.23 -45.23 24.22
CA ALA A 749 -5.15 -46.58 24.80
C ALA A 749 -3.71 -47.04 25.12
N LEU A 750 -2.69 -46.40 24.55
CA LEU A 750 -1.26 -46.61 24.86
C LEU A 750 -0.66 -45.55 25.80
N SER A 751 -1.44 -44.56 26.26
CA SER A 751 -0.97 -43.41 27.04
C SER A 751 -1.85 -43.03 28.25
N SER A 752 -3.00 -43.66 28.47
CA SER A 752 -4.04 -43.22 29.43
C SER A 752 -3.75 -43.49 30.91
N ALA A 753 -2.48 -43.40 31.34
CA ALA A 753 -2.04 -43.72 32.70
C ALA A 753 -1.28 -42.59 33.43
N SER A 754 -0.73 -41.58 32.73
CA SER A 754 -0.08 -40.44 33.40
C SER A 754 -1.04 -39.29 33.70
N GLY A 755 -1.17 -38.95 34.99
CA GLY A 755 -1.90 -37.75 35.42
C GLY A 755 -1.16 -36.47 35.02
N ARG A 756 -1.94 -35.45 34.61
CA ARG A 756 -1.56 -34.05 34.28
C ARG A 756 -0.10 -33.69 34.62
N GLU A 757 0.74 -33.57 33.60
CA GLU A 757 2.07 -32.96 33.71
C GLU A 757 1.93 -31.44 33.74
N ALA A 758 2.50 -30.80 34.77
CA ALA A 758 2.65 -29.35 34.81
C ALA A 758 4.02 -28.98 34.23
N GLU A 759 4.05 -27.96 33.38
CA GLU A 759 5.28 -27.45 32.78
C GLU A 759 6.11 -26.70 33.83
N VAL A 760 7.43 -26.89 33.77
CA VAL A 760 8.42 -26.21 34.61
C VAL A 760 8.51 -24.74 34.18
N ASP A 761 8.53 -23.79 35.14
CA ASP A 761 8.71 -22.36 34.83
C ASP A 761 10.11 -22.12 34.24
N PRO A 762 10.25 -21.42 33.09
CA PRO A 762 11.56 -21.17 32.48
C PRO A 762 12.50 -20.33 33.36
N ASP A 763 11.99 -19.49 34.26
CA ASP A 763 12.81 -18.74 35.23
C ASP A 763 13.48 -19.64 36.28
N SER A 764 13.12 -20.93 36.36
CA SER A 764 13.78 -21.88 37.25
C SER A 764 15.20 -22.26 36.79
N GLY A 765 15.56 -21.99 35.54
CA GLY A 765 16.85 -22.36 34.95
C GLY A 765 17.07 -23.86 34.74
N CYS A 766 16.02 -24.68 34.87
CA CYS A 766 16.08 -26.13 34.70
C CYS A 766 16.18 -26.55 33.22
N THR A 767 16.88 -27.65 32.96
CA THR A 767 17.09 -28.21 31.60
C THR A 767 15.94 -29.09 31.10
N GLU A 768 15.92 -29.36 29.79
CA GLU A 768 15.03 -30.37 29.19
C GLU A 768 15.20 -31.74 29.88
N GLY A 769 14.11 -32.28 30.41
CA GLY A 769 14.09 -33.52 31.20
C GLY A 769 13.75 -33.35 32.68
N SER A 770 13.68 -32.12 33.20
CA SER A 770 13.14 -31.85 34.54
C SER A 770 11.60 -31.87 34.55
N GLU A 771 11.00 -32.39 35.62
CA GLU A 771 9.53 -32.56 35.74
C GLU A 771 8.96 -31.92 37.02
N VAL A 772 7.68 -31.51 37.02
CA VAL A 772 7.02 -31.02 38.25
C VAL A 772 6.52 -32.21 39.08
N LEU A 773 6.96 -32.26 40.35
CA LEU A 773 6.62 -33.32 41.30
C LEU A 773 5.11 -33.37 41.57
N LYS A 774 4.54 -34.57 41.73
CA LYS A 774 3.11 -34.80 41.95
C LYS A 774 2.84 -35.32 43.36
N ASP A 775 1.79 -34.78 43.99
CA ASP A 775 1.22 -35.28 45.23
C ASP A 775 0.64 -36.68 45.01
N LYS A 776 1.23 -37.68 45.68
CA LYS A 776 0.91 -39.10 45.54
C LYS A 776 -0.44 -39.50 46.15
N GLU A 777 -0.97 -38.69 47.08
CA GLU A 777 -2.27 -38.92 47.73
C GLU A 777 -3.41 -38.27 46.94
N GLN A 778 -3.19 -37.04 46.44
CA GLN A 778 -4.24 -36.26 45.78
C GLN A 778 -4.27 -36.40 44.26
N ASN A 779 -3.17 -36.87 43.65
CA ASN A 779 -2.85 -36.86 42.22
C ASN A 779 -2.91 -35.46 41.59
N ILE A 780 -2.18 -34.51 42.21
CA ILE A 780 -2.11 -33.10 41.80
C ILE A 780 -0.63 -32.68 41.74
N PRO A 781 -0.15 -32.00 40.68
CA PRO A 781 1.21 -31.44 40.68
C PRO A 781 1.39 -30.40 41.80
N TYR A 782 2.54 -30.42 42.46
CA TYR A 782 2.99 -29.37 43.38
C TYR A 782 3.36 -28.12 42.57
N SER A 783 2.35 -27.45 41.99
CA SER A 783 2.46 -26.26 41.17
C SER A 783 1.22 -25.40 41.36
N VAL A 784 1.39 -24.21 41.96
CA VAL A 784 0.30 -23.25 42.20
C VAL A 784 0.66 -21.87 41.68
N TYR A 785 -0.36 -21.16 41.18
CA TYR A 785 -0.31 -19.72 40.95
C TYR A 785 -1.35 -19.04 41.83
N LEU A 786 -0.91 -18.02 42.56
CA LEU A 786 -1.74 -17.29 43.51
C LEU A 786 -1.71 -15.80 43.22
N THR A 787 -2.78 -15.06 43.52
CA THR A 787 -2.77 -13.58 43.51
C THR A 787 -3.48 -12.98 44.73
N VAL A 788 -3.22 -11.69 44.99
CA VAL A 788 -3.94 -10.88 45.97
C VAL A 788 -3.86 -9.41 45.55
N VAL A 789 -4.90 -8.62 45.79
CA VAL A 789 -4.77 -7.16 45.80
C VAL A 789 -4.49 -6.69 47.21
N ASP A 790 -3.34 -6.03 47.43
CA ASP A 790 -3.11 -5.27 48.65
C ASP A 790 -3.86 -3.93 48.56
N VAL A 791 -5.09 -3.97 49.08
CA VAL A 791 -6.04 -2.86 49.15
C VAL A 791 -5.51 -1.69 50.00
N LYS A 792 -4.44 -1.88 50.79
CA LYS A 792 -3.83 -0.83 51.62
C LYS A 792 -2.90 0.10 50.83
N GLN A 793 -2.46 -0.29 49.64
CA GLN A 793 -1.47 0.45 48.85
C GLN A 793 -2.13 1.30 47.76
N GLY A 794 -2.57 2.51 48.15
CA GLY A 794 -3.12 3.53 47.24
C GLY A 794 -4.57 3.29 46.83
N THR A 795 -5.15 4.25 46.11
CA THR A 795 -6.59 4.32 45.74
C THR A 795 -7.08 3.12 44.92
N TYR A 796 -6.19 2.47 44.19
CA TYR A 796 -6.48 1.34 43.29
C TYR A 796 -6.06 -0.03 43.87
N GLY A 797 -5.32 -0.05 44.98
CA GLY A 797 -4.64 -1.23 45.49
C GLY A 797 -3.48 -1.71 44.61
N MET A 798 -2.63 -2.60 45.16
CA MET A 798 -1.53 -3.24 44.42
C MET A 798 -1.85 -4.71 44.12
N ASN A 799 -2.01 -5.07 42.85
CA ASN A 799 -2.21 -6.47 42.45
C ASN A 799 -0.89 -7.24 42.40
N LEU A 800 -0.75 -8.24 43.28
CA LEU A 800 0.46 -9.03 43.52
C LEU A 800 0.22 -10.50 43.19
N TYR A 801 1.24 -11.18 42.67
CA TYR A 801 1.21 -12.62 42.39
C TYR A 801 2.28 -13.39 43.17
N TYR A 802 2.03 -14.70 43.34
CA TYR A 802 2.95 -15.65 43.96
C TYR A 802 2.78 -17.03 43.30
N LYS A 803 3.73 -17.42 42.45
CA LYS A 803 3.84 -18.76 41.85
C LYS A 803 4.78 -19.62 42.70
N MET A 804 4.48 -20.91 42.84
CA MET A 804 5.32 -21.86 43.55
C MET A 804 5.24 -23.25 42.90
N GLN A 805 6.38 -23.89 42.66
CA GLN A 805 6.49 -25.23 42.07
C GLN A 805 7.53 -26.09 42.82
N ILE A 806 7.34 -27.41 42.87
CA ILE A 806 8.44 -28.36 43.16
C ILE A 806 8.85 -29.03 41.86
N ILE A 807 10.11 -28.86 41.48
CA ILE A 807 10.71 -29.40 40.26
C ILE A 807 11.69 -30.52 40.66
N LEU A 808 11.57 -31.67 40.02
CA LEU A 808 12.52 -32.77 40.11
C LEU A 808 13.49 -32.67 38.93
N GLN A 809 14.76 -32.36 39.23
CA GLN A 809 15.86 -32.35 38.27
C GLN A 809 16.72 -33.61 38.45
N ARG A 810 17.00 -34.29 37.34
CA ARG A 810 17.72 -35.59 37.32
C ARG A 810 19.10 -35.42 36.69
N GLU A 811 20.11 -35.06 37.49
CA GLU A 811 21.48 -34.87 37.00
C GLU A 811 22.41 -36.02 37.36
N LYS A 812 23.06 -36.62 36.35
CA LYS A 812 24.18 -37.58 36.51
C LYS A 812 23.86 -38.74 37.49
N GLY A 813 22.61 -39.20 37.51
CA GLY A 813 22.14 -40.27 38.40
C GLY A 813 21.77 -39.83 39.81
N LYS A 814 21.63 -38.52 40.08
CA LYS A 814 21.11 -37.98 41.34
C LYS A 814 19.82 -37.19 41.10
N GLU A 815 18.86 -37.38 41.99
CA GLU A 815 17.62 -36.61 42.04
C GLU A 815 17.80 -35.39 42.95
N VAL A 816 17.41 -34.21 42.47
CA VAL A 816 17.42 -32.95 43.23
C VAL A 816 16.03 -32.34 43.16
N PHE A 817 15.49 -31.96 44.33
CA PHE A 817 14.16 -31.37 44.45
C PHE A 817 14.31 -29.85 44.64
N LEU A 818 13.89 -29.07 43.64
CA LEU A 818 13.94 -27.61 43.66
C LEU A 818 12.57 -27.04 44.01
N LEU A 819 12.46 -26.35 45.13
CA LEU A 819 11.31 -25.50 45.44
C LEU A 819 11.50 -24.14 44.76
N PHE A 820 10.85 -23.97 43.61
CA PHE A 820 10.80 -22.72 42.88
C PHE A 820 9.69 -21.83 43.45
N THR A 821 10.00 -20.56 43.69
CA THR A 821 9.01 -19.52 44.01
C THR A 821 9.27 -18.26 43.18
N LYS A 822 8.22 -17.61 42.68
CA LYS A 822 8.31 -16.38 41.85
C LYS A 822 7.18 -15.42 42.22
N SER A 823 7.52 -14.17 42.54
CA SER A 823 6.55 -13.20 43.06
C SER A 823 6.84 -11.77 42.62
N GLY A 824 5.78 -11.00 42.38
CA GLY A 824 5.89 -9.63 41.90
C GLY A 824 4.53 -8.96 41.75
N ARG A 825 4.51 -7.81 41.06
CA ARG A 825 3.28 -7.15 40.63
C ARG A 825 2.75 -7.82 39.36
N VAL A 826 1.45 -8.02 39.26
CA VAL A 826 0.79 -8.54 38.05
C VAL A 826 1.00 -7.55 36.90
N GLY A 827 1.51 -8.03 35.75
CA GLY A 827 1.97 -7.20 34.64
C GLY A 827 3.43 -6.74 34.74
N CYS A 828 4.25 -7.33 35.61
CA CYS A 828 5.67 -7.00 35.79
C CYS A 828 6.54 -8.26 35.98
N VAL A 829 7.83 -8.15 35.63
CA VAL A 829 8.83 -9.19 35.98
C VAL A 829 9.00 -9.22 37.51
N GLY A 830 8.71 -10.36 38.12
CA GLY A 830 8.87 -10.58 39.56
C GLY A 830 10.21 -11.20 39.93
N GLN A 831 10.53 -11.14 41.23
CA GLN A 831 11.69 -11.82 41.81
C GLN A 831 11.40 -13.33 41.93
N HIS A 832 12.38 -14.16 41.60
CA HIS A 832 12.30 -15.61 41.72
C HIS A 832 13.42 -16.18 42.62
N GLN A 833 13.17 -17.34 43.21
CA GLN A 833 14.11 -18.08 44.06
C GLN A 833 13.93 -19.58 43.83
N CYS A 834 15.05 -20.28 43.60
CA CYS A 834 15.12 -21.74 43.54
C CYS A 834 15.83 -22.27 44.79
N THR A 835 15.12 -22.97 45.68
CA THR A 835 15.70 -23.54 46.89
C THR A 835 15.89 -25.06 46.73
N PRO A 836 17.11 -25.60 46.77
CA PRO A 836 17.37 -27.03 46.60
C PRO A 836 17.17 -27.84 47.89
N TYR A 837 16.61 -29.03 47.75
CA TYR A 837 16.39 -30.02 48.79
C TYR A 837 16.93 -31.39 48.38
N THR A 838 17.41 -32.14 49.36
CA THR A 838 17.94 -33.50 49.21
C THR A 838 16.88 -34.58 49.30
N SER A 839 15.60 -34.24 49.53
CA SER A 839 14.49 -35.19 49.56
C SER A 839 13.13 -34.58 49.19
N ASP A 840 12.25 -35.43 48.65
CA ASP A 840 10.80 -35.19 48.41
C ASP A 840 10.10 -34.66 49.67
N ALA A 841 10.30 -35.33 50.81
CA ALA A 841 9.67 -34.97 52.08
C ALA A 841 10.00 -33.53 52.51
N SER A 842 11.29 -33.14 52.50
CA SER A 842 11.70 -31.80 52.91
C SER A 842 11.18 -30.70 51.98
N ALA A 843 11.13 -30.95 50.67
CA ALA A 843 10.59 -30.00 49.69
C ALA A 843 9.07 -29.85 49.84
N THR A 844 8.35 -30.96 50.03
CA THR A 844 6.88 -30.95 50.15
C THR A 844 6.40 -30.39 51.48
N GLU A 845 7.12 -30.58 52.59
CA GLU A 845 6.81 -29.91 53.86
C GLU A 845 6.92 -28.38 53.77
N GLU A 846 8.01 -27.85 53.21
CA GLU A 846 8.16 -26.40 53.09
C GLU A 846 7.15 -25.79 52.09
N PHE A 847 6.85 -26.48 50.99
CA PHE A 847 5.75 -26.09 50.08
C PHE A 847 4.42 -26.01 50.83
N LYS A 848 4.05 -27.04 51.60
CA LYS A 848 2.79 -27.09 52.37
C LYS A 848 2.73 -25.97 53.42
N LYS A 849 3.86 -25.66 54.06
CA LYS A 849 4.05 -24.55 55.02
C LYS A 849 3.88 -23.18 54.36
N ILE A 850 4.56 -22.90 53.24
CA ILE A 850 4.43 -21.64 52.51
C ILE A 850 3.00 -21.46 51.97
N PHE A 851 2.40 -22.52 51.40
CA PHE A 851 1.02 -22.51 50.92
C PHE A 851 0.03 -22.09 52.02
N LYS A 852 0.16 -22.68 53.23
CA LYS A 852 -0.67 -22.34 54.39
C LYS A 852 -0.44 -20.90 54.88
N ILE A 853 0.80 -20.41 54.89
CA ILE A 853 1.11 -19.03 55.29
C ILE A 853 0.49 -18.01 54.30
N LYS A 854 0.62 -18.25 52.99
CA LYS A 854 0.16 -17.34 51.93
C LYS A 854 -1.37 -17.35 51.76
N THR A 855 -2.01 -18.51 51.77
CA THR A 855 -3.44 -18.69 51.45
C THR A 855 -4.34 -18.86 52.67
N GLY A 856 -3.80 -19.26 53.82
CA GLY A 856 -4.56 -19.70 55.00
C GLY A 856 -5.19 -21.11 54.88
N ASN A 857 -5.13 -21.75 53.71
CA ASN A 857 -5.70 -23.08 53.45
C ASN A 857 -4.67 -24.19 53.70
N VAL A 858 -5.12 -25.41 54.00
CA VAL A 858 -4.25 -26.59 54.17
C VAL A 858 -4.17 -27.36 52.85
N TRP A 859 -2.97 -27.77 52.44
CA TRP A 859 -2.75 -28.43 51.14
C TRP A 859 -3.52 -29.75 50.97
N SER A 860 -3.71 -30.53 52.03
CA SER A 860 -4.54 -31.75 52.02
C SER A 860 -6.03 -31.49 51.71
N GLN A 861 -6.45 -30.22 51.75
CA GLN A 861 -7.80 -29.75 51.41
C GLN A 861 -7.79 -28.90 50.13
N TYR A 862 -6.80 -29.07 49.24
CA TYR A 862 -6.67 -28.27 48.00
C TYR A 862 -7.94 -28.29 47.14
N LYS A 863 -8.63 -29.42 47.07
CA LYS A 863 -9.90 -29.58 46.31
C LYS A 863 -11.09 -28.83 46.94
N GLU A 864 -10.97 -28.38 48.19
CA GLU A 864 -11.98 -27.61 48.95
C GLU A 864 -11.54 -26.16 49.22
N PHE A 865 -10.58 -25.64 48.47
CA PHE A 865 -9.98 -24.31 48.68
C PHE A 865 -11.02 -23.20 48.86
N LYS A 866 -10.96 -22.49 49.98
CA LYS A 866 -11.84 -21.35 50.29
C LYS A 866 -11.02 -20.06 50.33
N PRO A 867 -11.30 -19.06 49.46
CA PRO A 867 -10.56 -17.80 49.45
C PRO A 867 -10.81 -17.01 50.73
N ILE A 868 -9.74 -16.65 51.44
CA ILE A 868 -9.80 -15.86 52.67
C ILE A 868 -9.49 -14.39 52.36
N ARG A 869 -10.26 -13.45 52.91
CA ARG A 869 -10.08 -12.02 52.66
C ARG A 869 -8.69 -11.53 53.08
N GLY A 870 -8.01 -10.79 52.21
CA GLY A 870 -6.63 -10.31 52.46
C GLY A 870 -5.56 -11.40 52.44
N LYS A 871 -5.88 -12.62 51.99
CA LYS A 871 -4.92 -13.70 51.72
C LYS A 871 -4.84 -13.99 50.21
N PHE A 872 -3.80 -14.72 49.82
CA PHE A 872 -3.61 -15.12 48.43
C PHE A 872 -4.70 -16.10 47.98
N LYS A 873 -5.41 -15.75 46.90
CA LYS A 873 -6.42 -16.56 46.20
C LYS A 873 -5.72 -17.44 45.16
N LEU A 874 -6.24 -18.64 44.92
CA LEU A 874 -5.69 -19.62 43.98
C LEU A 874 -6.28 -19.42 42.58
N LEU A 875 -5.42 -19.31 41.55
CA LEU A 875 -5.84 -19.39 40.14
C LEU A 875 -5.88 -20.86 39.71
N VAL A 876 -7.04 -21.33 39.26
CA VAL A 876 -7.21 -22.65 38.63
C VAL A 876 -7.85 -22.45 37.25
N PHE A 877 -7.13 -22.82 36.20
CA PHE A 877 -7.68 -22.77 34.84
C PHE A 877 -8.79 -23.81 34.67
N GLN A 878 -9.95 -23.36 34.18
CA GLN A 878 -11.11 -24.23 33.94
C GLN A 878 -10.98 -24.99 32.62
N VAL A 879 -10.20 -24.47 31.66
CA VAL A 879 -9.90 -25.11 30.38
C VAL A 879 -8.72 -26.10 30.55
N PRO A 880 -8.90 -27.41 30.31
CA PRO A 880 -7.82 -28.37 30.44
C PRO A 880 -6.86 -28.33 29.24
N ARG A 881 -5.58 -28.08 29.50
CA ARG A 881 -4.48 -28.41 28.59
C ARG A 881 -4.46 -29.92 28.35
N SER A 882 -4.60 -30.34 27.10
CA SER A 882 -4.43 -31.72 26.67
C SER A 882 -3.70 -31.76 25.33
N LYS A 883 -3.09 -32.91 24.99
CA LYS A 883 -2.46 -33.15 23.68
C LYS A 883 -3.55 -33.30 22.59
N ARG A 884 -4.27 -32.21 22.32
CA ARG A 884 -5.28 -32.15 21.25
C ARG A 884 -4.56 -32.20 19.91
N SER A 885 -4.97 -33.09 19.01
CA SER A 885 -4.38 -33.17 17.66
C SER A 885 -4.60 -31.85 16.92
N LYS A 886 -3.55 -31.34 16.27
CA LYS A 886 -3.67 -30.16 15.41
C LYS A 886 -4.62 -30.48 14.27
N LEU A 887 -5.61 -29.61 14.05
CA LEU A 887 -6.54 -29.77 12.93
C LEU A 887 -5.80 -29.66 11.59
N SER A 888 -6.02 -30.65 10.73
CA SER A 888 -5.51 -30.72 9.37
C SER A 888 -6.68 -30.83 8.40
N PHE A 889 -6.61 -30.05 7.32
CA PHE A 889 -7.66 -29.92 6.32
C PHE A 889 -7.09 -30.45 5.01
N ASP A 890 -7.16 -31.77 4.83
CA ASP A 890 -6.60 -32.41 3.63
C ASP A 890 -7.56 -32.26 2.44
N ILE A 891 -7.33 -31.20 1.67
CA ILE A 891 -8.09 -30.85 0.47
C ILE A 891 -7.96 -31.94 -0.62
N SER A 892 -6.94 -32.81 -0.58
CA SER A 892 -6.76 -33.89 -1.56
C SER A 892 -7.84 -34.97 -1.50
N LEU A 893 -8.53 -35.09 -0.37
CA LEU A 893 -9.63 -36.05 -0.16
C LEU A 893 -10.99 -35.56 -0.68
N CYS A 894 -11.06 -34.32 -1.20
CA CYS A 894 -12.33 -33.68 -1.59
C CYS A 894 -12.71 -33.91 -3.06
N PRO A 895 -14.02 -33.94 -3.39
CA PRO A 895 -14.47 -33.79 -4.77
C PRO A 895 -14.09 -32.41 -5.33
N PRO A 896 -14.03 -32.21 -6.66
CA PRO A 896 -13.69 -30.92 -7.25
C PRO A 896 -14.72 -29.84 -6.91
N SER A 897 -14.23 -28.68 -6.48
CA SER A 897 -15.04 -27.48 -6.18
C SER A 897 -15.84 -27.00 -7.40
N LYS A 898 -17.10 -26.60 -7.15
CA LYS A 898 -18.05 -26.07 -8.13
C LYS A 898 -18.03 -24.53 -8.24
N LEU A 899 -17.20 -23.86 -7.44
CA LEU A 899 -17.08 -22.40 -7.44
C LEU A 899 -16.38 -21.87 -8.70
N SER A 900 -16.70 -20.64 -9.10
CA SER A 900 -15.95 -19.91 -10.13
C SER A 900 -14.50 -19.68 -9.70
N GLN A 901 -13.57 -19.53 -10.65
CA GLN A 901 -12.14 -19.41 -10.34
C GLN A 901 -11.81 -18.24 -9.40
N SER A 902 -12.54 -17.12 -9.50
CA SER A 902 -12.38 -15.96 -8.60
C SER A 902 -12.89 -16.27 -7.19
N LEU A 903 -14.10 -16.84 -7.04
CA LEU A 903 -14.61 -17.24 -5.72
C LEU A 903 -13.76 -18.34 -5.09
N LYS A 904 -13.25 -19.29 -5.89
CA LYS A 904 -12.32 -20.32 -5.44
C LYS A 904 -11.02 -19.72 -4.90
N ALA A 905 -10.49 -18.66 -5.52
CA ALA A 905 -9.33 -17.93 -5.00
C ALA A 905 -9.64 -17.24 -3.66
N LEU A 906 -10.73 -16.46 -3.59
CA LEU A 906 -11.19 -15.81 -2.35
C LEU A 906 -11.35 -16.81 -1.19
N MET A 907 -12.06 -17.92 -1.46
CA MET A 907 -12.32 -18.94 -0.44
C MET A 907 -11.05 -19.72 -0.08
N THR A 908 -10.10 -19.90 -0.99
CA THR A 908 -8.78 -20.50 -0.66
C THR A 908 -8.01 -19.60 0.31
N GLU A 909 -7.97 -18.28 0.04
CA GLU A 909 -7.29 -17.31 0.91
C GLU A 909 -7.97 -17.22 2.28
N ALA A 910 -9.30 -17.11 2.30
CA ALA A 910 -10.10 -16.99 3.51
C ALA A 910 -10.07 -18.25 4.42
N THR A 911 -9.62 -19.41 3.89
CA THR A 911 -9.55 -20.68 4.64
C THR A 911 -8.11 -21.11 4.98
N GLN A 912 -7.09 -20.30 4.68
CA GLN A 912 -5.71 -20.60 5.07
C GLN A 912 -5.54 -20.63 6.61
N LEU A 913 -4.95 -21.70 7.14
CA LEU A 913 -4.74 -21.85 8.58
C LEU A 913 -3.68 -20.93 9.18
N GLU A 914 -2.54 -20.71 8.52
CA GLU A 914 -1.44 -19.95 9.15
C GLU A 914 -1.87 -18.51 9.50
N PRO A 915 -2.56 -17.75 8.61
CA PRO A 915 -3.08 -16.43 8.96
C PRO A 915 -4.12 -16.44 10.09
N LEU A 916 -4.98 -17.46 10.15
CA LEU A 916 -5.98 -17.62 11.22
C LEU A 916 -5.30 -17.90 12.58
N GLU A 917 -4.33 -18.81 12.60
CA GLU A 917 -3.51 -19.10 13.78
C GLU A 917 -2.56 -17.94 14.13
N ALA A 918 -2.16 -17.10 13.17
CA ALA A 918 -1.37 -15.90 13.40
C ALA A 918 -2.18 -14.82 14.11
N VAL A 919 -3.43 -14.60 13.68
CA VAL A 919 -4.37 -13.71 14.37
C VAL A 919 -4.62 -14.21 15.80
N GLN A 920 -4.77 -15.53 16.01
CA GLN A 920 -4.93 -16.07 17.35
C GLN A 920 -3.67 -15.89 18.22
N ARG A 921 -2.46 -16.18 17.68
CA ARG A 921 -1.18 -15.94 18.37
C ARG A 921 -0.96 -14.47 18.72
N SER A 922 -1.38 -13.54 17.86
CA SER A 922 -1.32 -12.09 18.12
C SER A 922 -2.20 -11.60 19.27
N SER A 923 -3.01 -12.50 19.84
CA SER A 923 -3.86 -12.25 21.02
C SER A 923 -3.26 -12.79 22.33
N GLU A 924 -2.01 -13.28 22.32
CA GLU A 924 -1.22 -13.69 23.51
C GLU A 924 -1.79 -14.90 24.31
N ILE A 925 -2.64 -15.70 23.66
CA ILE A 925 -3.37 -16.83 24.26
C ILE A 925 -2.59 -18.15 24.20
N ASP A 926 -2.79 -18.97 25.22
CA ASP A 926 -2.30 -20.35 25.28
C ASP A 926 -2.98 -21.25 24.23
N MET A 927 -2.33 -21.37 23.08
CA MET A 927 -2.73 -22.24 21.97
C MET A 927 -2.77 -23.74 22.35
N LYS A 928 -2.13 -24.19 23.45
CA LYS A 928 -2.20 -25.57 23.94
C LYS A 928 -3.51 -25.83 24.70
N ALA A 929 -4.01 -24.84 25.42
CA ALA A 929 -5.28 -24.91 26.14
C ALA A 929 -6.48 -24.61 25.22
N MET A 930 -6.36 -23.59 24.36
CA MET A 930 -7.41 -23.11 23.46
C MET A 930 -6.99 -23.16 21.98
N PRO A 931 -6.69 -24.34 21.40
CA PRO A 931 -6.27 -24.42 19.99
C PRO A 931 -7.38 -23.99 19.02
N PHE A 932 -6.97 -23.45 17.87
CA PHE A 932 -7.87 -23.06 16.79
C PHE A 932 -8.80 -24.22 16.38
N GLY A 933 -10.06 -23.90 16.09
CA GLY A 933 -11.10 -24.90 15.80
C GLY A 933 -11.54 -25.77 17.00
N ARG A 934 -10.99 -25.57 18.20
CA ARG A 934 -11.52 -26.15 19.46
C ARG A 934 -11.70 -25.10 20.56
N LEU A 935 -12.00 -23.87 20.14
CA LEU A 935 -12.53 -22.79 20.97
C LEU A 935 -13.96 -23.15 21.42
N ASP A 936 -14.39 -22.59 22.56
CA ASP A 936 -15.67 -22.93 23.20
C ASP A 936 -16.53 -21.66 23.36
N GLU A 937 -17.62 -21.59 22.60
CA GLU A 937 -18.55 -20.46 22.56
C GLU A 937 -19.09 -20.08 23.95
N ASP A 938 -19.41 -21.06 24.79
CA ASP A 938 -19.95 -20.82 26.13
C ASP A 938 -18.88 -20.27 27.08
N VAL A 939 -17.63 -20.75 26.99
CA VAL A 939 -16.49 -20.22 27.76
C VAL A 939 -16.20 -18.77 27.37
N LEU A 940 -16.21 -18.48 26.06
CA LEU A 940 -15.98 -17.13 25.55
C LEU A 940 -17.11 -16.14 25.93
N LEU A 941 -18.37 -16.57 25.87
CA LEU A 941 -19.51 -15.76 26.29
C LEU A 941 -19.51 -15.51 27.81
N LYS A 942 -19.14 -16.52 28.62
CA LYS A 942 -18.94 -16.34 30.08
C LYS A 942 -17.82 -15.34 30.37
N ALA A 943 -16.70 -15.41 29.63
CA ALA A 943 -15.60 -14.46 29.77
C ALA A 943 -16.02 -13.04 29.36
N LYS A 944 -16.78 -12.88 28.27
CA LYS A 944 -17.36 -11.58 27.86
C LYS A 944 -18.23 -10.97 28.96
N GLY A 945 -19.12 -11.76 29.58
CA GLY A 945 -19.97 -11.31 30.68
C GLY A 945 -19.18 -10.86 31.93
N LYS A 946 -17.99 -11.41 32.18
CA LYS A 946 -17.08 -10.92 33.24
C LYS A 946 -16.50 -9.54 32.89
N LEU A 947 -16.12 -9.31 31.63
CA LEU A 947 -15.64 -7.99 31.17
C LEU A 947 -16.75 -6.93 31.22
N GLU A 948 -17.98 -7.28 30.79
CA GLU A 948 -19.15 -6.40 30.88
C GLU A 948 -19.49 -6.03 32.34
N ALA A 949 -19.33 -6.96 33.28
CA ALA A 949 -19.47 -6.68 34.72
C ALA A 949 -18.36 -5.74 35.26
N ILE A 950 -17.10 -5.90 34.81
CA ILE A 950 -16.00 -4.99 35.15
C ILE A 950 -16.26 -3.58 34.57
N ARG A 951 -16.81 -3.49 33.35
CA ARG A 951 -17.19 -2.23 32.69
C ARG A 951 -18.17 -1.41 33.54
N GLY A 952 -19.19 -2.06 34.08
CA GLY A 952 -20.15 -1.45 35.02
C GLY A 952 -19.45 -0.91 36.28
N LEU A 953 -18.68 -1.76 36.97
CA LEU A 953 -17.99 -1.38 38.21
C LEU A 953 -16.99 -0.22 38.03
N LEU A 954 -16.25 -0.18 36.91
CA LEU A 954 -15.32 0.92 36.61
C LEU A 954 -16.04 2.21 36.17
N THR A 955 -17.23 2.10 35.60
CA THR A 955 -18.09 3.27 35.29
C THR A 955 -18.69 3.85 36.58
N ASP A 956 -19.15 2.98 37.50
CA ASP A 956 -19.55 3.39 38.84
C ASP A 956 -18.38 4.06 39.59
N PHE A 957 -17.17 3.48 39.56
CA PHE A 957 -15.97 4.05 40.19
C PHE A 957 -15.71 5.50 39.74
N LYS A 958 -15.75 5.77 38.43
CA LYS A 958 -15.60 7.13 37.88
C LYS A 958 -16.67 8.11 38.38
N ARG A 959 -17.94 7.68 38.45
CA ARG A 959 -19.05 8.51 38.95
C ARG A 959 -18.92 8.83 40.44
N GLU A 960 -18.38 7.91 41.23
CA GLU A 960 -18.08 8.15 42.65
C GLU A 960 -16.88 9.10 42.80
N GLU A 961 -15.84 8.96 41.97
CA GLU A 961 -14.64 9.81 41.97
C GLU A 961 -15.01 11.29 41.82
N THR A 962 -15.83 11.64 40.82
CA THR A 962 -16.25 13.03 40.53
C THR A 962 -17.07 13.72 41.63
N ASN A 963 -17.72 12.95 42.52
CA ASN A 963 -18.67 13.51 43.50
C ASN A 963 -17.99 13.87 44.83
N GLY A 964 -17.50 15.11 44.95
CA GLY A 964 -17.23 15.79 46.23
C GLY A 964 -16.10 15.23 47.13
N LEU A 965 -15.82 15.95 48.23
CA LEU A 965 -14.67 15.68 49.11
C LEU A 965 -15.03 15.27 50.56
N GLU A 966 -16.27 15.46 51.02
CA GLU A 966 -16.57 15.48 52.47
C GLU A 966 -16.75 14.10 53.16
N GLU A 967 -17.13 13.04 52.44
CA GLU A 967 -17.28 11.68 53.00
C GLU A 967 -16.05 10.77 52.74
N LEU A 968 -14.85 11.38 52.70
CA LEU A 968 -13.58 10.78 52.24
C LEU A 968 -13.28 9.37 52.80
N ARG A 969 -13.58 9.07 54.07
CA ARG A 969 -13.37 7.74 54.66
C ARG A 969 -14.34 6.66 54.14
N LYS A 970 -15.63 6.97 53.99
CA LYS A 970 -16.61 6.01 53.41
C LYS A 970 -16.38 5.86 51.91
N LYS A 971 -16.07 6.96 51.21
CA LYS A 971 -15.71 7.00 49.79
C LYS A 971 -14.52 6.06 49.50
N ASN A 972 -13.43 6.18 50.26
CA ASN A 972 -12.29 5.26 50.15
C ASN A 972 -12.67 3.78 50.38
N ALA A 973 -13.46 3.46 51.41
CA ALA A 973 -13.88 2.09 51.69
C ALA A 973 -14.75 1.49 50.55
N LYS A 974 -15.63 2.30 49.94
CA LYS A 974 -16.47 1.91 48.80
C LYS A 974 -15.64 1.73 47.52
N MET A 975 -14.69 2.63 47.25
CA MET A 975 -13.75 2.52 46.12
C MET A 975 -12.85 1.28 46.26
N GLN A 976 -12.42 0.95 47.48
CA GLN A 976 -11.66 -0.26 47.80
C GLN A 976 -12.50 -1.55 47.59
N ASP A 977 -13.76 -1.57 47.99
CA ASP A 977 -14.69 -2.70 47.74
C ASP A 977 -14.98 -2.89 46.24
N ILE A 978 -15.12 -1.81 45.47
CA ILE A 978 -15.23 -1.87 44.00
C ILE A 978 -13.96 -2.48 43.39
N MET A 979 -12.77 -2.08 43.82
CA MET A 979 -11.50 -2.62 43.30
C MET A 979 -11.24 -4.08 43.73
N GLU A 980 -11.68 -4.49 44.94
CA GLU A 980 -11.66 -5.90 45.35
C GLU A 980 -12.57 -6.75 44.44
N LYS A 981 -13.76 -6.24 44.08
CA LYS A 981 -14.69 -6.91 43.12
C LYS A 981 -14.16 -6.93 41.68
N VAL A 982 -13.58 -5.84 41.19
CA VAL A 982 -12.93 -5.78 39.87
C VAL A 982 -11.78 -6.79 39.79
N SER A 983 -10.99 -6.95 40.86
CA SER A 983 -9.95 -7.97 40.92
C SER A 983 -10.49 -9.39 40.87
N ASP A 984 -11.62 -9.67 41.52
CA ASP A 984 -12.21 -11.01 41.52
C ASP A 984 -12.84 -11.36 40.17
N LEU A 985 -13.50 -10.41 39.51
CA LEU A 985 -13.96 -10.60 38.12
C LEU A 985 -12.80 -10.70 37.13
N THR A 986 -11.70 -10.00 37.37
CA THR A 986 -10.45 -10.13 36.59
C THR A 986 -9.86 -11.54 36.75
N MET A 987 -9.87 -12.09 37.97
CA MET A 987 -9.44 -13.45 38.25
C MET A 987 -10.35 -14.48 37.57
N ASP A 988 -11.67 -14.32 37.66
CA ASP A 988 -12.64 -15.17 36.96
C ASP A 988 -12.46 -15.15 35.43
N TYR A 989 -12.13 -13.99 34.85
CA TYR A 989 -11.79 -13.87 33.43
C TYR A 989 -10.55 -14.70 33.08
N TYR A 990 -9.45 -14.56 33.83
CA TYR A 990 -8.22 -15.32 33.58
C TYR A 990 -8.37 -16.83 33.90
N GLN A 991 -9.31 -17.26 34.74
CA GLN A 991 -9.63 -18.70 34.88
C GLN A 991 -10.23 -19.32 33.61
N LEU A 992 -10.95 -18.51 32.82
CA LEU A 992 -11.60 -18.91 31.57
C LEU A 992 -10.66 -18.75 30.36
N ILE A 993 -9.84 -17.69 30.35
CA ILE A 993 -8.95 -17.33 29.23
C ILE A 993 -7.47 -17.48 29.64
N PRO A 994 -6.82 -18.62 29.31
CA PRO A 994 -5.40 -18.84 29.55
C PRO A 994 -4.51 -18.07 28.57
N TYR A 995 -3.57 -17.30 29.11
CA TYR A 995 -2.50 -16.60 28.39
C TYR A 995 -1.25 -17.47 28.29
N SER A 996 -0.37 -17.14 27.34
CA SER A 996 0.80 -17.94 26.99
C SER A 996 1.73 -18.22 28.18
N GLU A 997 2.32 -19.42 28.18
CA GLU A 997 3.46 -19.86 29.03
C GLU A 997 3.38 -19.59 30.56
N PHE A 998 2.19 -19.28 31.10
CA PHE A 998 1.99 -18.77 32.47
C PHE A 998 2.81 -17.49 32.79
N ASN A 999 3.12 -16.63 31.80
CA ASN A 999 4.02 -15.50 32.04
C ASN A 999 3.32 -14.37 32.85
N PRO A 1000 3.77 -14.05 34.09
CA PRO A 1000 3.03 -13.11 34.96
C PRO A 1000 3.08 -11.64 34.51
N SER A 1001 3.94 -11.31 33.54
CA SER A 1001 4.00 -9.98 32.92
C SER A 1001 2.96 -9.76 31.80
N GLU A 1002 2.37 -10.83 31.24
CA GLU A 1002 1.38 -10.74 30.16
C GLU A 1002 -0.06 -10.59 30.71
N MET A 1003 -0.33 -11.11 31.91
CA MET A 1003 -1.59 -10.85 32.60
C MET A 1003 -1.64 -9.40 33.11
N LEU A 1004 -2.55 -8.59 32.54
CA LEU A 1004 -2.76 -7.20 32.95
C LEU A 1004 -3.93 -7.08 33.96
N PRO A 1005 -3.80 -6.27 35.03
CA PRO A 1005 -4.92 -6.00 35.93
C PRO A 1005 -5.96 -5.11 35.23
N LEU A 1006 -7.21 -5.55 35.11
CA LEU A 1006 -8.29 -4.86 34.39
C LEU A 1006 -8.94 -3.73 35.22
N HIS A 1007 -8.10 -2.92 35.87
CA HIS A 1007 -8.48 -1.78 36.72
C HIS A 1007 -8.67 -0.46 35.95
N THR A 1008 -8.43 -0.46 34.64
CA THR A 1008 -8.57 0.71 33.76
C THR A 1008 -9.42 0.36 32.54
N MET A 1009 -10.11 1.36 31.97
CA MET A 1009 -10.84 1.22 30.71
C MET A 1009 -9.96 0.72 29.56
N VAL A 1010 -8.70 1.18 29.51
CA VAL A 1010 -7.72 0.81 28.47
C VAL A 1010 -7.40 -0.69 28.51
N ASN A 1011 -7.10 -1.22 29.70
CA ASN A 1011 -6.80 -2.64 29.86
C ASN A 1011 -8.04 -3.50 29.57
N LEU A 1012 -9.22 -3.03 29.97
CA LEU A 1012 -10.50 -3.67 29.70
C LEU A 1012 -10.81 -3.74 28.19
N GLN A 1013 -10.64 -2.63 27.46
CA GLN A 1013 -10.78 -2.56 25.99
C GLN A 1013 -9.77 -3.47 25.25
N GLN A 1014 -8.61 -3.76 25.85
CA GLN A 1014 -7.68 -4.75 25.30
C GLN A 1014 -8.20 -6.18 25.49
N ALA A 1015 -8.70 -6.54 26.67
CA ALA A 1015 -9.30 -7.85 26.93
C ALA A 1015 -10.56 -8.12 26.08
N GLU A 1016 -11.40 -7.10 25.88
CA GLU A 1016 -12.61 -7.22 25.03
C GLU A 1016 -12.26 -7.46 23.56
N ARG A 1017 -11.27 -6.73 23.02
CA ARG A 1017 -10.77 -6.95 21.64
C ARG A 1017 -10.21 -8.37 21.45
N VAL A 1018 -9.61 -8.95 22.48
CA VAL A 1018 -9.16 -10.36 22.47
C VAL A 1018 -10.35 -11.31 22.44
N ILE A 1019 -11.37 -11.10 23.27
CA ILE A 1019 -12.61 -11.91 23.26
C ILE A 1019 -13.36 -11.81 21.92
N GLU A 1020 -13.46 -10.64 21.30
CA GLU A 1020 -14.11 -10.51 19.98
C GLU A 1020 -13.32 -11.19 18.86
N THR A 1021 -11.99 -11.11 18.91
CA THR A 1021 -11.10 -11.83 17.98
C THR A 1021 -11.29 -13.35 18.15
N LEU A 1022 -11.38 -13.84 19.39
CA LEU A 1022 -11.68 -15.24 19.68
C LEU A 1022 -13.07 -15.66 19.19
N LEU A 1023 -14.12 -14.86 19.42
CA LEU A 1023 -15.48 -15.14 18.94
C LEU A 1023 -15.60 -15.05 17.41
N ALA A 1024 -14.70 -14.37 16.71
CA ALA A 1024 -14.58 -14.43 15.25
C ALA A 1024 -13.95 -15.76 14.79
N LEU A 1025 -12.85 -16.16 15.43
CA LEU A 1025 -12.12 -17.40 15.13
C LEU A 1025 -12.89 -18.66 15.54
N GLU A 1026 -13.73 -18.61 16.59
CA GLU A 1026 -14.59 -19.69 17.06
C GLU A 1026 -15.63 -20.06 15.98
N LEU A 1027 -16.40 -19.07 15.51
CA LEU A 1027 -17.37 -19.24 14.43
C LEU A 1027 -16.69 -19.72 13.13
N THR A 1028 -15.52 -19.15 12.81
CA THR A 1028 -14.73 -19.56 11.64
C THR A 1028 -14.28 -21.03 11.77
N GLY A 1029 -13.78 -21.42 12.94
CA GLY A 1029 -13.41 -22.79 13.26
C GLY A 1029 -14.57 -23.79 13.15
N LYS A 1030 -15.78 -23.41 13.60
CA LYS A 1030 -17.00 -24.22 13.41
C LYS A 1030 -17.35 -24.41 11.93
N ILE A 1031 -17.28 -23.36 11.11
CA ILE A 1031 -17.54 -23.46 9.66
C ILE A 1031 -16.57 -24.46 9.02
N LEU A 1032 -15.27 -24.34 9.32
CA LEU A 1032 -14.23 -25.23 8.81
C LEU A 1032 -14.37 -26.68 9.32
N LEU A 1033 -14.74 -26.88 10.58
CA LEU A 1033 -15.04 -28.22 11.12
C LEU A 1033 -16.20 -28.90 10.37
N GLY A 1034 -17.30 -28.17 10.12
CA GLY A 1034 -18.42 -28.68 9.33
C GLY A 1034 -18.01 -29.02 7.90
N ALA A 1035 -17.20 -28.16 7.27
CA ALA A 1035 -16.64 -28.43 5.95
C ALA A 1035 -15.75 -29.68 5.92
N THR A 1036 -15.05 -29.98 7.01
CA THR A 1036 -14.21 -31.18 7.16
C THR A 1036 -15.03 -32.43 7.44
N TYR A 1037 -16.18 -32.30 8.10
CA TYR A 1037 -17.10 -33.43 8.30
C TYR A 1037 -17.62 -33.98 6.97
N HIS A 1038 -18.08 -33.08 6.10
CA HIS A 1038 -18.65 -33.38 4.78
C HIS A 1038 -17.62 -33.46 3.64
N CYS A 1039 -16.32 -33.48 3.94
CA CYS A 1039 -15.26 -33.33 2.92
C CYS A 1039 -15.27 -34.41 1.83
N LYS A 1040 -15.89 -35.56 2.08
CA LYS A 1040 -16.07 -36.65 1.10
C LYS A 1040 -17.20 -36.37 0.09
N ASP A 1041 -18.20 -35.62 0.52
CA ASP A 1041 -19.48 -35.43 -0.18
C ASP A 1041 -19.55 -34.06 -0.87
N VAL A 1042 -18.90 -33.05 -0.27
CA VAL A 1042 -18.85 -31.65 -0.74
C VAL A 1042 -17.42 -31.13 -0.57
N ASN A 1043 -16.94 -30.32 -1.52
CA ASN A 1043 -15.63 -29.68 -1.39
C ASN A 1043 -15.63 -28.70 -0.19
N ILE A 1044 -14.53 -28.67 0.58
CA ILE A 1044 -14.39 -27.77 1.75
C ILE A 1044 -14.70 -26.31 1.40
N LEU A 1045 -14.28 -25.82 0.23
CA LEU A 1045 -14.53 -24.44 -0.22
C LEU A 1045 -16.02 -24.21 -0.55
N ASP A 1046 -16.67 -25.17 -1.19
CA ASP A 1046 -18.09 -25.12 -1.57
C ASP A 1046 -18.98 -25.12 -0.31
N TYR A 1047 -18.69 -25.99 0.67
CA TYR A 1047 -19.38 -25.99 1.97
C TYR A 1047 -19.15 -24.67 2.70
N THR A 1048 -17.89 -24.22 2.81
CA THR A 1048 -17.54 -22.98 3.53
C THR A 1048 -18.28 -21.79 2.91
N PHE A 1049 -18.37 -21.71 1.57
CA PHE A 1049 -19.11 -20.68 0.86
C PHE A 1049 -20.61 -20.74 1.15
N GLY A 1050 -21.25 -21.90 0.98
CA GLY A 1050 -22.68 -22.06 1.26
C GLY A 1050 -23.03 -21.81 2.73
N ALA A 1051 -22.15 -22.18 3.66
CA ALA A 1051 -22.29 -21.92 5.08
C ALA A 1051 -22.34 -20.42 5.44
N LEU A 1052 -21.78 -19.52 4.62
CA LEU A 1052 -21.85 -18.07 4.88
C LEU A 1052 -23.27 -17.50 4.80
N GLU A 1053 -24.19 -18.11 4.02
CA GLU A 1053 -25.49 -17.52 3.66
C GLU A 1053 -25.37 -16.08 3.07
N CYS A 1054 -24.26 -15.83 2.38
CA CYS A 1054 -23.94 -14.59 1.69
C CYS A 1054 -23.71 -14.91 0.21
N LYS A 1055 -24.43 -14.23 -0.69
CA LYS A 1055 -24.13 -14.26 -2.13
C LYS A 1055 -22.96 -13.32 -2.38
N ILE A 1056 -21.95 -13.83 -3.10
CA ILE A 1056 -20.73 -13.09 -3.45
C ILE A 1056 -20.57 -13.19 -4.97
N ASP A 1057 -20.66 -12.07 -5.67
CA ASP A 1057 -20.43 -11.99 -7.11
C ASP A 1057 -19.13 -11.21 -7.37
N SER A 1058 -18.26 -11.69 -8.25
CA SER A 1058 -17.08 -10.92 -8.67
C SER A 1058 -17.50 -9.85 -9.68
N LEU A 1059 -17.15 -8.59 -9.44
CA LEU A 1059 -17.43 -7.49 -10.36
C LEU A 1059 -16.34 -7.42 -11.43
N GLU A 1060 -16.73 -7.45 -12.71
CA GLU A 1060 -15.75 -7.26 -13.80
C GLU A 1060 -15.03 -5.92 -13.66
N ARG A 1061 -13.70 -5.94 -13.81
CA ARG A 1061 -12.79 -4.80 -13.62
C ARG A 1061 -13.12 -3.57 -14.47
N ASN A 1062 -13.80 -3.77 -15.60
CA ASN A 1062 -14.20 -2.71 -16.53
C ASN A 1062 -15.69 -2.33 -16.39
N SER A 1063 -16.43 -2.92 -15.45
CA SER A 1063 -17.81 -2.54 -15.15
C SER A 1063 -17.85 -1.17 -14.46
N GLU A 1064 -18.82 -0.33 -14.81
CA GLU A 1064 -18.95 1.03 -14.26
C GLU A 1064 -19.08 1.06 -12.73
N GLU A 1065 -19.68 0.02 -12.13
CA GLU A 1065 -19.75 -0.17 -10.67
C GLU A 1065 -18.36 -0.37 -10.04
N ALA A 1066 -17.47 -1.14 -10.69
CA ALA A 1066 -16.07 -1.28 -10.27
C ALA A 1066 -15.26 0.01 -10.53
N GLN A 1067 -15.50 0.71 -11.65
CA GLN A 1067 -14.81 1.97 -11.96
C GLN A 1067 -15.05 3.03 -10.86
N LEU A 1068 -16.30 3.19 -10.42
CA LEU A 1068 -16.67 4.12 -9.34
C LEU A 1068 -15.98 3.79 -8.02
N ILE A 1069 -15.96 2.51 -7.61
CA ILE A 1069 -15.29 2.08 -6.38
C ILE A 1069 -13.78 2.38 -6.45
N LEU A 1070 -13.12 2.05 -7.56
CA LEU A 1070 -11.69 2.31 -7.74
C LEU A 1070 -11.37 3.82 -7.81
N GLN A 1071 -12.27 4.63 -8.38
CA GLN A 1071 -12.14 6.10 -8.38
C GLN A 1071 -12.28 6.68 -6.96
N GLN A 1072 -13.17 6.13 -6.13
CA GLN A 1072 -13.31 6.49 -4.71
C GLN A 1072 -12.04 6.14 -3.90
N ILE A 1073 -11.38 5.01 -4.22
CA ILE A 1073 -10.07 4.66 -3.66
C ILE A 1073 -9.01 5.71 -4.05
N ALA A 1074 -8.97 6.12 -5.32
CA ALA A 1074 -8.00 7.10 -5.80
C ALA A 1074 -8.21 8.52 -5.23
N SER A 1075 -9.47 8.99 -5.10
CA SER A 1075 -9.75 10.34 -4.59
C SER A 1075 -9.57 10.48 -3.08
N SER A 1076 -9.75 9.40 -2.32
CA SER A 1076 -9.67 9.37 -0.85
C SER A 1076 -8.48 8.56 -0.27
N GLY A 1077 -7.62 8.01 -1.14
CA GLY A 1077 -6.43 7.21 -0.78
C GLY A 1077 -5.13 8.00 -0.61
N ARG A 1078 -5.17 9.33 -0.79
CA ARG A 1078 -4.03 10.27 -0.66
C ARG A 1078 -2.82 9.81 -1.48
N ASP A 1079 -1.61 9.70 -0.91
CA ASP A 1079 -0.48 9.06 -1.61
C ASP A 1079 -0.48 7.53 -1.48
N VAL A 1080 -1.19 7.00 -0.48
CA VAL A 1080 -1.11 5.59 -0.07
C VAL A 1080 -1.72 4.65 -1.11
N TYR A 1081 -2.70 5.10 -1.91
CA TYR A 1081 -3.27 4.28 -2.99
C TYR A 1081 -2.20 3.79 -3.99
N ARG A 1082 -1.09 4.51 -4.15
CA ARG A 1082 0.03 4.12 -5.04
C ARG A 1082 0.79 2.88 -4.54
N SER A 1083 0.73 2.61 -3.22
CA SER A 1083 1.27 1.39 -2.62
C SER A 1083 0.26 0.24 -2.58
N VAL A 1084 -1.01 0.49 -2.92
CA VAL A 1084 -2.11 -0.49 -2.83
C VAL A 1084 -2.39 -1.11 -4.19
N ASN A 1085 -2.41 -2.45 -4.21
CA ASN A 1085 -2.68 -3.26 -5.39
C ASN A 1085 -3.96 -4.06 -5.16
N VAL A 1086 -5.08 -3.63 -5.75
CA VAL A 1086 -6.35 -4.36 -5.67
C VAL A 1086 -6.19 -5.73 -6.34
N GLU A 1087 -6.74 -6.78 -5.74
CA GLU A 1087 -6.77 -8.14 -6.30
C GLU A 1087 -8.14 -8.52 -6.85
N ALA A 1088 -9.22 -8.00 -6.26
CA ALA A 1088 -10.60 -8.19 -6.71
C ALA A 1088 -11.56 -7.23 -5.99
N ILE A 1089 -12.71 -6.97 -6.63
CA ILE A 1089 -13.89 -6.38 -5.99
C ILE A 1089 -15.03 -7.39 -6.09
N TYR A 1090 -15.66 -7.69 -4.96
CA TYR A 1090 -16.82 -8.56 -4.90
C TYR A 1090 -18.04 -7.80 -4.41
N LYS A 1091 -19.19 -8.01 -5.04
CA LYS A 1091 -20.50 -7.54 -4.59
C LYS A 1091 -21.10 -8.54 -3.61
N LEU A 1092 -21.68 -8.05 -2.52
CA LEU A 1092 -22.19 -8.83 -1.41
C LEU A 1092 -23.71 -8.64 -1.26
N THR A 1093 -24.44 -9.76 -1.16
CA THR A 1093 -25.85 -9.77 -0.72
C THR A 1093 -25.99 -10.75 0.44
N ARG A 1094 -26.20 -10.23 1.65
CA ARG A 1094 -26.38 -11.02 2.88
C ARG A 1094 -27.87 -11.22 3.20
N ARG A 1095 -28.23 -12.44 3.59
CA ARG A 1095 -29.61 -12.82 3.95
C ARG A 1095 -30.19 -11.96 5.07
N GLY A 1096 -31.39 -11.38 4.87
CA GLY A 1096 -32.11 -10.62 5.89
C GLY A 1096 -31.54 -9.23 6.20
N GLU A 1097 -30.45 -8.82 5.54
CA GLU A 1097 -29.70 -7.62 5.90
C GLU A 1097 -30.30 -6.34 5.26
N GLN A 1098 -30.90 -6.46 4.08
CA GLN A 1098 -31.66 -5.37 3.45
C GLN A 1098 -32.95 -5.09 4.23
N GLU A 1099 -33.67 -6.14 4.60
CA GLU A 1099 -34.94 -6.10 5.32
C GLU A 1099 -34.73 -5.50 6.72
N ARG A 1100 -33.64 -5.89 7.39
CA ARG A 1100 -33.19 -5.30 8.66
C ARG A 1100 -32.89 -3.80 8.51
N LEU A 1101 -32.13 -3.38 7.49
CA LEU A 1101 -31.84 -1.97 7.24
C LEU A 1101 -33.12 -1.17 6.96
N ASN A 1102 -33.99 -1.68 6.08
CA ASN A 1102 -35.22 -1.04 5.67
C ASN A 1102 -36.20 -0.88 6.85
N SER A 1103 -36.26 -1.86 7.76
CA SER A 1103 -37.14 -1.84 8.94
C SER A 1103 -36.92 -0.64 9.87
N LEU A 1104 -35.76 0.02 9.81
CA LEU A 1104 -35.46 1.20 10.61
C LEU A 1104 -36.15 2.48 10.12
N ASN A 1105 -36.55 2.56 8.84
CA ASN A 1105 -37.10 3.76 8.20
C ASN A 1105 -36.24 5.04 8.42
N LEU A 1106 -34.92 4.88 8.51
CA LEU A 1106 -33.97 5.99 8.66
C LEU A 1106 -33.46 6.45 7.28
N GLY A 1107 -33.42 7.77 7.08
CA GLY A 1107 -32.80 8.37 5.89
C GLY A 1107 -31.28 8.51 6.01
N ASN A 1108 -30.68 9.30 5.11
CA ASN A 1108 -29.24 9.58 5.07
C ASN A 1108 -28.42 8.28 4.90
N HIS A 1109 -28.61 7.57 3.78
CA HIS A 1109 -27.83 6.39 3.43
C HIS A 1109 -26.50 6.82 2.77
N LYS A 1110 -25.36 6.50 3.38
CA LYS A 1110 -24.02 6.77 2.83
C LYS A 1110 -23.22 5.48 2.66
N LEU A 1111 -22.42 5.42 1.60
CA LEU A 1111 -21.51 4.31 1.31
C LEU A 1111 -20.13 4.59 1.94
N LEU A 1112 -19.73 3.79 2.93
CA LEU A 1112 -18.60 4.05 3.82
C LEU A 1112 -17.65 2.83 3.97
N TRP A 1113 -16.36 3.10 4.10
CA TRP A 1113 -15.29 2.11 4.28
C TRP A 1113 -15.20 1.57 5.71
N HIS A 1114 -14.89 0.28 5.84
CA HIS A 1114 -14.55 -0.38 7.11
C HIS A 1114 -13.45 -1.44 6.88
N GLY A 1115 -12.22 -1.16 7.34
CA GLY A 1115 -11.10 -2.10 7.27
C GLY A 1115 -11.26 -3.27 8.24
N MET A 1116 -10.80 -4.47 7.86
CA MET A 1116 -10.87 -5.65 8.72
C MET A 1116 -9.53 -6.40 8.81
N LYS A 1117 -9.34 -7.12 9.93
CA LYS A 1117 -8.34 -8.20 10.01
C LYS A 1117 -8.77 -9.36 9.11
N ALA A 1118 -7.86 -9.96 8.35
CA ALA A 1118 -8.19 -11.07 7.45
C ALA A 1118 -8.88 -12.25 8.18
N GLY A 1119 -8.44 -12.56 9.40
CA GLY A 1119 -9.02 -13.62 10.23
C GLY A 1119 -10.44 -13.35 10.75
N HIS A 1120 -11.02 -12.17 10.51
CA HIS A 1120 -12.44 -11.89 10.81
C HIS A 1120 -13.36 -12.17 9.61
N LEU A 1121 -12.81 -12.28 8.39
CA LEU A 1121 -13.56 -12.27 7.12
C LEU A 1121 -14.75 -13.24 7.08
N LEU A 1122 -14.53 -14.53 7.29
CA LEU A 1122 -15.60 -15.54 7.26
C LEU A 1122 -16.64 -15.31 8.38
N SER A 1123 -16.21 -14.85 9.55
CA SER A 1123 -17.13 -14.51 10.64
C SER A 1123 -18.04 -13.33 10.27
N THR A 1124 -17.49 -12.27 9.67
CA THR A 1124 -18.20 -11.06 9.26
C THR A 1124 -19.12 -11.32 8.07
N LEU A 1125 -18.68 -12.13 7.09
CA LEU A 1125 -19.53 -12.53 5.98
C LEU A 1125 -20.72 -13.40 6.43
N LYS A 1126 -20.59 -14.16 7.53
CA LYS A 1126 -21.69 -14.93 8.14
C LYS A 1126 -22.61 -14.09 9.04
N ARG A 1127 -22.07 -13.30 9.98
CA ARG A 1127 -22.88 -12.61 11.02
C ARG A 1127 -23.15 -11.13 10.75
N GLY A 1128 -22.48 -10.53 9.77
CA GLY A 1128 -22.46 -9.07 9.55
C GLY A 1128 -21.41 -8.38 10.42
N LEU A 1129 -21.37 -7.05 10.35
CA LEU A 1129 -20.55 -6.25 11.26
C LEU A 1129 -21.21 -6.16 12.64
N VAL A 1130 -20.39 -6.25 13.68
CA VAL A 1130 -20.79 -6.24 15.09
C VAL A 1130 -20.14 -5.02 15.74
N ARG A 1131 -20.81 -4.42 16.73
CA ARG A 1131 -20.22 -3.38 17.59
C ARG A 1131 -18.96 -3.91 18.26
N SER A 1132 -17.86 -3.16 18.12
CA SER A 1132 -16.58 -3.43 18.79
C SER A 1132 -16.28 -2.36 19.85
N PRO A 1133 -15.30 -2.59 20.75
CA PRO A 1133 -14.93 -1.64 21.78
C PRO A 1133 -14.19 -0.46 21.18
N SER A 1134 -14.23 0.68 21.85
CA SER A 1134 -13.43 1.83 21.46
C SER A 1134 -11.94 1.49 21.47
N GLU A 1135 -11.27 1.74 20.34
CA GLU A 1135 -9.82 1.61 20.26
C GLU A 1135 -9.10 2.57 21.21
N VAL A 1136 -7.90 2.18 21.63
CA VAL A 1136 -6.98 3.02 22.42
C VAL A 1136 -6.23 4.02 21.51
N THR A 1137 -7.00 4.71 20.67
CA THR A 1137 -6.56 5.85 19.84
C THR A 1137 -7.17 7.13 20.38
N SER A 1138 -6.58 8.30 20.10
CA SER A 1138 -7.15 9.60 20.50
C SER A 1138 -8.59 9.78 19.98
N THR A 1139 -8.80 9.46 18.71
CA THR A 1139 -10.12 9.37 18.06
C THR A 1139 -11.05 8.40 18.80
N GLY A 1140 -10.51 7.28 19.29
CA GLY A 1140 -11.30 6.21 19.87
C GLY A 1140 -11.76 6.47 21.29
N ILE A 1141 -11.00 7.26 22.04
CA ILE A 1141 -11.43 7.84 23.32
C ILE A 1141 -12.48 8.94 23.09
N MET A 1142 -12.42 9.66 21.97
CA MET A 1142 -13.36 10.74 21.65
C MET A 1142 -14.76 10.25 21.24
N LEU A 1143 -14.84 9.30 20.31
CA LEU A 1143 -16.11 8.92 19.64
C LEU A 1143 -16.84 7.71 20.24
N GLY A 1144 -16.28 7.06 21.27
CA GLY A 1144 -16.94 5.97 21.98
C GLY A 1144 -17.03 4.63 21.20
N GLU A 1145 -17.95 3.77 21.63
CA GLU A 1145 -18.16 2.41 21.10
C GLU A 1145 -19.20 2.35 19.98
N GLY A 1146 -19.00 1.45 19.01
CA GLY A 1146 -19.92 1.23 17.89
C GLY A 1146 -19.26 0.48 16.74
N ILE A 1147 -19.97 0.38 15.61
CA ILE A 1147 -19.36 0.03 14.33
C ILE A 1147 -18.78 1.32 13.74
N ARG A 1148 -17.46 1.33 13.50
CA ARG A 1148 -16.76 2.50 12.95
C ARG A 1148 -16.55 2.38 11.46
N LEU A 1149 -16.88 3.44 10.74
CA LEU A 1149 -16.72 3.56 9.30
C LEU A 1149 -16.12 4.92 8.94
N SER A 1150 -15.57 5.08 7.74
CA SER A 1150 -15.06 6.35 7.23
C SER A 1150 -15.48 6.57 5.78
N ASP A 1151 -15.60 7.83 5.35
CA ASP A 1151 -15.75 8.16 3.93
C ASP A 1151 -14.40 8.10 3.17
N THR A 1152 -13.30 7.93 3.91
CA THR A 1152 -11.94 8.07 3.40
C THR A 1152 -11.18 6.74 3.41
N PHE A 1153 -10.75 6.28 2.23
CA PHE A 1153 -10.02 5.01 2.06
C PHE A 1153 -8.79 4.91 2.97
N SER A 1154 -8.01 6.01 3.06
CA SER A 1154 -6.78 6.06 3.86
C SER A 1154 -7.02 5.77 5.35
N ARG A 1155 -8.18 6.16 5.90
CA ARG A 1155 -8.57 5.86 7.27
C ARG A 1155 -9.07 4.43 7.43
N GLY A 1156 -9.82 3.92 6.45
CA GLY A 1156 -10.24 2.51 6.40
C GLY A 1156 -9.04 1.54 6.43
N LEU A 1157 -7.98 1.86 5.67
CA LEU A 1157 -6.76 1.06 5.60
C LEU A 1157 -6.03 0.93 6.96
N GLN A 1158 -6.01 1.98 7.79
CA GLN A 1158 -5.32 1.96 9.09
C GLN A 1158 -5.86 0.87 10.05
N TYR A 1159 -7.14 0.48 9.92
CA TYR A 1159 -7.73 -0.60 10.73
C TYR A 1159 -7.35 -2.01 10.24
N CYS A 1160 -6.78 -2.16 9.04
CA CYS A 1160 -6.32 -3.46 8.52
C CYS A 1160 -4.97 -3.86 9.14
N ASP A 1161 -4.12 -2.89 9.46
CA ASP A 1161 -2.67 -3.09 9.58
C ASP A 1161 -2.17 -3.35 11.00
N ALA A 1162 -2.98 -3.06 12.02
CA ALA A 1162 -2.54 -2.97 13.42
C ALA A 1162 -1.87 -4.24 14.00
N TYR A 1163 -2.03 -5.41 13.38
CA TYR A 1163 -1.51 -6.69 13.90
C TYR A 1163 -0.98 -7.69 12.84
N GLN A 1164 -1.00 -7.37 11.53
CA GLN A 1164 -0.66 -8.35 10.47
C GLN A 1164 0.60 -7.98 9.67
N LYS A 1165 1.77 -8.43 10.14
CA LYS A 1165 3.03 -8.45 9.36
C LYS A 1165 3.25 -9.74 8.53
N THR A 1166 2.32 -10.70 8.60
CA THR A 1166 2.50 -12.04 8.00
C THR A 1166 1.65 -12.27 6.74
N SER A 1167 0.48 -11.63 6.63
CA SER A 1167 -0.35 -11.71 5.43
C SER A 1167 0.01 -10.60 4.45
N LYS A 1168 0.16 -10.93 3.17
CA LYS A 1168 0.24 -9.94 2.09
C LYS A 1168 -1.14 -9.39 1.73
N VAL A 1169 -2.12 -10.29 1.66
CA VAL A 1169 -3.50 -9.98 1.31
C VAL A 1169 -4.21 -9.36 2.51
N LYS A 1170 -4.89 -8.25 2.25
CA LYS A 1170 -5.71 -7.46 3.16
C LYS A 1170 -7.14 -7.40 2.60
N PHE A 1171 -8.10 -7.20 3.51
CA PHE A 1171 -9.52 -7.14 3.17
C PHE A 1171 -10.15 -5.89 3.77
N MET A 1172 -11.02 -5.23 3.00
CA MET A 1172 -11.80 -4.08 3.46
C MET A 1172 -13.22 -4.14 2.91
N LEU A 1173 -14.19 -3.72 3.74
CA LEU A 1173 -15.58 -3.61 3.33
C LEU A 1173 -15.91 -2.18 2.89
N LEU A 1174 -16.83 -2.08 1.95
CA LEU A 1174 -17.55 -0.87 1.60
C LEU A 1174 -19.03 -1.15 1.89
N CYS A 1175 -19.58 -0.44 2.87
CA CYS A 1175 -20.87 -0.73 3.49
C CYS A 1175 -21.88 0.38 3.18
N GLU A 1176 -23.13 0.02 2.96
CA GLU A 1176 -24.25 0.96 2.98
C GLU A 1176 -24.67 1.15 4.45
N VAL A 1177 -24.70 2.40 4.90
CA VAL A 1177 -24.98 2.76 6.30
C VAL A 1177 -26.13 3.76 6.34
N SER A 1178 -27.19 3.42 7.07
CA SER A 1178 -28.30 4.34 7.35
C SER A 1178 -27.96 5.19 8.57
N LEU A 1179 -27.49 6.41 8.32
CA LEU A 1179 -26.94 7.32 9.32
C LEU A 1179 -28.01 8.08 10.10
N GLY A 1180 -29.19 8.32 9.51
CA GLY A 1180 -30.24 9.13 10.12
C GLY A 1180 -29.76 10.53 10.53
N LYS A 1181 -30.15 10.99 11.74
CA LYS A 1181 -29.70 12.27 12.32
C LYS A 1181 -28.32 12.14 12.97
N GLU A 1182 -27.47 13.12 12.69
CA GLU A 1182 -26.07 13.25 13.09
C GLU A 1182 -25.90 13.82 14.51
N HIS A 1183 -24.95 13.26 15.27
CA HIS A 1183 -24.42 13.83 16.50
C HIS A 1183 -22.94 14.17 16.33
N ILE A 1184 -22.56 15.42 16.62
CA ILE A 1184 -21.16 15.85 16.74
C ILE A 1184 -20.88 16.04 18.23
N PRO A 1185 -19.92 15.30 18.83
CA PRO A 1185 -19.63 15.39 20.27
C PRO A 1185 -18.77 16.62 20.59
N GLU A 1186 -19.13 17.39 21.62
CA GLU A 1186 -18.34 18.56 22.05
C GLU A 1186 -17.13 18.15 22.89
N LYS A 1187 -17.22 17.03 23.62
CA LYS A 1187 -16.20 16.54 24.55
C LYS A 1187 -15.90 15.06 24.31
N PRO A 1188 -14.67 14.60 24.60
CA PRO A 1188 -14.32 13.19 24.45
C PRO A 1188 -15.18 12.28 25.34
N GLY A 1189 -15.92 11.35 24.71
CA GLY A 1189 -16.81 10.43 25.41
C GLY A 1189 -18.24 10.94 25.60
N ASP A 1190 -18.63 12.07 25.02
CA ASP A 1190 -20.05 12.42 24.87
C ASP A 1190 -20.75 11.31 24.06
N GLY A 1191 -21.71 10.63 24.68
CA GLY A 1191 -22.46 9.54 24.08
C GLY A 1191 -23.59 10.04 23.17
N LEU A 1192 -24.08 9.15 22.30
CA LEU A 1192 -25.21 9.45 21.41
C LEU A 1192 -26.42 9.94 22.21
N THR A 1193 -26.84 11.18 21.98
CA THR A 1193 -27.96 11.80 22.69
C THR A 1193 -29.31 11.35 22.13
N GLU A 1194 -30.36 11.48 22.95
CA GLU A 1194 -31.69 10.95 22.66
C GLU A 1194 -32.29 11.56 21.39
N GLY A 1195 -32.74 10.69 20.47
CA GLY A 1195 -33.28 11.10 19.16
C GLY A 1195 -32.24 11.32 18.05
N LEU A 1196 -30.94 11.11 18.31
CA LEU A 1196 -29.89 11.04 17.29
C LEU A 1196 -29.51 9.57 16.99
N HIS A 1197 -28.84 9.33 15.86
CA HIS A 1197 -28.75 7.99 15.24
C HIS A 1197 -27.33 7.52 14.93
N HIS A 1198 -26.37 8.43 14.79
CA HIS A 1198 -24.94 8.13 14.69
C HIS A 1198 -24.10 9.25 15.29
N ILE A 1199 -22.87 8.95 15.67
CA ILE A 1199 -21.86 9.93 16.08
C ILE A 1199 -20.90 10.17 14.90
N LYS A 1200 -20.53 11.42 14.65
CA LYS A 1200 -19.56 11.81 13.63
C LYS A 1200 -18.41 12.57 14.28
N GLY A 1201 -17.19 12.09 14.07
CA GLY A 1201 -15.98 12.87 14.27
C GLY A 1201 -15.62 13.57 12.97
N GLU A 1202 -15.56 14.90 12.97
CA GLU A 1202 -15.19 15.68 11.79
C GLU A 1202 -13.66 15.70 11.60
N GLY A 1203 -13.18 15.42 10.38
CA GLY A 1203 -11.76 15.39 10.04
C GLY A 1203 -11.18 16.75 9.65
N SER A 1204 -9.87 16.90 9.81
CA SER A 1204 -9.08 17.95 9.17
C SER A 1204 -8.81 17.66 7.68
N LEU A 1205 -9.10 16.44 7.22
CA LEU A 1205 -9.15 16.03 5.82
C LEU A 1205 -10.44 15.24 5.59
N TYR A 1206 -11.20 15.62 4.56
CA TYR A 1206 -12.42 14.92 4.16
C TYR A 1206 -12.69 15.09 2.65
N PRO A 1207 -13.41 14.17 1.99
CA PRO A 1207 -13.79 14.31 0.58
C PRO A 1207 -14.67 15.55 0.36
N ASP A 1208 -14.40 16.34 -0.68
CA ASP A 1208 -15.21 17.50 -1.05
C ASP A 1208 -16.70 17.11 -1.31
N PRO A 1209 -17.65 17.53 -0.44
CA PRO A 1209 -19.05 17.10 -0.53
C PRO A 1209 -19.79 17.61 -1.77
N ARG A 1210 -19.22 18.55 -2.54
CA ARG A 1210 -19.80 18.99 -3.82
C ARG A 1210 -19.73 17.92 -4.90
N PHE A 1211 -18.88 16.90 -4.70
CA PHE A 1211 -18.77 15.70 -5.53
C PHE A 1211 -19.33 14.44 -4.83
N ASP A 1212 -20.19 14.60 -3.83
CA ASP A 1212 -21.03 13.50 -3.34
C ASP A 1212 -22.00 13.08 -4.47
N LEU A 1213 -21.79 11.86 -5.00
CA LEU A 1213 -22.62 11.27 -6.06
C LEU A 1213 -23.78 10.52 -5.41
N ARG A 1214 -25.02 10.91 -5.74
CA ARG A 1214 -26.24 10.24 -5.26
C ARG A 1214 -26.74 9.25 -6.31
N LEU A 1215 -26.83 7.98 -5.93
CA LEU A 1215 -27.39 6.92 -6.78
C LEU A 1215 -28.92 7.05 -6.85
N PRO A 1216 -29.59 6.49 -7.88
CA PRO A 1216 -31.05 6.34 -7.92
C PRO A 1216 -31.64 5.58 -6.73
N SER A 1217 -30.83 4.78 -6.03
CA SER A 1217 -31.18 4.13 -4.76
C SER A 1217 -31.06 5.07 -3.55
N GLY A 1218 -30.96 6.38 -3.73
CA GLY A 1218 -30.82 7.38 -2.66
C GLY A 1218 -29.50 7.35 -1.87
N VAL A 1219 -28.66 6.33 -2.07
CA VAL A 1219 -27.36 6.15 -1.41
C VAL A 1219 -26.34 7.16 -1.95
N VAL A 1220 -25.60 7.80 -1.05
CA VAL A 1220 -24.55 8.77 -1.38
C VAL A 1220 -23.15 8.11 -1.36
N ILE A 1221 -22.35 8.37 -2.38
CA ILE A 1221 -20.93 8.00 -2.47
C ILE A 1221 -20.08 9.26 -2.54
N SER A 1222 -19.16 9.45 -1.60
CA SER A 1222 -18.25 10.61 -1.61
C SER A 1222 -17.11 10.41 -2.59
N MET A 1223 -17.20 11.03 -3.77
CA MET A 1223 -16.20 10.92 -4.84
C MET A 1223 -15.14 12.05 -4.81
N GLY A 1224 -15.36 13.09 -4.01
CA GLY A 1224 -14.50 14.29 -3.96
C GLY A 1224 -13.05 14.00 -3.57
N LYS A 1225 -12.13 14.82 -4.09
CA LYS A 1225 -10.74 14.86 -3.58
C LYS A 1225 -10.75 15.37 -2.12
N LEU A 1226 -9.77 14.96 -1.33
CA LEU A 1226 -9.62 15.42 0.05
C LEU A 1226 -9.34 16.93 0.11
N ILE A 1227 -10.17 17.65 0.87
CA ILE A 1227 -10.02 19.09 1.18
C ILE A 1227 -9.72 19.29 2.67
N GLN A 1228 -9.11 20.44 3.02
CA GLN A 1228 -8.62 20.70 4.36
C GLN A 1228 -9.66 21.43 5.24
N GLY A 1229 -9.99 20.82 6.38
CA GLY A 1229 -10.90 21.32 7.41
C GLY A 1229 -10.22 21.96 8.62
N LYS A 1230 -11.03 22.28 9.63
CA LYS A 1230 -10.61 22.87 10.91
C LYS A 1230 -10.94 21.94 12.08
N SER A 1231 -10.22 20.83 12.21
CA SER A 1231 -10.42 19.84 13.28
C SER A 1231 -9.09 19.29 13.80
N SER A 1232 -9.14 18.60 14.94
CA SER A 1232 -8.03 17.87 15.57
C SER A 1232 -7.96 16.38 15.16
N LEU A 1233 -9.01 15.83 14.56
CA LEU A 1233 -9.00 14.49 13.95
C LEU A 1233 -8.36 14.56 12.55
N GLU A 1234 -7.68 13.51 12.10
CA GLU A 1234 -7.10 13.50 10.74
C GLU A 1234 -8.21 13.37 9.68
N PHE A 1235 -9.10 12.39 9.83
CA PHE A 1235 -10.15 12.04 8.87
C PHE A 1235 -11.53 11.98 9.51
N ASN A 1236 -12.58 12.02 8.70
CA ASN A 1236 -13.95 11.76 9.16
C ASN A 1236 -14.10 10.32 9.69
N GLU A 1237 -14.73 10.17 10.84
CA GLU A 1237 -15.19 8.88 11.39
C GLU A 1237 -16.69 8.94 11.68
N TYR A 1238 -17.42 7.91 11.24
CA TYR A 1238 -18.83 7.69 11.49
C TYR A 1238 -18.99 6.47 12.40
N VAL A 1239 -19.71 6.62 13.51
CA VAL A 1239 -19.91 5.57 14.51
C VAL A 1239 -21.40 5.32 14.71
N VAL A 1240 -21.86 4.13 14.31
CA VAL A 1240 -23.25 3.66 14.53
C VAL A 1240 -23.31 2.65 15.66
N GLN A 1241 -24.34 2.74 16.51
CA GLN A 1241 -24.45 1.88 17.70
C GLN A 1241 -25.18 0.56 17.46
N LYS A 1242 -25.94 0.44 16.36
CA LYS A 1242 -26.74 -0.74 16.00
C LYS A 1242 -26.19 -1.41 14.75
N ASP A 1243 -26.09 -2.74 14.77
CA ASP A 1243 -25.76 -3.57 13.60
C ASP A 1243 -26.82 -3.46 12.49
N SER A 1244 -28.08 -3.20 12.87
CA SER A 1244 -29.18 -2.98 11.93
C SER A 1244 -29.03 -1.76 11.03
N GLN A 1245 -28.18 -0.79 11.39
CA GLN A 1245 -27.90 0.38 10.55
C GLN A 1245 -26.92 0.10 9.41
N VAL A 1246 -26.37 -1.13 9.31
CA VAL A 1246 -25.30 -1.47 8.36
C VAL A 1246 -25.67 -2.65 7.47
N ARG A 1247 -25.46 -2.48 6.17
CA ARG A 1247 -25.54 -3.50 5.12
C ARG A 1247 -24.18 -3.61 4.41
N LEU A 1248 -23.65 -4.82 4.28
CA LEU A 1248 -22.45 -5.03 3.47
C LEU A 1248 -22.82 -4.92 1.97
N ARG A 1249 -22.04 -4.16 1.20
CA ARG A 1249 -22.27 -3.98 -0.25
C ARG A 1249 -21.15 -4.53 -1.11
N TYR A 1250 -19.90 -4.23 -0.74
CA TYR A 1250 -18.74 -4.72 -1.47
C TYR A 1250 -17.62 -5.16 -0.53
N LEU A 1251 -16.88 -6.19 -0.95
CA LEU A 1251 -15.62 -6.63 -0.36
C LEU A 1251 -14.49 -6.29 -1.33
N LEU A 1252 -13.50 -5.55 -0.84
CA LEU A 1252 -12.24 -5.30 -1.51
C LEU A 1252 -11.20 -6.29 -0.99
N GLN A 1253 -10.54 -6.99 -1.90
CA GLN A 1253 -9.36 -7.82 -1.65
C GLN A 1253 -8.15 -7.11 -2.28
N PHE A 1254 -7.06 -6.90 -1.55
CA PHE A 1254 -5.91 -6.11 -2.03
C PHE A 1254 -4.60 -6.46 -1.30
N ASN A 1255 -3.45 -6.22 -1.93
CA ASN A 1255 -2.13 -6.20 -1.30
C ASN A 1255 -1.66 -4.76 -1.06
N GLN A 1256 -0.61 -4.60 -0.25
CA GLN A 1256 0.14 -3.36 -0.15
C GLN A 1256 1.65 -3.63 -0.25
N GLU A 1257 2.38 -2.78 -0.96
CA GLU A 1257 3.85 -2.75 -0.90
C GLU A 1257 4.33 -2.09 0.39
N GLU A 1258 5.23 -2.74 1.13
CA GLU A 1258 6.07 -2.06 2.12
C GLU A 1258 7.14 -1.24 1.37
N HIS A 1259 7.24 0.06 1.69
CA HIS A 1259 8.20 1.01 1.13
C HIS A 1259 9.43 1.21 2.04
#